data_AF-A0A158Q370-F1
#
_entry.id   AF-A0A158Q370-F1
#
_cell.length_a   1.000
_cell.length_b   1.000
_cell.length_c   1.000
_cell.angle_alpha   90.00
_cell.angle_beta   90.00
_cell.angle_gamma   90.00
#
_symmetry.space_group_name_H-M   'P 1'
#
loop_
_entity.id
_entity.type
_entity.pdbx_description
1 polymer ?
#
loop_
_entity_poly.entity_id
_entity_poly.type
_entity_poly.pdbx_seq_one_letter_code
_entity_poly.pdbx_strand_id
1 'polypeptide(L)'
;MKFEIFICLAAIFSTTISCPSKCTCNYAKTDCRGKALRSIPENIPHDTIFLDLRNNRIVKISKKSFAGLQNLRILHVSHNHIRSIDHDAFDAIPSIRRFFAAGNRLQILRSFSSNPLKELNEADFHSNHIRLIHSTFIDNLPNVESINLAQNHLQNLPDNLFQSSIHSINMEGNPVNCDCRWKDYLKELEERFEGSPRCFYPPELQHKHLKKLNENDFKCLPVKISQKNNQTVLGCSEHYGSFIWLYQNKEIVNGDENFKINLNGDLIIINNSISVNYIQCTKFWYTRKQRQAIDISAAPRFTLKPKSRLYREGVIARLDCEVVGNPQPKIQWFRHGKALKRSRKYEMNYEQTNININPFLESDVGIYTCVATNNHGRIEASASLKMVSSTPPEIFEGPMDQIVSAGSTVRFRCLAKAIPRASITWFFDGSEVPTLRGHYYISNDQTELIISGVTKKDDGTISCMAGNTVGSMTANARLVVSGGNRNYIQNFNIHPLWITDDVVRNAAREASENVEKAIQATQRGLNVTSPADLMRWFHFSVPQTSELSRAREIYEESIRLIQKHIEKAVLQFYVTGLILSPNDLSPNVSFDSVLTKSHMDILMQLAGCSGTQNKDPCNDQCYHSRYRTFDGQCNNQVHTMWGASYMRFRRLLQPIYENGFNIPVGWNPTKLYYGFRKPNPRMVSKEVIRTHSITPHEKYSAMLMQWGQFIDHDLDFTATAISRHAYATGAICNNTCENIDPCFNIPLNSDDLKLLKRQRHACIEFERSSAVCGSGETSLIYRNVAYREQMNIITSYIDGSGIYGSRDEDAYELRELHPDRGLLRYDTTSEVGKPYLPFERDSPMDCRRNHSINNPIRCFLAGDYRANEQVGLTAMHTIFLREHNRLATQLNLVNPRLDGETIYQEARKIVGAMLQHITFNDWLPKVLGKAQFDQLIGSYHSYKLDVDASISNAFATAAFRFGHTLINLVLNRLDGEFKPIASGHLPLKDAFFAPEIIFTGEGIDPLIRGLFASPMKKPLPEELLNMHLTEDLFNRAHEVALDLGAINIQRGRDHGLPGYTQYRKWCNLSAVEEWSDLWGIMPPDVIKKLTELYGHPGNIDLFAGGITEIRKDGSLIGPTFSCIIAEQFRRVRDGDRFWYEKNDVFTEAQLNEIKKVTLARIICDNADKIDRIQQDVFIYPGQNKEFYNQCSRLPHLDIRPWQSCCEASCSIADNRYRGFQRRIILYYDEAVKLENAKNATSSPWQNYILLQTKNGIQLPVERYTH
;
A
#
# COMPACT_ATOMS: atom_id res chain seq x y z
N MET A 1 -45.88 51.07 18.70
CA MET A 1 -44.77 50.13 18.94
C MET A 1 -44.94 48.88 18.08
N LYS A 2 -44.55 48.91 16.80
CA LYS A 2 -44.62 47.76 15.87
C LYS A 2 -43.50 47.76 14.82
N PHE A 3 -42.37 48.44 15.08
CA PHE A 3 -41.31 48.61 14.08
C PHE A 3 -39.90 48.17 14.51
N GLU A 4 -39.70 47.65 15.72
CA GLU A 4 -38.37 47.21 16.20
C GLU A 4 -38.13 45.70 16.17
N ILE A 5 -39.13 44.88 15.83
CA ILE A 5 -38.99 43.41 15.82
C ILE A 5 -38.34 42.88 14.52
N PHE A 6 -38.22 43.69 13.46
CA PHE A 6 -37.68 43.24 12.18
C PHE A 6 -36.14 43.36 12.03
N ILE A 7 -35.47 44.12 12.90
CA ILE A 7 -34.01 44.34 12.78
C ILE A 7 -33.21 43.29 13.58
N CYS A 8 -33.81 42.61 14.56
CA CYS A 8 -33.15 41.50 15.26
C CYS A 8 -33.25 40.12 14.57
N LEU A 9 -34.07 39.97 13.52
CA LEU A 9 -34.15 38.73 12.73
C LEU A 9 -33.18 38.69 11.54
N ALA A 10 -32.55 39.82 11.18
CA ALA A 10 -31.53 39.87 10.13
C ALA A 10 -30.09 39.66 10.64
N ALA A 11 -29.86 39.69 11.95
CA ALA A 11 -28.54 39.48 12.56
C ALA A 11 -28.32 38.05 13.11
N ILE A 12 -29.33 37.16 12.99
CA ILE A 12 -29.20 35.72 13.31
C ILE A 12 -28.96 34.88 12.04
N PHE A 13 -29.00 35.51 10.85
CA PHE A 13 -28.24 34.99 9.71
C PHE A 13 -26.76 35.36 9.88
N SER A 14 -26.08 34.76 10.88
CA SER A 14 -24.71 34.35 10.57
C SER A 14 -24.88 33.50 9.33
N THR A 15 -24.35 33.94 8.19
CA THR A 15 -24.26 33.12 6.99
C THR A 15 -23.67 31.79 7.45
N THR A 16 -24.52 30.78 7.61
CA THR A 16 -24.10 29.40 7.77
C THR A 16 -23.43 29.12 6.45
N ILE A 17 -22.11 29.32 6.41
CA ILE A 17 -21.32 29.04 5.22
C ILE A 17 -21.60 27.59 4.91
N SER A 18 -22.38 27.39 3.86
CA SER A 18 -22.87 26.08 3.52
C SER A 18 -21.66 25.25 3.10
N CYS A 19 -21.57 24.05 3.66
CA CYS A 19 -20.54 23.10 3.28
C CYS A 19 -20.46 23.02 1.75
N PRO A 20 -19.25 23.06 1.15
CA PRO A 20 -19.14 22.99 -0.30
C PRO A 20 -19.88 21.76 -0.83
N SER A 21 -20.61 21.89 -1.94
CA SER A 21 -21.57 20.88 -2.39
C SER A 21 -20.99 19.48 -2.64
N LYS A 22 -19.67 19.38 -2.88
CA LYS A 22 -18.97 18.12 -3.07
C LYS A 22 -18.35 17.56 -1.79
N CYS A 23 -18.31 18.35 -0.74
CA CYS A 23 -17.63 18.04 0.51
C CYS A 23 -18.64 17.65 1.59
N THR A 24 -18.12 17.00 2.63
CA THR A 24 -18.86 16.64 3.83
C THR A 24 -18.25 17.41 4.99
N CYS A 25 -19.04 18.21 5.68
CA CYS A 25 -18.59 19.02 6.80
C CYS A 25 -19.20 18.48 8.08
N ASN A 26 -18.36 18.18 9.08
CA ASN A 26 -18.81 17.67 10.36
C ASN A 26 -18.00 18.32 11.48
N TYR A 27 -18.67 19.12 12.31
CA TYR A 27 -18.05 19.99 13.31
C TYR A 27 -16.88 20.79 12.70
N ALA A 28 -15.66 20.51 13.14
CA ALA A 28 -14.45 21.21 12.73
C ALA A 28 -13.71 20.55 11.56
N LYS A 29 -14.26 19.50 10.92
CA LYS A 29 -13.67 18.87 9.74
C LYS A 29 -14.46 19.21 8.48
N THR A 30 -13.75 19.60 7.44
CA THR A 30 -14.27 19.63 6.06
C THR A 30 -13.56 18.57 5.23
N ASP A 31 -14.27 17.51 4.85
CA ASP A 31 -13.78 16.40 4.03
C ASP A 31 -14.20 16.56 2.57
N CYS A 32 -13.20 16.72 1.70
CA CYS A 32 -13.35 16.90 0.26
C CYS A 32 -12.57 15.82 -0.52
N ARG A 33 -12.24 14.68 0.10
CA ARG A 33 -11.41 13.64 -0.53
C ARG A 33 -12.08 12.96 -1.73
N GLY A 34 -11.29 12.67 -2.76
CA GLY A 34 -11.74 11.82 -3.88
C GLY A 34 -12.81 12.46 -4.78
N LYS A 35 -13.12 13.75 -4.63
CA LYS A 35 -14.25 14.42 -5.31
C LYS A 35 -13.91 14.96 -6.71
N ALA A 36 -12.76 14.56 -7.25
CA ALA A 36 -12.21 15.01 -8.54
C ALA A 36 -12.11 16.54 -8.68
N LEU A 37 -11.85 17.25 -7.58
CA LEU A 37 -11.72 18.70 -7.53
C LEU A 37 -10.48 19.15 -8.32
N ARG A 38 -10.63 20.23 -9.11
CA ARG A 38 -9.51 20.85 -9.84
C ARG A 38 -8.89 22.06 -9.11
N SER A 39 -9.60 22.55 -8.11
CA SER A 39 -9.23 23.66 -7.24
C SER A 39 -9.81 23.43 -5.85
N ILE A 40 -9.25 24.13 -4.86
CA ILE A 40 -9.81 24.16 -3.50
C ILE A 40 -11.20 24.81 -3.58
N PRO A 41 -12.25 24.21 -2.99
CA PRO A 41 -13.61 24.75 -3.04
C PRO A 41 -13.70 26.12 -2.37
N GLU A 42 -14.55 26.98 -2.92
CA GLU A 42 -15.00 28.19 -2.22
C GLU A 42 -16.07 27.79 -1.18
N ASN A 43 -16.25 28.62 -0.13
CA ASN A 43 -17.21 28.42 0.96
C ASN A 43 -16.90 27.26 1.92
N ILE A 44 -15.64 27.05 2.27
CA ILE A 44 -15.29 26.16 3.37
C ILE A 44 -15.70 26.82 4.70
N PRO A 45 -16.37 26.11 5.63
CA PRO A 45 -16.77 26.65 6.93
C PRO A 45 -15.60 27.26 7.72
N HIS A 46 -15.79 28.43 8.32
CA HIS A 46 -14.74 29.20 9.01
C HIS A 46 -14.19 28.52 10.28
N ASP A 47 -15.02 27.67 10.89
CA ASP A 47 -14.72 26.84 12.05
C ASP A 47 -13.99 25.55 11.69
N THR A 48 -13.68 25.33 10.41
CA THR A 48 -12.85 24.20 9.97
C THR A 48 -11.46 24.27 10.60
N ILE A 49 -11.13 23.27 11.42
CA ILE A 49 -9.81 23.00 12.00
C ILE A 49 -9.02 22.01 11.13
N PHE A 50 -9.71 21.08 10.46
CA PHE A 50 -9.10 20.10 9.57
C PHE A 50 -9.76 20.10 8.19
N LEU A 51 -8.98 20.42 7.16
CA LEU A 51 -9.37 20.37 5.76
C LEU A 51 -8.68 19.22 5.04
N ASP A 52 -9.45 18.25 4.56
CA ASP A 52 -8.95 17.07 3.84
C ASP A 52 -9.33 17.14 2.34
N LEU A 53 -8.31 17.29 1.49
CA LEU A 53 -8.42 17.47 0.04
C LEU A 53 -7.67 16.36 -0.73
N ARG A 54 -7.34 15.24 -0.08
CA ARG A 54 -6.59 14.15 -0.72
C ARG A 54 -7.28 13.56 -1.94
N ASN A 55 -6.50 12.96 -2.84
CA ASN A 55 -6.99 12.20 -3.99
C ASN A 55 -7.87 13.03 -4.94
N ASN A 56 -7.46 14.26 -5.21
CA ASN A 56 -8.14 15.16 -6.14
C ASN A 56 -7.24 15.47 -7.36
N ARG A 57 -7.60 16.48 -8.15
CA ARG A 57 -6.87 16.91 -9.37
C ARG A 57 -6.41 18.36 -9.25
N ILE A 58 -6.14 18.83 -8.03
CA ILE A 58 -5.76 20.21 -7.75
C ILE A 58 -4.36 20.47 -8.33
N VAL A 59 -4.19 21.56 -9.07
CA VAL A 59 -2.95 21.85 -9.82
C VAL A 59 -2.10 22.93 -9.16
N LYS A 60 -2.74 23.79 -8.35
CA LYS A 60 -2.10 24.96 -7.73
C LYS A 60 -2.81 25.30 -6.41
N ILE A 61 -2.04 25.74 -5.42
CA ILE A 61 -2.53 26.42 -4.22
C ILE A 61 -2.20 27.90 -4.34
N SER A 62 -3.18 28.76 -4.05
CA SER A 62 -3.06 30.21 -4.17
C SER A 62 -3.48 30.91 -2.88
N LYS A 63 -3.09 32.18 -2.69
CA LYS A 63 -3.52 33.01 -1.55
C LYS A 63 -5.02 32.97 -1.25
N LYS A 64 -5.85 32.98 -2.30
CA LYS A 64 -7.31 33.02 -2.15
C LYS A 64 -7.89 31.71 -1.62
N SER A 65 -7.13 30.62 -1.70
CA SER A 65 -7.63 29.27 -1.40
C SER A 65 -8.03 29.06 0.06
N PHE A 66 -7.52 29.89 0.99
CA PHE A 66 -7.79 29.73 2.43
C PHE A 66 -8.34 30.99 3.08
N ALA A 67 -8.92 31.90 2.29
CA ALA A 67 -9.54 33.09 2.83
C ALA A 67 -10.62 32.74 3.86
N GLY A 68 -10.49 33.28 5.08
CA GLY A 68 -11.46 33.07 6.16
C GLY A 68 -11.27 31.81 7.02
N LEU A 69 -10.26 30.97 6.75
CA LEU A 69 -10.03 29.71 7.48
C LEU A 69 -9.05 29.86 8.65
N GLN A 70 -9.21 30.90 9.47
CA GLN A 70 -8.25 31.28 10.52
C GLN A 70 -8.05 30.22 11.61
N ASN A 71 -8.95 29.24 11.74
CA ASN A 71 -8.86 28.16 12.70
C ASN A 71 -8.19 26.89 12.13
N LEU A 72 -7.83 26.89 10.85
CA LEU A 72 -7.29 25.71 10.19
C LEU A 72 -5.93 25.34 10.77
N ARG A 73 -5.86 24.15 11.39
CA ARG A 73 -4.64 23.61 12.00
C ARG A 73 -4.07 22.43 11.21
N ILE A 74 -4.89 21.72 10.45
CA ILE A 74 -4.44 20.56 9.66
C ILE A 74 -4.93 20.74 8.22
N LEU A 75 -3.98 20.69 7.28
CA LEU A 75 -4.26 20.74 5.84
C LEU A 75 -3.67 19.52 5.16
N HIS A 76 -4.53 18.73 4.49
CA HIS A 76 -4.10 17.54 3.78
C HIS A 76 -4.45 17.65 2.29
N VAL A 77 -3.44 17.75 1.42
CA VAL A 77 -3.58 17.93 -0.04
C VAL A 77 -2.81 16.87 -0.83
N SER A 78 -2.51 15.74 -0.19
CA SER A 78 -1.72 14.66 -0.80
C SER A 78 -2.41 14.03 -2.00
N HIS A 79 -1.62 13.44 -2.90
CA HIS A 79 -2.11 12.75 -4.11
C HIS A 79 -3.00 13.63 -4.98
N ASN A 80 -2.46 14.80 -5.34
CA ASN A 80 -3.07 15.75 -6.26
C ASN A 80 -2.15 15.95 -7.49
N HIS A 81 -2.30 17.05 -8.21
CA HIS A 81 -1.45 17.42 -9.34
C HIS A 81 -0.72 18.74 -9.10
N ILE A 82 -0.47 19.09 -7.83
CA ILE A 82 0.02 20.41 -7.43
C ILE A 82 1.43 20.60 -7.98
N ARG A 83 1.63 21.65 -8.78
CA ARG A 83 2.93 22.01 -9.38
C ARG A 83 3.59 23.21 -8.70
N SER A 84 2.78 24.05 -8.07
CA SER A 84 3.22 25.28 -7.40
C SER A 84 2.28 25.66 -6.26
N ILE A 85 2.87 26.20 -5.20
CA ILE A 85 2.20 26.89 -4.10
C ILE A 85 2.67 28.34 -4.16
N ASP A 86 1.73 29.29 -4.15
CA ASP A 86 2.09 30.72 -4.13
C ASP A 86 2.81 31.08 -2.81
N HIS A 87 3.72 32.05 -2.86
CA HIS A 87 4.59 32.40 -1.72
C HIS A 87 3.88 33.01 -0.51
N ASP A 88 2.63 33.41 -0.69
CA ASP A 88 1.74 34.07 0.26
C ASP A 88 0.44 33.26 0.45
N ALA A 89 0.46 31.99 0.06
CA ALA A 89 -0.68 31.09 0.16
C ALA A 89 -1.18 30.95 1.60
N PHE A 90 -0.26 30.89 2.57
CA PHE A 90 -0.57 30.55 3.97
C PHE A 90 -0.75 31.78 4.86
N ASP A 91 -0.68 32.98 4.29
CA ASP A 91 -0.88 34.24 5.03
C ASP A 91 -2.25 34.30 5.73
N ALA A 92 -3.26 33.60 5.20
CA ALA A 92 -4.61 33.54 5.78
C ALA A 92 -4.78 32.46 6.87
N ILE A 93 -3.80 31.57 7.04
CA ILE A 93 -3.85 30.40 7.95
C ILE A 93 -2.59 30.27 8.82
N PRO A 94 -2.20 31.33 9.57
CA PRO A 94 -0.98 31.32 10.40
C PRO A 94 -1.00 30.29 11.55
N SER A 95 -2.17 29.74 11.85
CA SER A 95 -2.47 28.75 12.89
C SER A 95 -2.23 27.29 12.45
N ILE A 96 -1.79 27.10 11.20
CA ILE A 96 -1.51 25.78 10.64
C ILE A 96 -0.42 25.05 11.46
N ARG A 97 -0.71 23.81 11.83
CA ARG A 97 0.18 22.94 12.62
C ARG A 97 0.76 21.77 11.85
N ARG A 98 -0.04 21.21 10.95
CA ARG A 98 0.36 20.06 10.14
C ARG A 98 -0.02 20.27 8.69
N PHE A 99 0.95 20.09 7.78
CA PHE A 99 0.76 20.26 6.36
C PHE A 99 1.25 19.05 5.56
N PHE A 100 0.31 18.32 4.96
CA PHE A 100 0.59 17.10 4.21
C PHE A 100 0.35 17.30 2.71
N ALA A 101 1.43 17.31 1.92
CA ALA A 101 1.43 17.56 0.48
C ALA A 101 2.16 16.46 -0.34
N ALA A 102 2.23 15.26 0.22
CA ALA A 102 2.83 14.09 -0.43
C ALA A 102 2.20 13.70 -1.77
N GLY A 103 2.97 13.07 -2.66
CA GLY A 103 2.43 12.50 -3.91
C GLY A 103 1.93 13.55 -4.91
N ASN A 104 2.59 14.71 -4.97
CA ASN A 104 2.27 15.82 -5.88
C ASN A 104 3.36 15.98 -6.97
N ARG A 105 3.39 17.12 -7.67
CA ARG A 105 4.35 17.43 -8.75
C ARG A 105 5.18 18.68 -8.44
N LEU A 106 5.40 18.97 -7.16
CA LEU A 106 6.20 20.11 -6.72
C LEU A 106 7.65 19.92 -7.13
N GLN A 107 8.31 20.99 -7.58
CA GLN A 107 9.70 20.95 -8.05
C GLN A 107 10.65 21.79 -7.22
N ILE A 108 10.14 22.86 -6.59
CA ILE A 108 10.93 23.79 -5.80
C ILE A 108 10.12 24.11 -4.55
N LEU A 109 10.74 24.00 -3.38
CA LEU A 109 10.18 24.50 -2.13
C LEU A 109 10.70 25.92 -1.87
N ARG A 110 9.76 26.84 -1.67
CA ARG A 110 9.99 28.25 -1.30
C ARG A 110 9.08 28.57 -0.12
N SER A 111 9.26 29.74 0.50
CA SER A 111 8.31 30.16 1.54
C SER A 111 6.87 30.12 1.00
N PHE A 112 5.93 29.68 1.84
CA PHE A 112 4.49 29.68 1.56
C PHE A 112 3.76 30.82 2.27
N SER A 113 4.47 31.57 3.11
CA SER A 113 3.95 32.76 3.77
C SER A 113 4.96 33.89 3.77
N SER A 114 4.42 35.10 3.79
CA SER A 114 5.16 36.34 4.05
C SER A 114 5.72 36.38 5.49
N ASN A 115 5.14 35.62 6.43
CA ASN A 115 5.52 35.59 7.85
C ASN A 115 5.86 34.16 8.33
N PRO A 116 6.79 34.00 9.30
CA PRO A 116 7.15 32.70 9.85
C PRO A 116 5.93 31.89 10.34
N LEU A 117 5.83 30.63 9.91
CA LEU A 117 4.77 29.71 10.33
C LEU A 117 5.10 29.09 11.69
N LYS A 118 4.92 29.87 12.76
CA LYS A 118 5.33 29.52 14.13
C LYS A 118 4.60 28.32 14.74
N GLU A 119 3.39 28.02 14.28
CA GLU A 119 2.61 26.89 14.78
C GLU A 119 2.85 25.62 13.98
N LEU A 120 3.58 25.66 12.85
CA LEU A 120 3.80 24.47 12.02
C LEU A 120 4.83 23.56 12.66
N ASN A 121 4.40 22.36 13.03
CA ASN A 121 5.20 21.34 13.71
C ASN A 121 5.64 20.24 12.73
N GLU A 122 4.77 19.90 11.78
CA GLU A 122 4.97 18.75 10.89
C GLU A 122 4.65 19.14 9.44
N ALA A 123 5.56 18.78 8.52
CA ALA A 123 5.36 19.00 7.10
C ALA A 123 5.81 17.80 6.25
N ASP A 124 4.94 17.31 5.37
CA ASP A 124 5.21 16.14 4.53
C ASP A 124 5.15 16.50 3.03
N PHE A 125 6.27 16.32 2.35
CA PHE A 125 6.45 16.54 0.91
C PHE A 125 6.98 15.32 0.17
N HIS A 126 6.86 14.11 0.73
CA HIS A 126 7.43 12.92 0.11
C HIS A 126 6.80 12.62 -1.26
N SER A 127 7.50 11.86 -2.10
CA SER A 127 7.02 11.43 -3.43
C SER A 127 6.57 12.60 -4.32
N ASN A 128 7.35 13.68 -4.34
CA ASN A 128 7.18 14.81 -5.26
C ASN A 128 8.28 14.78 -6.35
N HIS A 129 8.52 15.91 -7.03
CA HIS A 129 9.61 16.07 -8.00
C HIS A 129 10.59 17.16 -7.55
N ILE A 130 10.75 17.31 -6.23
CA ILE A 130 11.50 18.43 -5.64
C ILE A 130 12.98 18.25 -5.95
N ARG A 131 13.55 19.27 -6.56
CA ARG A 131 14.97 19.32 -6.96
C ARG A 131 15.76 20.31 -6.12
N LEU A 132 15.08 21.34 -5.62
CA LEU A 132 15.66 22.46 -4.89
C LEU A 132 14.79 22.84 -3.69
N ILE A 133 15.43 23.03 -2.54
CA ILE A 133 14.87 23.69 -1.37
C ILE A 133 15.53 25.06 -1.26
N HIS A 134 14.75 26.13 -1.35
CA HIS A 134 15.27 27.49 -1.18
C HIS A 134 15.55 27.76 0.29
N SER A 135 16.62 28.51 0.63
CA SER A 135 16.95 28.83 2.03
C SER A 135 15.78 29.48 2.76
N THR A 136 15.08 30.40 2.10
CA THR A 136 13.92 31.12 2.64
C THR A 136 12.75 30.21 3.02
N PHE A 137 12.71 28.96 2.54
CA PHE A 137 11.70 28.00 2.97
C PHE A 137 11.98 27.55 4.41
N ILE A 138 13.23 27.19 4.70
CA ILE A 138 13.66 26.75 6.04
C ILE A 138 13.62 27.91 7.03
N ASP A 139 14.04 29.10 6.61
CA ASP A 139 14.01 30.30 7.45
C ASP A 139 12.58 30.67 7.91
N ASN A 140 11.55 30.20 7.18
CA ASN A 140 10.15 30.46 7.50
C ASN A 140 9.52 29.40 8.42
N LEU A 141 10.28 28.38 8.84
CA LEU A 141 9.81 27.21 9.60
C LEU A 141 10.55 27.06 10.94
N PRO A 142 10.39 28.01 11.88
CA PRO A 142 11.22 28.06 13.09
C PRO A 142 10.99 26.90 14.08
N ASN A 143 9.78 26.34 14.09
CA ASN A 143 9.31 25.37 15.10
C ASN A 143 8.92 24.01 14.51
N VAL A 144 9.28 23.75 13.25
CA VAL A 144 9.02 22.43 12.65
C VAL A 144 9.89 21.39 13.37
N GLU A 145 9.26 20.34 13.87
CA GLU A 145 9.92 19.21 14.53
C GLU A 145 10.23 18.11 13.52
N SER A 146 9.33 17.88 12.56
CA SER A 146 9.42 16.82 11.55
C SER A 146 9.17 17.34 10.14
N ILE A 147 10.08 16.99 9.22
CA ILE A 147 9.91 17.22 7.79
C ILE A 147 10.22 15.95 6.97
N ASN A 148 9.26 15.54 6.13
CA ASN A 148 9.45 14.41 5.23
C ASN A 148 9.70 14.88 3.79
N LEU A 149 10.90 14.59 3.28
CA LEU A 149 11.37 14.93 1.94
C LEU A 149 11.73 13.68 1.11
N ALA A 150 11.34 12.48 1.57
CA ALA A 150 11.67 11.22 0.93
C ALA A 150 11.16 11.13 -0.52
N GLN A 151 11.78 10.28 -1.33
CA GLN A 151 11.38 9.96 -2.71
C GLN A 151 11.25 11.22 -3.60
N ASN A 152 12.21 12.13 -3.51
CA ASN A 152 12.30 13.33 -4.34
C ASN A 152 13.53 13.28 -5.26
N HIS A 153 13.94 14.42 -5.82
CA HIS A 153 15.09 14.55 -6.73
C HIS A 153 16.14 15.52 -6.17
N LEU A 154 16.28 15.56 -4.84
CA LEU A 154 17.22 16.44 -4.16
C LEU A 154 18.64 15.94 -4.35
N GLN A 155 19.48 16.79 -4.94
CA GLN A 155 20.91 16.54 -5.07
C GLN A 155 21.73 17.31 -4.03
N ASN A 156 21.23 18.45 -3.55
CA ASN A 156 21.93 19.30 -2.59
C ASN A 156 20.93 19.83 -1.57
N LEU A 157 21.41 20.11 -0.36
CA LEU A 157 20.64 20.75 0.70
C LEU A 157 21.17 22.15 1.00
N PRO A 158 20.29 23.07 1.43
CA PRO A 158 20.71 24.37 1.91
C PRO A 158 21.31 24.25 3.33
N ASP A 159 22.38 24.98 3.61
CA ASP A 159 23.14 24.86 4.87
C ASP A 159 22.29 25.16 6.11
N ASN A 160 21.33 26.08 6.00
CA ASN A 160 20.41 26.43 7.08
C ASN A 160 19.47 25.28 7.49
N LEU A 161 19.30 24.25 6.66
CA LEU A 161 18.56 23.04 7.06
C LEU A 161 19.28 22.30 8.19
N PHE A 162 20.61 22.17 8.10
CA PHE A 162 21.42 21.54 9.14
C PHE A 162 21.48 22.38 10.41
N GLN A 163 21.36 23.69 10.30
CA GLN A 163 21.34 24.61 11.45
C GLN A 163 19.94 24.79 12.06
N SER A 164 18.91 24.22 11.44
CA SER A 164 17.53 24.36 11.91
C SER A 164 17.25 23.55 13.19
N SER A 165 16.16 23.85 13.87
CA SER A 165 15.67 23.14 15.06
C SER A 165 15.06 21.75 14.74
N ILE A 166 14.90 21.39 13.46
CA ILE A 166 14.10 20.23 13.02
C ILE A 166 14.74 18.92 13.50
N HIS A 167 14.06 18.15 14.34
CA HIS A 167 14.60 16.91 14.91
C HIS A 167 14.54 15.72 13.95
N SER A 168 13.48 15.65 13.13
CA SER A 168 13.22 14.52 12.23
C SER A 168 13.25 15.00 10.77
N ILE A 169 14.24 14.54 10.00
CA ILE A 169 14.39 14.87 8.58
C ILE A 169 14.48 13.58 7.76
N ASN A 170 13.38 13.14 7.16
CA ASN A 170 13.41 11.98 6.27
C ASN A 170 13.82 12.40 4.85
N MET A 171 14.91 11.82 4.34
CA MET A 171 15.40 12.10 2.98
C MET A 171 15.58 10.85 2.12
N GLU A 172 15.05 9.71 2.53
CA GLU A 172 15.28 8.46 1.83
C GLU A 172 14.90 8.51 0.34
N GLY A 173 15.65 7.82 -0.52
CA GLY A 173 15.37 7.76 -1.96
C GLY A 173 15.80 9.00 -2.78
N ASN A 174 16.41 10.02 -2.15
CA ASN A 174 16.96 11.17 -2.89
C ASN A 174 18.35 10.88 -3.48
N PRO A 175 18.66 11.35 -4.71
CA PRO A 175 19.97 11.19 -5.35
C PRO A 175 20.96 12.27 -4.90
N VAL A 176 21.37 12.24 -3.64
CA VAL A 176 22.23 13.28 -3.03
C VAL A 176 23.67 13.26 -3.52
N ASN A 177 24.22 14.45 -3.68
CA ASN A 177 25.64 14.68 -3.95
C ASN A 177 26.40 14.60 -2.62
N CYS A 178 27.12 13.50 -2.41
CA CYS A 178 27.91 13.23 -1.21
C CYS A 178 29.26 13.92 -1.26
N ASP A 179 29.20 15.24 -1.41
CA ASP A 179 30.38 16.10 -1.49
C ASP A 179 31.03 16.33 -0.12
N CYS A 180 32.15 17.07 -0.10
CA CYS A 180 32.93 17.19 1.13
C CYS A 180 32.28 18.00 2.27
N ARG A 181 31.19 18.73 2.02
CA ARG A 181 30.47 19.45 3.09
C ARG A 181 29.82 18.51 4.09
N TRP A 182 29.49 17.28 3.68
CA TRP A 182 28.89 16.28 4.57
C TRP A 182 29.79 15.87 5.74
N LYS A 183 31.10 16.12 5.64
CA LYS A 183 32.05 15.81 6.71
C LYS A 183 31.62 16.41 8.06
N ASP A 184 31.20 17.67 8.05
CA ASP A 184 30.85 18.38 9.29
C ASP A 184 29.47 17.97 9.82
N TYR A 185 28.61 17.46 8.95
CA TYR A 185 27.21 17.15 9.27
C TYR A 185 26.97 15.67 9.57
N LEU A 186 28.01 14.82 9.60
CA LEU A 186 27.87 13.38 9.84
C LEU A 186 27.17 13.06 11.17
N LYS A 187 27.47 13.84 12.21
CA LYS A 187 26.88 13.64 13.54
C LYS A 187 25.39 14.01 13.55
N GLU A 188 25.03 15.14 12.96
CA GLU A 188 23.62 15.55 12.80
C GLU A 188 22.85 14.61 11.87
N LEU A 189 23.52 14.00 10.89
CA LEU A 189 22.97 12.95 10.04
C LEU A 189 22.56 11.70 10.82
N GLU A 190 23.40 11.25 11.76
CA GLU A 190 23.06 10.10 12.59
C GLU A 190 21.88 10.41 13.51
N GLU A 191 21.89 11.59 14.14
CA GLU A 191 20.92 11.97 15.18
C GLU A 191 19.56 12.43 14.63
N ARG A 192 19.52 13.14 13.49
CA ARG A 192 18.30 13.84 13.03
C ARG A 192 17.68 13.32 11.74
N PHE A 193 18.45 12.61 10.91
CA PHE A 193 17.95 12.16 9.62
C PHE A 193 17.33 10.76 9.72
N GLU A 194 16.16 10.59 9.15
CA GLU A 194 15.51 9.29 9.02
C GLU A 194 15.74 8.69 7.63
N GLY A 195 15.93 7.38 7.63
CA GLY A 195 16.47 6.67 6.48
C GLY A 195 17.90 7.12 6.16
N SER A 196 18.46 6.55 5.09
CA SER A 196 19.76 7.00 4.58
C SER A 196 19.67 7.20 3.08
N PRO A 197 19.73 8.45 2.58
CA PRO A 197 19.76 8.69 1.15
C PRO A 197 21.06 8.12 0.55
N ARG A 198 21.00 7.76 -0.72
CA ARG A 198 22.12 7.15 -1.44
C ARG A 198 22.89 8.20 -2.20
N CYS A 199 24.21 8.09 -2.12
CA CYS A 199 25.11 8.92 -2.88
C CYS A 199 24.89 8.69 -4.38
N PHE A 200 24.58 9.76 -5.10
CA PHE A 200 24.54 9.77 -6.55
C PHE A 200 25.90 10.12 -7.16
N TYR A 201 26.67 10.94 -6.46
CA TYR A 201 28.01 11.40 -6.80
C TYR A 201 28.78 11.66 -5.48
N PRO A 202 30.12 11.59 -5.45
CA PRO A 202 31.04 11.22 -6.54
C PRO A 202 30.98 9.74 -6.94
N PRO A 203 31.55 9.35 -8.11
CA PRO A 203 31.46 7.99 -8.64
C PRO A 203 32.00 6.95 -7.66
N GLU A 204 33.00 7.31 -6.84
CA GLU A 204 33.59 6.43 -5.83
C GLU A 204 32.61 6.08 -4.69
N LEU A 205 31.61 6.94 -4.45
CA LEU A 205 30.60 6.77 -3.41
C LEU A 205 29.24 6.35 -3.98
N GLN A 206 29.11 6.21 -5.29
CA GLN A 206 27.82 5.99 -5.94
C GLN A 206 27.07 4.76 -5.37
N HIS A 207 25.77 4.94 -5.11
CA HIS A 207 24.86 3.98 -4.48
C HIS A 207 25.14 3.64 -3.01
N LYS A 208 26.20 4.16 -2.39
CA LYS A 208 26.43 3.98 -0.95
C LYS A 208 25.44 4.79 -0.13
N HIS A 209 25.00 4.20 0.98
CA HIS A 209 24.17 4.87 1.97
C HIS A 209 25.03 5.88 2.75
N LEU A 210 24.59 7.14 2.76
CA LEU A 210 25.30 8.25 3.39
C LEU A 210 25.63 8.00 4.88
N LYS A 211 24.72 7.35 5.64
CA LYS A 211 24.96 6.97 7.05
C LYS A 211 26.02 5.89 7.24
N LYS A 212 26.46 5.21 6.17
CA LYS A 212 27.53 4.20 6.23
C LYS A 212 28.91 4.75 5.87
N LEU A 213 29.01 6.04 5.60
CA LEU A 213 30.27 6.72 5.26
C LEU A 213 30.89 7.34 6.51
N ASN A 214 32.22 7.41 6.52
CA ASN A 214 32.99 8.07 7.56
C ASN A 214 33.62 9.37 7.05
N GLU A 215 34.15 10.20 7.94
CA GLU A 215 34.73 11.50 7.57
C GLU A 215 35.80 11.42 6.46
N ASN A 216 36.54 10.32 6.38
CA ASN A 216 37.64 10.15 5.42
C ASN A 216 37.16 9.84 4.00
N ASP A 217 35.91 9.38 3.86
CA ASP A 217 35.28 9.12 2.55
C ASP A 217 34.99 10.44 1.81
N PHE A 218 34.82 11.55 2.54
CA PHE A 218 34.46 12.85 1.99
C PHE A 218 35.70 13.69 1.65
N LYS A 219 36.09 13.69 0.36
CA LYS A 219 37.25 14.46 -0.13
C LYS A 219 36.83 15.63 -1.02
N CYS A 220 37.30 16.84 -0.68
CA CYS A 220 37.13 18.00 -1.56
C CYS A 220 38.06 17.91 -2.78
N LEU A 221 37.75 18.69 -3.81
CA LEU A 221 38.59 18.79 -5.00
C LEU A 221 39.91 19.53 -4.66
N PRO A 222 41.04 19.11 -5.24
CA PRO A 222 42.32 19.79 -5.06
C PRO A 222 42.29 21.24 -5.53
N VAL A 223 42.86 22.14 -4.73
CA VAL A 223 43.02 23.56 -5.05
C VAL A 223 44.41 23.80 -5.63
N LYS A 224 44.49 24.38 -6.83
CA LYS A 224 45.72 24.89 -7.44
C LYS A 224 45.91 26.35 -7.06
N ILE A 225 47.07 26.68 -6.52
CA ILE A 225 47.45 28.04 -6.14
C ILE A 225 48.31 28.64 -7.26
N SER A 226 48.00 29.86 -7.68
CA SER A 226 48.80 30.64 -8.62
C SER A 226 48.88 32.10 -8.19
N GLN A 227 50.01 32.75 -8.44
CA GLN A 227 50.10 34.21 -8.32
C GLN A 227 49.96 34.85 -9.69
N LYS A 228 49.06 35.82 -9.80
CA LYS A 228 48.92 36.71 -10.97
C LYS A 228 48.77 38.14 -10.49
N ASN A 229 49.66 39.03 -10.94
CA ASN A 229 49.64 40.47 -10.64
C ASN A 229 49.54 40.80 -9.14
N ASN A 230 50.41 40.26 -8.28
CA ASN A 230 50.40 40.43 -6.82
C ASN A 230 49.11 39.97 -6.10
N GLN A 231 48.23 39.21 -6.75
CA GLN A 231 47.06 38.60 -6.14
C GLN A 231 47.18 37.08 -6.14
N THR A 232 46.77 36.47 -5.03
CA THR A 232 46.64 35.01 -4.91
C THR A 232 45.36 34.56 -5.60
N VAL A 233 45.51 33.74 -6.64
CA VAL A 233 44.40 33.20 -7.45
C VAL A 233 44.38 31.67 -7.30
N LEU A 234 43.21 31.15 -6.93
CA LEU A 234 42.98 29.74 -6.67
C LEU A 234 42.10 29.14 -7.77
N GLY A 235 42.53 28.02 -8.36
CA GLY A 235 41.78 27.25 -9.35
C GLY A 235 41.42 25.85 -8.82
N CYS A 236 40.25 25.33 -9.18
CA CYS A 236 39.80 24.00 -8.77
C CYS A 236 40.19 22.94 -9.82
N SER A 237 40.77 21.81 -9.42
CA SER A 237 41.56 20.94 -10.31
C SER A 237 40.81 20.08 -11.35
N GLU A 238 39.55 20.34 -11.67
CA GLU A 238 38.86 19.69 -12.79
C GLU A 238 38.24 20.71 -13.75
N HIS A 239 38.75 20.78 -14.98
CA HIS A 239 38.25 21.71 -16.02
C HIS A 239 36.86 21.34 -16.58
N TYR A 240 36.25 20.23 -16.14
CA TYR A 240 34.97 19.73 -16.66
C TYR A 240 33.93 19.54 -15.54
N GLY A 241 33.39 20.65 -15.02
CA GLY A 241 32.28 20.66 -14.07
C GLY A 241 32.02 22.05 -13.48
N SER A 242 30.79 22.32 -13.01
CA SER A 242 30.51 23.49 -12.18
C SER A 242 30.97 23.19 -10.75
N PHE A 243 31.68 24.11 -10.10
CA PHE A 243 32.18 23.96 -8.72
C PHE A 243 31.86 25.20 -7.88
N ILE A 244 31.86 25.03 -6.56
CA ILE A 244 31.71 26.11 -5.57
C ILE A 244 32.96 26.19 -4.69
N TRP A 245 33.23 27.38 -4.18
CA TRP A 245 34.30 27.63 -3.23
C TRP A 245 33.75 27.60 -1.81
N LEU A 246 34.55 27.03 -0.91
CA LEU A 246 34.25 26.95 0.51
C LEU A 246 35.37 27.65 1.29
N TYR A 247 35.01 28.47 2.27
CA TYR A 247 35.92 28.99 3.29
C TYR A 247 35.41 28.52 4.65
N GLN A 248 36.24 27.77 5.38
CA GLN A 248 35.83 27.13 6.64
C GLN A 248 34.51 26.35 6.48
N ASN A 249 34.42 25.55 5.42
CA ASN A 249 33.26 24.72 5.04
C ASN A 249 31.94 25.47 4.74
N LYS A 250 31.93 26.81 4.78
CA LYS A 250 30.82 27.63 4.28
C LYS A 250 31.03 28.06 2.85
N GLU A 251 29.94 28.09 2.09
CA GLU A 251 29.99 28.54 0.71
C GLU A 251 30.38 30.02 0.58
N ILE A 252 31.36 30.30 -0.29
CA ILE A 252 31.74 31.66 -0.66
C ILE A 252 30.83 32.14 -1.78
N VAL A 253 30.05 33.18 -1.49
CA VAL A 253 29.15 33.82 -2.45
C VAL A 253 29.86 34.98 -3.14
N ASN A 254 29.63 35.15 -4.44
CA ASN A 254 30.27 36.22 -5.20
C ASN A 254 29.75 37.59 -4.74
N GLY A 255 30.59 38.38 -4.06
CA GLY A 255 30.19 39.61 -3.38
C GLY A 255 30.67 39.71 -1.92
N ASP A 256 31.27 38.65 -1.38
CA ASP A 256 31.97 38.67 -0.08
C ASP A 256 33.10 39.72 -0.09
N GLU A 257 33.25 40.46 1.02
CA GLU A 257 34.28 41.48 1.18
C GLU A 257 35.72 40.94 1.13
N ASN A 258 35.89 39.64 1.41
CA ASN A 258 37.20 38.99 1.45
C ASN A 258 37.60 38.32 0.13
N PHE A 259 36.64 38.05 -0.77
CA PHE A 259 36.84 37.18 -1.93
C PHE A 259 36.20 37.72 -3.20
N LYS A 260 36.81 37.43 -4.35
CA LYS A 260 36.22 37.70 -5.67
C LYS A 260 36.26 36.46 -6.54
N ILE A 261 35.16 36.11 -7.21
CA ILE A 261 35.14 34.99 -8.18
C ILE A 261 35.20 35.57 -9.58
N ASN A 262 36.20 35.16 -10.36
CA ASN A 262 36.38 35.65 -11.72
C ASN A 262 35.45 34.97 -12.74
N LEU A 263 35.51 35.39 -14.01
CA LEU A 263 34.68 34.83 -15.08
C LEU A 263 34.95 33.33 -15.35
N ASN A 264 36.16 32.85 -15.08
CA ASN A 264 36.54 31.46 -15.26
C ASN A 264 36.14 30.57 -14.07
N GLY A 265 35.74 31.18 -12.94
CA GLY A 265 35.39 30.49 -11.71
C GLY A 265 36.52 30.43 -10.69
N ASP A 266 37.70 30.99 -10.98
CA ASP A 266 38.82 31.04 -10.02
C ASP A 266 38.52 32.04 -8.90
N LEU A 267 38.93 31.70 -7.68
CA LEU A 267 38.79 32.55 -6.50
C LEU A 267 40.01 33.46 -6.36
N ILE A 268 39.77 34.74 -6.17
CA ILE A 268 40.78 35.76 -5.91
C ILE A 268 40.62 36.17 -4.44
N ILE A 269 41.70 36.03 -3.66
CA ILE A 269 41.74 36.50 -2.28
C ILE A 269 41.98 38.01 -2.30
N ILE A 270 41.07 38.79 -1.69
CA ILE A 270 41.19 40.25 -1.55
C ILE A 270 41.90 40.58 -0.24
N ASN A 271 41.56 39.86 0.83
CA ASN A 271 42.14 40.05 2.16
C ASN A 271 43.31 39.08 2.39
N ASN A 272 44.55 39.57 2.30
CA ASN A 272 45.77 38.77 2.44
C ASN A 272 45.94 38.13 3.85
N SER A 273 45.12 38.50 4.83
CA SER A 273 45.10 37.87 6.15
C SER A 273 44.54 36.44 6.12
N ILE A 274 43.82 36.08 5.06
CA ILE A 274 43.15 34.79 4.95
C ILE A 274 44.15 33.70 4.57
N SER A 275 44.21 32.66 5.40
CA SER A 275 45.03 31.49 5.13
C SER A 275 44.35 30.60 4.09
N VAL A 276 45.08 30.31 3.03
CA VAL A 276 44.64 29.47 1.89
C VAL A 276 44.27 28.05 2.32
N ASN A 277 44.81 27.59 3.45
CA ASN A 277 44.60 26.24 3.99
C ASN A 277 43.13 25.97 4.40
N TYR A 278 42.34 27.03 4.61
CA TYR A 278 40.92 26.93 4.95
C TYR A 278 40.01 27.07 3.72
N ILE A 279 40.58 27.19 2.53
CA ILE A 279 39.85 27.33 1.28
C ILE A 279 39.83 26.00 0.56
N GLN A 280 38.63 25.57 0.16
CA GLN A 280 38.39 24.30 -0.51
C GLN A 280 37.46 24.53 -1.70
N CYS A 281 37.39 23.58 -2.62
CA CYS A 281 36.40 23.61 -3.68
C CYS A 281 35.73 22.24 -3.84
N THR A 282 34.47 22.24 -4.25
CA THR A 282 33.71 21.01 -4.47
C THR A 282 32.78 21.12 -5.67
N LYS A 283 32.48 19.98 -6.31
CA LYS A 283 31.68 19.90 -7.52
C LYS A 283 30.21 20.16 -7.20
N PHE A 284 29.60 21.12 -7.88
CA PHE A 284 28.21 21.54 -7.66
C PHE A 284 27.43 21.41 -8.97
N TRP A 285 26.43 20.53 -9.00
CA TRP A 285 25.75 20.13 -10.25
C TRP A 285 24.72 21.11 -10.81
N TYR A 286 24.53 22.26 -10.15
CA TYR A 286 23.73 23.33 -10.74
C TYR A 286 24.58 24.14 -11.72
N THR A 287 24.16 24.18 -12.98
CA THR A 287 24.74 25.09 -13.96
C THR A 287 24.66 26.52 -13.43
N ARG A 288 25.68 27.36 -13.67
CA ARG A 288 25.71 28.82 -13.35
C ARG A 288 24.39 29.55 -13.71
N LYS A 289 23.64 28.98 -14.66
CA LYS A 289 22.32 29.38 -15.17
C LYS A 289 21.12 29.13 -14.23
N GLN A 290 21.23 28.30 -13.20
CA GLN A 290 20.14 27.98 -12.26
C GLN A 290 20.22 28.77 -10.94
N ARG A 291 21.42 29.22 -10.53
CA ARG A 291 21.58 30.14 -9.38
C ARG A 291 21.07 31.55 -9.62
N GLN A 292 21.06 32.01 -10.88
CA GLN A 292 20.53 33.34 -11.26
C GLN A 292 19.02 33.36 -11.54
N ALA A 293 18.32 32.22 -11.47
CA ALA A 293 16.90 32.14 -11.82
C ALA A 293 15.95 32.46 -10.65
N ILE A 294 16.49 32.93 -9.53
CA ILE A 294 15.76 33.23 -8.32
C ILE A 294 16.03 34.70 -7.99
N ASP A 295 14.99 35.52 -8.13
CA ASP A 295 14.88 36.91 -7.64
C ASP A 295 15.49 38.11 -8.39
N ILE A 296 15.92 37.99 -9.65
CA ILE A 296 16.38 39.16 -10.41
C ILE A 296 15.58 39.30 -11.70
N SER A 297 15.02 40.49 -11.93
CA SER A 297 14.49 40.87 -13.23
C SER A 297 15.56 40.61 -14.30
N ALA A 298 15.24 39.74 -15.24
CA ALA A 298 16.23 39.07 -16.08
C ALA A 298 15.94 39.36 -17.55
N ALA A 299 16.96 39.91 -18.23
CA ALA A 299 16.98 40.08 -19.67
C ALA A 299 16.74 38.72 -20.37
N PRO A 300 16.16 38.71 -21.58
CA PRO A 300 15.77 37.48 -22.24
C PRO A 300 17.00 36.63 -22.55
N ARG A 301 16.85 35.31 -22.44
CA ARG A 301 17.88 34.31 -22.73
C ARG A 301 17.31 33.16 -23.54
N PHE A 302 18.01 32.76 -24.60
CA PHE A 302 17.68 31.53 -25.33
C PHE A 302 17.87 30.28 -24.44
N THR A 303 16.82 29.48 -24.29
CA THR A 303 16.89 28.06 -23.88
C THR A 303 17.12 27.17 -25.10
N LEU A 304 16.52 27.54 -26.23
CA LEU A 304 16.74 26.88 -27.51
C LEU A 304 16.93 27.95 -28.59
N LYS A 305 18.11 27.95 -29.22
CA LYS A 305 18.38 28.80 -30.39
C LYS A 305 17.97 28.05 -31.66
N PRO A 306 17.44 28.75 -32.68
CA PRO A 306 17.23 28.14 -33.99
C PRO A 306 18.54 27.59 -34.56
N LYS A 307 18.49 26.39 -35.14
CA LYS A 307 19.66 25.72 -35.73
C LYS A 307 19.58 25.80 -37.25
N SER A 308 20.70 26.15 -37.88
CA SER A 308 20.87 26.03 -39.32
C SER A 308 20.61 24.58 -39.75
N ARG A 309 19.83 24.39 -40.81
CA ARG A 309 19.49 23.07 -41.35
C ARG A 309 19.44 23.11 -42.86
N LEU A 310 19.74 21.95 -43.44
CA LEU A 310 19.56 21.71 -44.86
C LEU A 310 18.18 21.08 -45.08
N TYR A 311 17.45 21.58 -46.08
CA TYR A 311 16.15 21.05 -46.48
C TYR A 311 16.15 20.69 -47.96
N ARG A 312 15.33 19.72 -48.33
CA ARG A 312 15.04 19.42 -49.75
C ARG A 312 13.92 20.34 -50.22
N GLU A 313 13.89 20.63 -51.51
CA GLU A 313 12.80 21.39 -52.10
C GLU A 313 11.45 20.68 -51.90
N GLY A 314 10.39 21.46 -51.63
CA GLY A 314 9.01 20.99 -51.49
C GLY A 314 8.57 20.55 -50.08
N VAL A 315 9.48 20.37 -49.13
CA VAL A 315 9.14 19.91 -47.76
C VAL A 315 8.79 21.08 -46.81
N ILE A 316 8.26 20.79 -45.62
CA ILE A 316 8.06 21.81 -44.57
C ILE A 316 9.38 22.05 -43.83
N ALA A 317 9.90 23.28 -43.88
CA ALA A 317 11.06 23.67 -43.09
C ALA A 317 10.62 24.30 -41.75
N ARG A 318 11.15 23.82 -40.62
CA ARG A 318 10.78 24.26 -39.27
C ARG A 318 11.98 24.83 -38.52
N LEU A 319 11.79 25.96 -37.86
CA LEU A 319 12.73 26.54 -36.91
C LEU A 319 12.04 26.76 -35.55
N ASP A 320 12.72 26.37 -34.48
CA ASP A 320 12.27 26.53 -33.10
C ASP A 320 13.15 27.55 -32.36
N CYS A 321 12.53 28.34 -31.49
CA CYS A 321 13.15 29.37 -30.68
C CYS A 321 12.45 29.47 -29.33
N GLU A 322 13.14 29.05 -28.27
CA GLU A 322 12.62 29.12 -26.90
C GLU A 322 13.47 30.07 -26.06
N VAL A 323 12.80 30.90 -25.27
CA VAL A 323 13.41 31.92 -24.44
C VAL A 323 12.79 31.96 -23.05
N VAL A 324 13.63 32.27 -22.08
CA VAL A 324 13.25 32.56 -20.69
C VAL A 324 13.69 33.97 -20.34
N GLY A 325 12.95 34.64 -19.46
CA GLY A 325 13.25 35.98 -18.97
C GLY A 325 12.17 36.43 -18.00
N ASN A 326 12.47 37.38 -17.13
CA ASN A 326 11.52 37.90 -16.16
C ASN A 326 11.50 39.44 -16.26
N PRO A 327 10.44 40.06 -16.83
CA PRO A 327 9.19 39.45 -17.30
C PRO A 327 9.35 38.57 -18.56
N GLN A 328 8.36 37.70 -18.81
CA GLN A 328 8.31 36.77 -19.95
C GLN A 328 8.56 37.52 -21.29
N PRO A 329 9.58 37.15 -22.09
CA PRO A 329 9.94 37.89 -23.31
C PRO A 329 8.96 37.67 -24.47
N LYS A 330 8.78 38.71 -25.29
CA LYS A 330 8.02 38.67 -26.55
C LYS A 330 8.93 38.25 -27.70
N ILE A 331 8.51 37.28 -28.52
CA ILE A 331 9.27 36.73 -29.65
C ILE A 331 8.75 37.28 -30.99
N GLN A 332 9.65 37.55 -31.94
CA GLN A 332 9.35 37.92 -33.33
C GLN A 332 10.41 37.36 -34.29
N TRP A 333 9.98 36.80 -35.43
CA TRP A 333 10.86 36.25 -36.48
C TRP A 333 11.13 37.25 -37.61
N PHE A 334 12.35 37.21 -38.16
CA PHE A 334 12.80 38.05 -39.26
C PHE A 334 13.46 37.22 -40.36
N ARG A 335 13.31 37.66 -41.61
CA ARG A 335 14.04 37.13 -42.77
C ARG A 335 14.59 38.30 -43.57
N HIS A 336 15.90 38.30 -43.83
CA HIS A 336 16.59 39.40 -44.52
C HIS A 336 16.28 40.78 -43.90
N GLY A 337 16.24 40.86 -42.56
CA GLY A 337 15.95 42.09 -41.83
C GLY A 337 14.47 42.52 -41.78
N LYS A 338 13.55 41.87 -42.52
CA LYS A 338 12.11 42.15 -42.46
C LYS A 338 11.38 41.23 -41.48
N ALA A 339 10.52 41.81 -40.65
CA ALA A 339 9.69 41.04 -39.71
C ALA A 339 8.68 40.18 -40.47
N LEU A 340 8.61 38.89 -40.13
CA LEU A 340 7.65 37.95 -40.69
C LEU A 340 6.33 38.05 -39.93
N LYS A 341 5.23 38.03 -40.69
CA LYS A 341 3.87 37.93 -40.16
C LYS A 341 3.30 36.55 -40.48
N ARG A 342 2.47 36.04 -39.56
CA ARG A 342 1.78 34.76 -39.72
C ARG A 342 0.95 34.75 -41.02
N SER A 343 1.13 33.72 -41.85
CA SER A 343 0.46 33.54 -43.15
C SER A 343 0.36 32.05 -43.49
N ARG A 344 -0.23 31.68 -44.64
CA ARG A 344 -0.22 30.29 -45.13
C ARG A 344 1.19 29.76 -45.46
N LYS A 345 2.11 30.65 -45.86
CA LYS A 345 3.51 30.30 -46.16
C LYS A 345 4.35 30.18 -44.88
N TYR A 346 4.08 31.05 -43.90
CA TYR A 346 4.80 31.16 -42.63
C TYR A 346 3.83 30.92 -41.47
N GLU A 347 3.67 29.67 -41.06
CA GLU A 347 2.82 29.29 -39.93
C GLU A 347 3.58 29.43 -38.59
N MET A 348 2.91 29.95 -37.56
CA MET A 348 3.48 30.18 -36.23
C MET A 348 2.44 29.85 -35.15
N ASN A 349 2.89 29.35 -34.00
CA ASN A 349 2.05 29.17 -32.81
C ASN A 349 1.73 30.51 -32.10
N TYR A 350 0.86 30.48 -31.09
CA TYR A 350 0.39 31.68 -30.38
C TYR A 350 1.53 32.45 -29.70
N GLU A 351 2.50 31.74 -29.15
CA GLU A 351 3.68 32.29 -28.47
C GLU A 351 4.84 32.64 -29.42
N GLN A 352 4.71 32.34 -30.73
CA GLN A 352 5.73 32.50 -31.79
C GLN A 352 7.07 31.80 -31.52
N THR A 353 7.08 30.77 -30.67
CA THR A 353 8.27 29.97 -30.37
C THR A 353 8.69 29.06 -31.53
N ASN A 354 7.87 28.92 -32.58
CA ASN A 354 8.25 28.21 -33.80
C ASN A 354 7.72 28.89 -35.07
N ILE A 355 8.39 28.61 -36.19
CA ILE A 355 7.95 28.97 -37.54
C ILE A 355 8.09 27.76 -38.48
N ASN A 356 7.02 27.46 -39.22
CA ASN A 356 7.01 26.49 -40.31
C ASN A 356 6.90 27.22 -41.66
N ILE A 357 7.78 26.89 -42.61
CA ILE A 357 7.82 27.40 -43.98
C ILE A 357 7.30 26.28 -44.88
N ASN A 358 6.15 26.50 -45.53
CA ASN A 358 5.49 25.47 -46.31
C ASN A 358 4.96 26.00 -47.67
N PRO A 359 5.37 25.43 -48.81
CA PRO A 359 6.49 24.49 -49.01
C PRO A 359 7.84 25.23 -48.99
N PHE A 360 8.95 24.58 -48.63
CA PHE A 360 10.30 25.17 -48.69
C PHE A 360 10.86 25.11 -50.12
N LEU A 361 11.16 26.27 -50.71
CA LEU A 361 11.66 26.41 -52.07
C LEU A 361 13.07 27.01 -52.10
N GLU A 362 13.72 27.01 -53.26
CA GLU A 362 15.02 27.69 -53.44
C GLU A 362 14.97 29.16 -53.03
N SER A 363 13.87 29.83 -53.35
CA SER A 363 13.60 31.22 -52.95
C SER A 363 13.40 31.41 -51.44
N ASP A 364 13.36 30.35 -50.62
CA ASP A 364 13.29 30.39 -49.14
C ASP A 364 14.66 30.20 -48.47
N VAL A 365 15.68 29.81 -49.22
CA VAL A 365 17.07 29.77 -48.75
C VAL A 365 17.46 31.15 -48.22
N GLY A 366 18.20 31.16 -47.12
CA GLY A 366 18.63 32.39 -46.47
C GLY A 366 18.70 32.30 -44.95
N ILE A 367 18.87 33.46 -44.32
CA ILE A 367 19.04 33.58 -42.87
C ILE A 367 17.73 34.04 -42.24
N TYR A 368 17.28 33.27 -41.24
CA TYR A 368 16.13 33.56 -40.40
C TYR A 368 16.62 33.91 -39.01
N THR A 369 16.08 34.98 -38.43
CA THR A 369 16.49 35.49 -37.12
C THR A 369 15.31 35.54 -36.17
N CYS A 370 15.44 34.87 -35.03
CA CYS A 370 14.52 34.99 -33.91
C CYS A 370 15.00 36.11 -33.00
N VAL A 371 14.12 37.07 -32.70
CA VAL A 371 14.38 38.18 -31.77
C VAL A 371 13.46 38.03 -30.58
N ALA A 372 14.02 38.08 -29.37
CA ALA A 372 13.26 38.10 -28.13
C ALA A 372 13.55 39.35 -27.32
N THR A 373 12.50 39.99 -26.81
CA THR A 373 12.58 41.27 -26.11
C THR A 373 11.74 41.27 -24.85
N ASN A 374 12.30 41.79 -23.76
CA ASN A 374 11.55 42.31 -22.62
C ASN A 374 12.14 43.68 -22.24
N ASN A 375 11.59 44.28 -21.19
CA ASN A 375 12.00 45.56 -20.64
C ASN A 375 13.43 45.58 -20.05
N HIS A 376 14.13 44.44 -19.97
CA HIS A 376 15.50 44.33 -19.47
C HIS A 376 16.51 43.95 -20.55
N GLY A 377 16.08 43.63 -21.77
CA GLY A 377 17.01 43.40 -22.87
C GLY A 377 16.39 42.84 -24.14
N ARG A 378 17.24 42.79 -25.17
CA ARG A 378 16.95 42.25 -26.50
C ARG A 378 18.04 41.25 -26.86
N ILE A 379 17.64 40.06 -27.30
CA ILE A 379 18.54 39.04 -27.84
C ILE A 379 18.06 38.59 -29.20
N GLU A 380 19.00 38.15 -30.03
CA GLU A 380 18.70 37.58 -31.34
C GLU A 380 19.58 36.37 -31.64
N ALA A 381 19.01 35.43 -32.39
CA ALA A 381 19.72 34.24 -32.86
C ALA A 381 19.26 33.90 -34.26
N SER A 382 20.23 33.63 -35.13
CA SER A 382 19.99 33.39 -36.55
C SER A 382 20.32 31.96 -36.94
N ALA A 383 19.56 31.41 -37.87
CA ALA A 383 19.79 30.12 -38.50
C ALA A 383 19.75 30.28 -40.02
N SER A 384 20.68 29.62 -40.71
CA SER A 384 20.70 29.54 -42.17
C SER A 384 19.95 28.30 -42.61
N LEU A 385 18.95 28.49 -43.46
CA LEU A 385 18.34 27.41 -44.24
C LEU A 385 19.06 27.34 -45.58
N LYS A 386 19.58 26.16 -45.90
CA LYS A 386 20.26 25.86 -47.16
C LYS A 386 19.60 24.68 -47.84
N MET A 387 19.79 24.55 -49.15
CA MET A 387 19.35 23.38 -49.89
C MET A 387 20.45 22.30 -49.89
N VAL A 388 20.08 21.03 -49.81
CA VAL A 388 21.01 19.89 -49.76
C VAL A 388 21.71 19.69 -51.12
N SER A 389 23.06 19.62 -51.14
CA SER A 389 23.90 19.28 -52.31
C SER A 389 24.25 17.79 -52.35
N SER A 390 24.37 17.20 -53.55
CA SER A 390 24.72 15.78 -53.75
C SER A 390 26.16 15.45 -53.29
N THR A 391 26.39 14.25 -52.72
CA THR A 391 27.67 13.75 -52.16
C THR A 391 27.95 12.30 -52.60
N PRO A 392 29.20 11.92 -52.92
CA PRO A 392 29.57 10.54 -53.24
C PRO A 392 29.48 9.62 -52.01
N PRO A 393 29.43 8.29 -52.18
CA PRO A 393 29.26 7.34 -51.08
C PRO A 393 30.49 7.21 -50.19
N GLU A 394 30.28 7.25 -48.87
CA GLU A 394 31.30 6.97 -47.85
C GLU A 394 30.83 5.79 -46.98
N ILE A 395 31.53 4.65 -47.05
CA ILE A 395 31.25 3.47 -46.22
C ILE A 395 31.81 3.73 -44.82
N PHE A 396 30.94 3.77 -43.82
CA PHE A 396 31.34 3.97 -42.41
C PHE A 396 31.23 2.70 -41.56
N GLU A 397 30.54 1.67 -42.08
CA GLU A 397 30.50 0.32 -41.50
C GLU A 397 30.59 -0.65 -42.67
N GLY A 398 31.73 -1.34 -42.80
CA GLY A 398 31.96 -2.35 -43.82
C GLY A 398 31.83 -3.77 -43.25
N PRO A 399 31.83 -4.80 -44.12
CA PRO A 399 31.83 -6.19 -43.68
C PRO A 399 33.08 -6.49 -42.83
N MET A 400 32.96 -7.40 -41.85
CA MET A 400 34.06 -7.84 -40.98
C MET A 400 34.41 -9.31 -41.21
N ASP A 401 35.69 -9.66 -41.06
CA ASP A 401 36.19 -11.03 -41.19
C ASP A 401 35.49 -12.01 -40.24
N GLN A 402 35.17 -13.22 -40.71
CA GLN A 402 34.48 -14.25 -39.94
C GLN A 402 35.10 -15.64 -40.16
N ILE A 403 35.31 -16.39 -39.07
CA ILE A 403 35.71 -17.80 -39.07
C ILE A 403 34.55 -18.62 -38.51
N VAL A 404 34.00 -19.54 -39.30
CA VAL A 404 32.78 -20.28 -38.93
C VAL A 404 32.85 -21.76 -39.29
N SER A 405 32.09 -22.58 -38.57
CA SER A 405 31.95 -24.00 -38.88
C SER A 405 31.01 -24.23 -40.05
N ALA A 406 31.28 -25.26 -40.86
CA ALA A 406 30.39 -25.66 -41.95
C ALA A 406 28.94 -25.90 -41.45
N GLY A 407 27.95 -25.41 -42.20
CA GLY A 407 26.52 -25.44 -41.86
C GLY A 407 26.01 -24.20 -41.14
N SER A 408 26.88 -23.28 -40.71
CA SER A 408 26.48 -22.03 -40.05
C SER A 408 25.80 -21.05 -41.03
N THR A 409 25.06 -20.08 -40.51
CA THR A 409 24.58 -18.92 -41.28
C THR A 409 25.40 -17.69 -40.89
N VAL A 410 26.04 -17.04 -41.87
CA VAL A 410 26.85 -15.83 -41.67
C VAL A 410 26.15 -14.60 -42.22
N ARG A 411 26.34 -13.46 -41.55
CA ARG A 411 25.78 -12.16 -41.95
C ARG A 411 26.90 -11.14 -42.09
N PHE A 412 26.95 -10.46 -43.22
CA PHE A 412 27.85 -9.33 -43.49
C PHE A 412 27.02 -8.07 -43.66
N ARG A 413 27.47 -6.96 -43.06
CA ARG A 413 26.76 -5.69 -43.06
C ARG A 413 27.60 -4.61 -43.73
N CYS A 414 26.94 -3.73 -44.49
CA CYS A 414 27.57 -2.61 -45.17
C CYS A 414 26.64 -1.38 -45.11
N LEU A 415 27.12 -0.27 -44.56
CA LEU A 415 26.40 0.99 -44.47
C LEU A 415 27.23 2.14 -45.04
N ALA A 416 26.63 2.87 -45.97
CA ALA A 416 27.23 4.04 -46.60
C ALA A 416 26.37 5.30 -46.44
N LYS A 417 27.04 6.44 -46.26
CA LYS A 417 26.41 7.78 -46.28
C LYS A 417 26.64 8.40 -47.66
N ALA A 418 25.58 8.82 -48.34
CA ALA A 418 25.64 9.46 -49.66
C ALA A 418 24.36 10.25 -49.96
N ILE A 419 24.43 11.23 -50.86
CA ILE A 419 23.28 12.00 -51.35
C ILE A 419 23.35 12.08 -52.89
N PRO A 420 22.42 11.51 -53.66
CA PRO A 420 21.33 10.62 -53.26
C PRO A 420 21.84 9.37 -52.55
N ARG A 421 20.97 8.68 -51.82
CA ARG A 421 21.29 7.45 -51.09
C ARG A 421 21.99 6.45 -52.02
N ALA A 422 23.14 5.92 -51.58
CA ALA A 422 23.87 4.93 -52.35
C ALA A 422 23.13 3.59 -52.40
N SER A 423 23.14 2.93 -53.55
CA SER A 423 22.78 1.52 -53.71
C SER A 423 23.96 0.64 -53.29
N ILE A 424 23.69 -0.50 -52.66
CA ILE A 424 24.73 -1.43 -52.20
C ILE A 424 24.66 -2.70 -53.03
N THR A 425 25.79 -3.10 -53.60
CA THR A 425 25.96 -4.34 -54.38
C THR A 425 27.00 -5.22 -53.69
N TRP A 426 26.73 -6.52 -53.56
CA TRP A 426 27.59 -7.49 -52.89
C TRP A 426 28.31 -8.39 -53.90
N PHE A 427 29.56 -8.74 -53.59
CA PHE A 427 30.40 -9.62 -54.40
C PHE A 427 31.02 -10.72 -53.53
N PHE A 428 31.11 -11.93 -54.08
CA PHE A 428 31.87 -13.05 -53.53
C PHE A 428 33.03 -13.37 -54.49
N ASP A 429 34.27 -13.25 -54.04
CA ASP A 429 35.49 -13.43 -54.85
C ASP A 429 35.44 -12.70 -56.21
N GLY A 430 34.95 -11.46 -56.19
CA GLY A 430 34.85 -10.58 -57.36
C GLY A 430 33.64 -10.83 -58.27
N SER A 431 32.84 -11.87 -58.02
CA SER A 431 31.60 -12.13 -58.76
C SER A 431 30.39 -11.56 -58.00
N GLU A 432 29.49 -10.86 -58.70
CA GLU A 432 28.29 -10.28 -58.09
C GLU A 432 27.39 -11.40 -57.54
N VAL A 433 26.93 -11.23 -56.30
CA VAL A 433 26.06 -12.19 -55.63
C VAL A 433 24.65 -12.09 -56.23
N PRO A 434 24.10 -13.19 -56.78
CA PRO A 434 22.75 -13.17 -57.37
C PRO A 434 21.68 -12.83 -56.33
N THR A 435 20.75 -11.94 -56.67
CA THR A 435 19.66 -11.42 -55.80
C THR A 435 18.51 -12.41 -55.53
N LEU A 436 18.72 -13.71 -55.71
CA LEU A 436 17.66 -14.73 -55.63
C LEU A 436 17.65 -15.45 -54.28
N ARG A 437 16.45 -15.67 -53.72
CA ARG A 437 16.23 -16.42 -52.46
C ARG A 437 16.89 -17.81 -52.54
N GLY A 438 17.83 -18.10 -51.63
CA GLY A 438 18.53 -19.38 -51.57
C GLY A 438 19.72 -19.35 -50.59
N HIS A 439 20.84 -19.96 -50.99
CA HIS A 439 22.09 -20.04 -50.23
C HIS A 439 22.67 -18.64 -49.88
N TYR A 440 22.57 -17.69 -50.81
CA TYR A 440 22.86 -16.27 -50.58
C TYR A 440 21.53 -15.49 -50.54
N TYR A 441 21.38 -14.60 -49.55
CA TYR A 441 20.21 -13.72 -49.40
C TYR A 441 20.67 -12.29 -49.09
N ILE A 442 20.13 -11.32 -49.80
CA ILE A 442 20.40 -9.89 -49.57
C ILE A 442 19.16 -9.25 -48.94
N SER A 443 19.34 -8.47 -47.87
CA SER A 443 18.24 -7.76 -47.20
C SER A 443 17.48 -6.84 -48.15
N ASN A 444 16.21 -6.55 -47.84
CA ASN A 444 15.38 -5.66 -48.66
C ASN A 444 15.98 -4.25 -48.84
N ASP A 445 16.79 -3.79 -47.90
CA ASP A 445 17.48 -2.49 -47.96
C ASP A 445 18.91 -2.58 -48.52
N GLN A 446 19.33 -3.77 -48.98
CA GLN A 446 20.63 -4.11 -49.55
C GLN A 446 21.83 -4.01 -48.58
N THR A 447 21.59 -3.66 -47.32
CA THR A 447 22.66 -3.40 -46.33
C THR A 447 23.26 -4.67 -45.73
N GLU A 448 22.62 -5.83 -45.89
CA GLU A 448 23.09 -7.10 -45.35
C GLU A 448 23.12 -8.21 -46.40
N LEU A 449 24.24 -8.94 -46.46
CA LEU A 449 24.38 -10.23 -47.14
C LEU A 449 24.36 -11.35 -46.11
N ILE A 450 23.44 -12.30 -46.29
CA ILE A 450 23.26 -13.49 -45.45
C ILE A 450 23.61 -14.72 -46.29
N ILE A 451 24.55 -15.54 -45.83
CA ILE A 451 24.91 -16.82 -46.45
C ILE A 451 24.48 -17.93 -45.50
N SER A 452 23.52 -18.75 -45.91
CA SER A 452 22.92 -19.78 -45.05
C SER A 452 23.48 -21.16 -45.37
N GLY A 453 23.90 -21.92 -44.36
CA GLY A 453 24.43 -23.26 -44.58
C GLY A 453 25.81 -23.26 -45.23
N VAL A 454 26.71 -22.38 -44.78
CA VAL A 454 28.05 -22.21 -45.38
C VAL A 454 28.80 -23.54 -45.51
N THR A 455 29.38 -23.75 -46.68
CA THR A 455 30.21 -24.91 -47.03
C THR A 455 31.64 -24.48 -47.23
N LYS A 456 32.57 -25.43 -47.41
CA LYS A 456 33.97 -25.09 -47.73
C LYS A 456 34.12 -24.30 -49.04
N LYS A 457 33.12 -24.34 -49.93
CA LYS A 457 33.09 -23.56 -51.18
C LYS A 457 32.80 -22.07 -50.97
N ASP A 458 32.34 -21.69 -49.78
CA ASP A 458 32.09 -20.31 -49.39
C ASP A 458 33.31 -19.67 -48.70
N ASP A 459 34.46 -20.35 -48.67
CA ASP A 459 35.73 -19.77 -48.23
C ASP A 459 36.21 -18.77 -49.28
N GLY A 460 36.31 -17.49 -48.94
CA GLY A 460 36.55 -16.44 -49.92
C GLY A 460 36.45 -15.02 -49.36
N THR A 461 36.53 -14.04 -50.24
CA THR A 461 36.45 -12.60 -49.94
C THR A 461 35.08 -12.05 -50.29
N ILE A 462 34.37 -11.54 -49.28
CA ILE A 462 33.12 -10.79 -49.43
C ILE A 462 33.45 -9.31 -49.64
N SER A 463 32.91 -8.69 -50.67
CA SER A 463 33.06 -7.26 -50.94
C SER A 463 31.70 -6.58 -51.04
N CYS A 464 31.52 -5.43 -50.40
CA CYS A 464 30.36 -4.56 -50.62
C CYS A 464 30.78 -3.29 -51.37
N MET A 465 30.04 -2.92 -52.42
CA MET A 465 30.23 -1.70 -53.19
C MET A 465 29.02 -0.78 -53.00
N ALA A 466 29.24 0.41 -52.45
CA ALA A 466 28.23 1.46 -52.33
C ALA A 466 28.39 2.45 -53.48
N GLY A 467 27.36 2.66 -54.30
CA GLY A 467 27.38 3.54 -55.47
C GLY A 467 26.20 4.52 -55.53
N ASN A 468 26.41 5.75 -55.98
CA ASN A 468 25.35 6.68 -56.38
C ASN A 468 25.75 7.44 -57.65
N THR A 469 24.97 8.43 -58.06
CA THR A 469 25.25 9.23 -59.28
C THR A 469 26.51 10.08 -59.21
N VAL A 470 27.17 10.19 -58.04
CA VAL A 470 28.35 11.04 -57.79
C VAL A 470 29.63 10.21 -57.62
N GLY A 471 29.54 8.91 -57.34
CA GLY A 471 30.71 8.02 -57.24
C GLY A 471 30.39 6.66 -56.63
N SER A 472 31.43 5.86 -56.36
CA SER A 472 31.33 4.57 -55.66
C SER A 472 32.50 4.33 -54.70
N MET A 473 32.29 3.47 -53.71
CA MET A 473 33.29 3.03 -52.71
C MET A 473 33.09 1.55 -52.38
N THR A 474 34.17 0.81 -52.12
CA THR A 474 34.12 -0.65 -51.85
C THR A 474 34.82 -0.99 -50.52
N ALA A 475 34.30 -1.97 -49.78
CA ALA A 475 34.91 -2.53 -48.56
C ALA A 475 34.86 -4.07 -48.58
N ASN A 476 35.88 -4.73 -48.04
CA ASN A 476 36.09 -6.17 -48.15
C ASN A 476 36.23 -6.86 -46.78
N ALA A 477 35.86 -8.13 -46.70
CA ALA A 477 36.03 -9.03 -45.55
C ALA A 477 36.30 -10.46 -45.99
N ARG A 478 36.94 -11.26 -45.14
CA ARG A 478 37.27 -12.66 -45.40
C ARG A 478 36.38 -13.62 -44.61
N LEU A 479 35.83 -14.63 -45.30
CA LEU A 479 35.08 -15.74 -44.72
C LEU A 479 35.92 -17.01 -44.76
N VAL A 480 36.18 -17.62 -43.59
CA VAL A 480 36.91 -18.89 -43.47
C VAL A 480 36.00 -19.96 -42.88
N VAL A 481 35.84 -21.09 -43.58
CA VAL A 481 34.97 -22.20 -43.11
C VAL A 481 35.82 -23.37 -42.57
N SER A 482 35.66 -23.68 -41.28
CA SER A 482 36.39 -24.76 -40.57
C SER A 482 35.61 -26.09 -40.54
N GLY A 483 36.30 -27.20 -40.84
CA GLY A 483 35.75 -28.57 -40.82
C GLY A 483 35.58 -29.11 -39.40
N GLY A 484 34.45 -29.78 -39.13
CA GLY A 484 33.88 -29.96 -37.80
C GLY A 484 34.70 -30.76 -36.76
N ASN A 485 34.43 -30.46 -35.48
CA ASN A 485 34.29 -31.50 -34.46
C ASN A 485 33.30 -31.08 -33.35
N ARG A 486 32.62 -32.09 -32.83
CA ARG A 486 31.52 -32.07 -31.85
C ARG A 486 31.90 -31.41 -30.53
N ASN A 487 31.03 -30.54 -29.99
CA ASN A 487 30.69 -30.34 -28.57
C ASN A 487 30.14 -28.91 -28.35
N TYR A 488 28.82 -28.70 -28.46
CA TYR A 488 28.19 -27.49 -27.94
C TYR A 488 26.76 -27.77 -27.47
N ILE A 489 26.64 -28.56 -26.40
CA ILE A 489 25.47 -28.57 -25.52
C ILE A 489 25.91 -27.91 -24.22
N GLN A 490 26.00 -26.57 -24.19
CA GLN A 490 26.15 -25.84 -22.92
C GLN A 490 26.00 -24.31 -22.96
N ASN A 491 25.37 -23.69 -23.98
CA ASN A 491 25.20 -22.23 -23.99
C ASN A 491 24.03 -21.80 -24.88
N PHE A 492 22.79 -22.02 -24.43
CA PHE A 492 21.71 -21.09 -24.79
C PHE A 492 21.76 -19.94 -23.79
N ASN A 493 22.72 -19.03 -23.98
CA ASN A 493 22.65 -17.71 -23.38
C ASN A 493 21.50 -16.98 -24.07
N ILE A 494 20.37 -16.88 -23.37
CA ILE A 494 19.27 -15.98 -23.73
C ILE A 494 19.88 -14.58 -23.72
N HIS A 495 20.09 -14.04 -24.92
CA HIS A 495 20.85 -12.82 -25.13
C HIS A 495 20.08 -11.65 -24.47
N PRO A 496 20.73 -10.75 -23.71
CA PRO A 496 20.09 -9.56 -23.12
C PRO A 496 19.45 -8.57 -24.12
N LEU A 497 19.37 -8.94 -25.40
CA LEU A 497 18.72 -8.20 -26.49
C LEU A 497 17.21 -8.51 -26.64
N TRP A 498 16.67 -9.56 -26.01
CA TRP A 498 15.24 -9.90 -26.15
C TRP A 498 14.32 -9.01 -25.31
N ILE A 499 14.87 -8.33 -24.31
CA ILE A 499 14.13 -7.50 -23.37
C ILE A 499 14.85 -6.17 -23.24
N THR A 500 14.42 -5.18 -24.02
CA THR A 500 14.90 -3.80 -23.88
C THR A 500 14.05 -3.04 -22.87
N ASP A 501 14.57 -1.93 -22.34
CA ASP A 501 13.79 -0.96 -21.55
C ASP A 501 12.47 -0.58 -22.25
N ASP A 502 12.45 -0.49 -23.59
CA ASP A 502 11.25 -0.19 -24.35
C ASP A 502 10.21 -1.32 -24.29
N VAL A 503 10.64 -2.59 -24.38
CA VAL A 503 9.74 -3.76 -24.21
C VAL A 503 9.11 -3.72 -22.82
N VAL A 504 9.91 -3.46 -21.78
CA VAL A 504 9.46 -3.39 -20.38
C VAL A 504 8.48 -2.23 -20.19
N ARG A 505 8.80 -1.03 -20.69
CA ARG A 505 7.93 0.16 -20.61
C ARG A 505 6.62 -0.01 -21.38
N ASN A 506 6.67 -0.67 -22.54
CA ASN A 506 5.47 -0.93 -23.34
C ASN A 506 4.58 -1.97 -22.67
N ALA A 507 5.16 -3.06 -22.15
CA ALA A 507 4.40 -4.06 -21.39
C ALA A 507 3.75 -3.45 -20.13
N ALA A 508 4.47 -2.59 -19.39
CA ALA A 508 3.90 -1.90 -18.23
C ALA A 508 2.74 -0.96 -18.60
N ARG A 509 2.84 -0.29 -19.76
CA ARG A 509 1.76 0.58 -20.26
C ARG A 509 0.54 -0.23 -20.67
N GLU A 510 0.74 -1.31 -21.43
CA GLU A 510 -0.34 -2.22 -21.85
C GLU A 510 -1.00 -2.88 -20.63
N ALA A 511 -0.21 -3.35 -19.66
CA ALA A 511 -0.70 -3.87 -18.39
C ALA A 511 -1.55 -2.84 -17.64
N SER A 512 -1.07 -1.60 -17.53
CA SER A 512 -1.84 -0.52 -16.89
C SER A 512 -3.17 -0.27 -17.61
N GLU A 513 -3.22 -0.33 -18.94
CA GLU A 513 -4.46 -0.17 -19.70
C GLU A 513 -5.41 -1.36 -19.50
N ASN A 514 -4.89 -2.59 -19.52
CA ASN A 514 -5.67 -3.82 -19.33
C ASN A 514 -6.30 -3.87 -17.94
N VAL A 515 -5.49 -3.63 -16.90
CA VAL A 515 -5.94 -3.62 -15.50
C VAL A 515 -6.94 -2.49 -15.26
N GLU A 516 -6.67 -1.27 -15.75
CA GLU A 516 -7.59 -0.15 -15.58
C GLU A 516 -8.94 -0.39 -16.29
N LYS A 517 -8.93 -0.99 -17.49
CA LYS A 517 -10.17 -1.42 -18.16
C LYS A 517 -10.92 -2.46 -17.34
N ALA A 518 -10.21 -3.45 -16.78
CA ALA A 518 -10.80 -4.51 -15.96
C ALA A 518 -11.41 -3.95 -14.67
N ILE A 519 -10.73 -3.01 -14.00
CA ILE A 519 -11.25 -2.29 -12.82
C ILE A 519 -12.48 -1.48 -13.19
N GLN A 520 -12.44 -0.69 -14.26
CA GLN A 520 -13.57 0.13 -14.69
C GLN A 520 -14.77 -0.71 -15.15
N ALA A 521 -14.53 -1.88 -15.76
CA ALA A 521 -15.58 -2.83 -16.09
C ALA A 521 -16.21 -3.42 -14.82
N THR A 522 -15.36 -3.77 -13.84
CA THR A 522 -15.79 -4.24 -12.52
C THR A 522 -16.63 -3.16 -11.80
N GLN A 523 -16.15 -1.93 -11.72
CA GLN A 523 -16.86 -0.79 -11.11
C GLN A 523 -18.20 -0.48 -11.78
N ARG A 524 -18.28 -0.56 -13.11
CA ARG A 524 -19.54 -0.39 -13.83
C ARG A 524 -20.54 -1.52 -13.57
N GLY A 525 -20.04 -2.72 -13.27
CA GLY A 525 -20.86 -3.87 -12.88
C GLY A 525 -21.31 -3.87 -11.42
N LEU A 526 -20.65 -3.09 -10.55
CA LEU A 526 -20.93 -2.99 -9.11
C LEU A 526 -22.17 -2.14 -8.76
N ASN A 527 -23.22 -2.12 -9.59
CA ASN A 527 -24.52 -1.65 -9.10
C ASN A 527 -24.95 -2.60 -7.98
N VAL A 528 -24.73 -2.19 -6.73
CA VAL A 528 -24.95 -2.98 -5.51
C VAL A 528 -26.45 -3.21 -5.36
N THR A 529 -26.91 -4.25 -6.04
CA THR A 529 -28.30 -4.71 -6.04
C THR A 529 -28.42 -6.06 -5.36
N SER A 530 -27.28 -6.67 -5.02
CA SER A 530 -27.21 -7.96 -4.36
C SER A 530 -26.16 -7.93 -3.25
N PRO A 531 -26.33 -8.74 -2.19
CA PRO A 531 -25.28 -8.81 -1.19
C PRO A 531 -24.04 -9.61 -1.70
N ALA A 532 -24.08 -10.12 -2.94
CA ALA A 532 -22.91 -10.67 -3.64
C ALA A 532 -21.90 -9.56 -3.92
N ASP A 533 -22.43 -8.42 -4.36
CA ASP A 533 -21.66 -7.21 -4.62
C ASP A 533 -21.03 -6.68 -3.33
N LEU A 534 -21.66 -6.95 -2.17
CA LEU A 534 -21.15 -6.71 -0.82
C LEU A 534 -19.97 -7.60 -0.43
N MET A 535 -20.04 -8.91 -0.66
CA MET A 535 -18.88 -9.79 -0.46
C MET A 535 -17.70 -9.36 -1.33
N ARG A 536 -18.02 -8.91 -2.54
CA ARG A 536 -17.07 -8.33 -3.50
C ARG A 536 -16.61 -6.92 -3.12
N TRP A 537 -17.20 -6.29 -2.10
CA TRP A 537 -16.74 -5.05 -1.49
C TRP A 537 -15.77 -5.27 -0.32
N PHE A 538 -15.82 -6.40 0.39
CA PHE A 538 -14.69 -6.80 1.26
C PHE A 538 -13.38 -6.89 0.48
N HIS A 539 -13.50 -7.10 -0.84
CA HIS A 539 -12.40 -7.17 -1.81
C HIS A 539 -11.92 -5.80 -2.31
N PHE A 540 -12.78 -4.77 -2.30
CA PHE A 540 -12.44 -3.37 -2.56
C PHE A 540 -12.39 -2.61 -1.24
N SER A 541 -11.34 -2.87 -0.46
CA SER A 541 -11.08 -2.06 0.73
C SER A 541 -10.71 -0.63 0.33
N VAL A 542 -10.84 0.26 1.32
CA VAL A 542 -10.30 1.61 1.42
C VAL A 542 -9.25 2.00 0.38
N PRO A 543 -9.24 3.26 -0.11
CA PRO A 543 -8.47 3.70 -1.27
C PRO A 543 -7.04 3.17 -1.36
N GLN A 544 -6.35 3.04 -0.22
CA GLN A 544 -4.99 2.50 -0.14
C GLN A 544 -4.88 1.01 -0.48
N THR A 545 -5.74 0.12 0.03
CA THR A 545 -5.72 -1.29 -0.38
C THR A 545 -6.06 -1.41 -1.86
N SER A 546 -7.03 -0.63 -2.32
CA SER A 546 -7.37 -0.57 -3.75
C SER A 546 -6.18 -0.10 -4.60
N GLU A 547 -5.45 0.93 -4.16
CA GLU A 547 -4.24 1.42 -4.84
C GLU A 547 -3.12 0.40 -4.82
N LEU A 548 -2.91 -0.31 -3.70
CA LEU A 548 -1.88 -1.34 -3.58
C LEU A 548 -2.17 -2.56 -4.42
N SER A 549 -3.40 -3.07 -4.35
CA SER A 549 -3.86 -4.15 -5.22
C SER A 549 -3.77 -3.72 -6.68
N ARG A 550 -4.20 -2.50 -7.04
CA ARG A 550 -4.06 -1.97 -8.41
C ARG A 550 -2.62 -1.97 -8.88
N ALA A 551 -1.71 -1.41 -8.07
CA ALA A 551 -0.29 -1.39 -8.41
C ALA A 551 0.26 -2.80 -8.60
N ARG A 552 -0.16 -3.74 -7.75
CA ARG A 552 0.23 -5.14 -7.89
C ARG A 552 -0.31 -5.80 -9.16
N GLU A 553 -1.58 -5.61 -9.47
CA GLU A 553 -2.19 -6.22 -10.66
C GLU A 553 -1.48 -5.75 -11.93
N ILE A 554 -1.15 -4.44 -12.01
CA ILE A 554 -0.36 -3.88 -13.11
C ILE A 554 1.01 -4.54 -13.18
N TYR A 555 1.66 -4.73 -12.04
CA TYR A 555 2.95 -5.40 -11.97
C TYR A 555 2.89 -6.84 -12.51
N GLU A 556 1.93 -7.64 -12.04
CA GLU A 556 1.79 -9.05 -12.45
C GLU A 556 1.45 -9.18 -13.93
N GLU A 557 0.51 -8.37 -14.40
CA GLU A 557 0.14 -8.36 -15.82
C GLU A 557 1.31 -7.91 -16.70
N SER A 558 2.16 -6.99 -16.22
CA SER A 558 3.38 -6.59 -16.92
C SER A 558 4.33 -7.79 -17.11
N ILE A 559 4.57 -8.55 -16.04
CA ILE A 559 5.40 -9.76 -16.08
C ILE A 559 4.81 -10.79 -17.06
N ARG A 560 3.49 -11.00 -17.03
CA ARG A 560 2.80 -11.92 -17.93
C ARG A 560 2.91 -11.49 -19.40
N LEU A 561 2.73 -10.21 -19.70
CA LEU A 561 2.88 -9.67 -21.06
C LEU A 561 4.32 -9.79 -21.57
N ILE A 562 5.30 -9.58 -20.69
CA ILE A 562 6.70 -9.80 -21.00
C ILE A 562 6.97 -11.28 -21.30
N GLN A 563 6.45 -12.22 -20.50
CA GLN A 563 6.56 -13.65 -20.76
C GLN A 563 5.97 -14.03 -22.12
N LYS A 564 4.76 -13.54 -22.42
CA LYS A 564 4.11 -13.75 -23.72
C LYS A 564 4.93 -13.18 -24.88
N HIS A 565 5.60 -12.04 -24.68
CA HIS A 565 6.50 -11.46 -25.68
C HIS A 565 7.67 -12.40 -26.00
N ILE A 566 8.26 -13.01 -24.97
CA ILE A 566 9.38 -13.95 -25.12
C ILE A 566 8.92 -15.23 -25.78
N GLU A 567 7.81 -15.82 -25.31
CA GLU A 567 7.24 -17.03 -25.91
C GLU A 567 6.99 -16.84 -27.39
N LYS A 568 6.42 -15.68 -27.77
CA LYS A 568 6.21 -15.33 -29.18
C LYS A 568 7.52 -15.16 -29.93
N ALA A 569 8.52 -14.51 -29.35
CA ALA A 569 9.84 -14.37 -29.96
C ALA A 569 10.49 -15.75 -30.19
N VAL A 570 10.47 -16.62 -29.17
CA VAL A 570 10.99 -17.99 -29.23
C VAL A 570 10.26 -18.84 -30.28
N LEU A 571 8.92 -18.78 -30.32
CA LEU A 571 8.10 -19.43 -31.35
C LEU A 571 8.45 -18.90 -32.75
N GLN A 572 8.68 -17.60 -32.88
CA GLN A 572 9.07 -16.99 -34.15
C GLN A 572 10.46 -17.49 -34.58
N PHE A 573 11.42 -17.63 -33.65
CA PHE A 573 12.72 -18.24 -33.92
C PHE A 573 12.62 -19.72 -34.31
N TYR A 574 11.74 -20.48 -33.66
CA TYR A 574 11.44 -21.88 -34.01
C TYR A 574 10.82 -21.99 -35.43
N VAL A 575 9.80 -21.20 -35.75
CA VAL A 575 9.16 -21.19 -37.07
C VAL A 575 10.12 -20.71 -38.17
N THR A 576 11.08 -19.86 -37.85
CA THR A 576 12.15 -19.44 -38.78
C THR A 576 13.31 -20.44 -38.90
N GLY A 577 13.26 -21.59 -38.21
CA GLY A 577 14.28 -22.64 -38.30
C GLY A 577 15.60 -22.35 -37.58
N LEU A 578 15.64 -21.34 -36.71
CA LEU A 578 16.81 -20.99 -35.89
C LEU A 578 16.90 -21.81 -34.59
N ILE A 579 15.88 -22.65 -34.30
CA ILE A 579 15.83 -23.60 -33.18
C ILE A 579 15.29 -24.92 -33.73
N LEU A 580 15.93 -26.06 -33.44
CA LEU A 580 15.75 -27.34 -34.16
C LEU A 580 14.47 -28.12 -33.78
N SER A 581 13.82 -27.80 -32.66
CA SER A 581 12.60 -28.47 -32.20
C SER A 581 11.89 -27.61 -31.13
N PRO A 582 10.55 -27.63 -31.03
CA PRO A 582 9.84 -26.96 -29.94
C PRO A 582 9.98 -27.75 -28.63
N ASN A 583 10.45 -29.01 -28.69
CA ASN A 583 10.73 -29.88 -27.53
C ASN A 583 12.18 -29.78 -27.02
N ASP A 584 13.10 -29.13 -27.76
CA ASP A 584 14.47 -28.83 -27.27
C ASP A 584 14.45 -27.70 -26.21
N LEU A 585 13.33 -26.99 -26.13
CA LEU A 585 12.92 -26.23 -24.96
C LEU A 585 12.15 -27.21 -24.08
N SER A 586 12.80 -27.76 -23.07
CA SER A 586 12.16 -28.60 -22.05
C SER A 586 10.82 -27.97 -21.60
N PRO A 587 9.79 -28.74 -21.22
CA PRO A 587 8.67 -28.19 -20.44
C PRO A 587 9.12 -27.51 -19.13
N ASN A 588 10.41 -27.66 -18.77
CA ASN A 588 11.15 -26.90 -17.77
C ASN A 588 12.13 -25.88 -18.38
N VAL A 589 11.76 -25.12 -19.41
CA VAL A 589 12.36 -23.78 -19.57
C VAL A 589 11.91 -23.00 -18.35
N SER A 590 12.69 -23.06 -17.27
CA SER A 590 12.43 -22.16 -16.15
C SER A 590 12.57 -20.75 -16.71
N PHE A 591 11.50 -19.96 -16.57
CA PHE A 591 11.39 -18.57 -17.04
C PHE A 591 12.39 -17.63 -16.35
N ASP A 592 13.47 -18.16 -15.82
CA ASP A 592 14.35 -17.46 -14.93
C ASP A 592 15.09 -16.32 -15.68
N SER A 593 15.14 -16.26 -17.02
CA SER A 593 16.04 -15.35 -17.77
C SER A 593 15.34 -14.22 -18.54
N VAL A 594 14.88 -13.18 -17.85
CA VAL A 594 14.20 -12.09 -18.56
C VAL A 594 14.56 -10.70 -18.09
N LEU A 595 14.41 -10.43 -16.80
CA LEU A 595 14.42 -9.06 -16.30
C LEU A 595 15.66 -8.80 -15.44
N THR A 596 16.37 -7.73 -15.79
CA THR A 596 17.47 -7.18 -14.98
C THR A 596 16.88 -6.43 -13.79
N LYS A 597 17.68 -6.15 -12.77
CA LYS A 597 17.25 -5.31 -11.63
C LYS A 597 16.76 -3.94 -12.09
N SER A 598 17.40 -3.34 -13.09
CA SER A 598 16.96 -2.08 -13.71
C SER A 598 15.57 -2.22 -14.34
N HIS A 599 15.30 -3.32 -15.04
CA HIS A 599 13.96 -3.58 -15.57
C HIS A 599 12.92 -3.72 -14.45
N MET A 600 13.27 -4.38 -13.34
CA MET A 600 12.37 -4.52 -12.18
C MET A 600 12.10 -3.18 -11.50
N ASP A 601 13.13 -2.34 -11.34
CA ASP A 601 12.97 -0.98 -10.80
C ASP A 601 12.06 -0.12 -11.70
N ILE A 602 12.21 -0.23 -13.03
CA ILE A 602 11.32 0.41 -14.01
C ILE A 602 9.89 -0.11 -13.85
N LEU A 603 9.68 -1.44 -13.75
CA LEU A 603 8.35 -2.03 -13.57
C LEU A 603 7.70 -1.59 -12.27
N MET A 604 8.42 -1.66 -11.14
CA MET A 604 7.91 -1.23 -9.83
C MET A 604 7.50 0.24 -9.85
N GLN A 605 8.33 1.11 -10.46
CA GLN A 605 8.02 2.53 -10.59
C GLN A 605 6.78 2.77 -11.47
N LEU A 606 6.69 2.11 -12.63
CA LEU A 606 5.57 2.28 -13.56
C LEU A 606 4.26 1.67 -13.05
N ALA A 607 4.34 0.58 -12.29
CA ALA A 607 3.18 -0.06 -11.68
C ALA A 607 2.64 0.73 -10.48
N GLY A 608 3.46 1.58 -9.84
CA GLY A 608 3.08 2.35 -8.65
C GLY A 608 3.36 1.63 -7.33
N CYS A 609 4.28 0.66 -7.34
CA CYS A 609 4.61 -0.17 -6.18
C CYS A 609 5.41 0.55 -5.08
N SER A 610 5.84 1.80 -5.30
CA SER A 610 6.71 2.56 -4.39
C SER A 610 5.98 3.17 -3.17
N GLY A 611 4.66 2.96 -3.03
CA GLY A 611 3.81 3.68 -2.07
C GLY A 611 3.72 3.12 -0.64
N THR A 612 4.27 1.93 -0.34
CA THR A 612 4.01 1.26 0.96
C THR A 612 5.10 1.32 2.02
N GLN A 613 6.27 1.88 1.75
CA GLN A 613 7.43 1.66 2.63
C GLN A 613 8.02 2.88 3.34
N ASN A 614 7.44 4.08 3.29
CA ASN A 614 8.17 5.26 3.79
C ASN A 614 7.31 6.30 4.54
N LYS A 615 6.72 5.87 5.64
CA LYS A 615 6.75 6.71 6.83
C LYS A 615 7.69 6.01 7.80
N ASP A 616 8.55 6.74 8.49
CA ASP A 616 9.12 6.25 9.73
C ASP A 616 8.12 6.71 10.81
N PRO A 617 7.04 5.96 11.10
CA PRO A 617 6.11 6.40 12.12
C PRO A 617 6.77 6.42 13.50
N CYS A 618 8.00 5.92 13.67
CA CYS A 618 8.61 5.72 14.98
C CYS A 618 9.27 6.96 15.59
N ASN A 619 9.07 8.13 14.97
CA ASN A 619 9.76 9.37 15.33
C ASN A 619 9.29 9.93 16.66
N ASP A 620 7.99 9.83 16.96
CA ASP A 620 7.46 10.21 18.27
C ASP A 620 7.71 9.07 19.27
N GLN A 621 8.97 8.91 19.66
CA GLN A 621 9.36 7.89 20.63
C GLN A 621 8.61 8.05 21.96
N CYS A 622 8.18 9.27 22.32
CA CYS A 622 7.39 9.50 23.51
C CYS A 622 6.00 8.85 23.39
N TYR A 623 5.27 9.11 22.31
CA TYR A 623 3.99 8.45 22.04
C TYR A 623 4.14 6.94 21.88
N HIS A 624 5.10 6.49 21.05
CA HIS A 624 5.34 5.06 20.77
C HIS A 624 6.00 4.29 21.91
N SER A 625 6.45 4.98 22.97
CA SER A 625 6.81 4.32 24.23
C SER A 625 5.57 3.86 25.01
N ARG A 626 4.42 4.54 24.85
CA ARG A 626 3.21 4.31 25.65
C ARG A 626 2.09 3.62 24.89
N TYR A 627 1.93 3.95 23.60
CA TYR A 627 0.80 3.53 22.78
C TYR A 627 1.25 2.90 21.46
N ARG A 628 0.42 1.99 20.96
CA ARG A 628 0.59 1.32 19.67
C ARG A 628 0.24 2.28 18.53
N THR A 629 0.94 2.20 17.41
CA THR A 629 0.41 2.74 16.15
C THR A 629 -0.85 1.97 15.75
N PHE A 630 -1.66 2.52 14.84
CA PHE A 630 -2.81 1.78 14.31
C PHE A 630 -2.42 0.71 13.30
N ASP A 631 -1.31 0.92 12.59
CA ASP A 631 -0.80 -0.02 11.58
C ASP A 631 0.16 -1.09 12.15
N GLY A 632 0.41 -1.10 13.45
CA GLY A 632 1.30 -2.06 14.11
C GLY A 632 2.80 -1.80 13.91
N GLN A 633 3.19 -0.77 13.16
CA GLN A 633 4.59 -0.36 13.06
C GLN A 633 5.18 0.04 14.42
N CYS A 634 6.51 0.07 14.52
CA CYS A 634 7.26 0.47 15.72
C CYS A 634 7.08 -0.43 16.94
N ASN A 635 6.32 -1.52 16.86
CA ASN A 635 6.25 -2.50 17.93
C ASN A 635 7.63 -3.11 18.16
N ASN A 636 8.23 -3.68 17.12
CA ASN A 636 9.63 -4.06 17.14
C ASN A 636 10.50 -2.84 16.78
N GLN A 637 11.38 -2.43 17.69
CA GLN A 637 12.19 -1.21 17.52
C GLN A 637 13.37 -1.37 16.54
N VAL A 638 13.76 -2.61 16.20
CA VAL A 638 14.83 -2.90 15.24
C VAL A 638 14.27 -3.20 13.86
N HIS A 639 13.19 -3.97 13.82
CA HIS A 639 12.47 -4.35 12.61
C HIS A 639 11.06 -3.77 12.62
N THR A 640 10.97 -2.46 12.40
CA THR A 640 9.74 -1.65 12.59
C THR A 640 8.51 -2.13 11.81
N MET A 641 8.70 -2.90 10.75
CA MET A 641 7.62 -3.46 9.92
C MET A 641 7.15 -4.87 10.34
N TRP A 642 7.80 -5.51 11.32
CA TRP A 642 7.33 -6.82 11.81
C TRP A 642 5.96 -6.67 12.47
N GLY A 643 5.02 -7.50 12.04
CA GLY A 643 3.63 -7.46 12.48
C GLY A 643 2.79 -6.28 12.00
N ALA A 644 3.34 -5.36 11.20
CA ALA A 644 2.60 -4.23 10.66
C ALA A 644 1.57 -4.66 9.59
N SER A 645 0.52 -3.85 9.41
CA SER A 645 -0.48 -4.00 8.35
C SER A 645 0.13 -3.73 6.97
N TYR A 646 -0.51 -4.26 5.92
CA TYR A 646 -0.06 -4.22 4.52
C TYR A 646 1.30 -4.88 4.24
N MET A 647 1.72 -5.79 5.12
CA MET A 647 2.96 -6.55 4.99
C MET A 647 2.70 -7.96 4.48
N ARG A 648 3.72 -8.57 3.87
CA ARG A 648 3.66 -9.97 3.45
C ARG A 648 3.41 -10.88 4.65
N PHE A 649 2.65 -11.95 4.44
CA PHE A 649 2.61 -13.03 5.43
C PHE A 649 3.99 -13.67 5.61
N ARG A 650 4.29 -14.10 6.84
CA ARG A 650 5.47 -14.92 7.13
C ARG A 650 5.29 -16.33 6.53
N ARG A 651 6.37 -16.96 6.10
CA ARG A 651 6.36 -18.35 5.61
C ARG A 651 6.99 -19.28 6.64
N LEU A 652 6.26 -20.32 7.06
CA LEU A 652 6.82 -21.42 7.88
C LEU A 652 7.61 -22.41 7.01
N LEU A 653 7.10 -22.65 5.81
CA LEU A 653 7.71 -23.44 4.75
C LEU A 653 7.75 -22.62 3.47
N GLN A 654 8.73 -22.90 2.61
CA GLN A 654 8.85 -22.30 1.29
C GLN A 654 7.59 -22.60 0.46
N PRO A 655 7.02 -21.60 -0.25
CA PRO A 655 5.79 -21.81 -1.01
C PRO A 655 6.01 -22.73 -2.22
N ILE A 656 4.96 -23.48 -2.58
CA ILE A 656 4.93 -24.37 -3.75
C ILE A 656 3.93 -23.82 -4.76
N TYR A 657 4.45 -23.37 -5.88
CA TYR A 657 3.69 -22.95 -7.05
C TYR A 657 3.95 -23.91 -8.21
N GLU A 658 2.97 -24.10 -9.09
CA GLU A 658 3.01 -25.03 -10.22
C GLU A 658 4.17 -24.75 -11.18
N ASN A 659 4.50 -23.47 -11.39
CA ASN A 659 5.63 -23.01 -12.18
C ASN A 659 6.85 -22.59 -11.33
N GLY A 660 6.81 -22.83 -10.02
CA GLY A 660 7.89 -22.50 -9.10
C GLY A 660 7.90 -21.07 -8.56
N PHE A 661 7.00 -20.16 -8.99
CA PHE A 661 7.01 -18.78 -8.46
C PHE A 661 5.64 -18.12 -8.28
N ASN A 662 4.62 -18.35 -9.12
CA ASN A 662 3.34 -17.63 -8.96
C ASN A 662 2.06 -18.36 -9.43
N ILE A 663 2.12 -19.41 -10.25
CA ILE A 663 0.93 -20.13 -10.73
C ILE A 663 0.47 -21.13 -9.65
N PRO A 664 -0.78 -21.05 -9.16
CA PRO A 664 -1.29 -21.96 -8.14
C PRO A 664 -1.20 -23.43 -8.54
N VAL A 665 -1.00 -24.32 -7.56
CA VAL A 665 -1.07 -25.77 -7.77
C VAL A 665 -2.48 -26.17 -8.21
N GLY A 666 -2.59 -26.90 -9.30
CA GLY A 666 -3.87 -27.31 -9.89
C GLY A 666 -4.43 -26.31 -10.91
N TRP A 667 -3.63 -25.31 -11.32
CA TRP A 667 -3.97 -24.42 -12.42
C TRP A 667 -4.12 -25.16 -13.74
N ASN A 668 -3.17 -26.06 -14.05
CA ASN A 668 -3.34 -27.00 -15.17
C ASN A 668 -4.06 -28.27 -14.66
N PRO A 669 -5.31 -28.53 -15.08
CA PRO A 669 -6.09 -29.68 -14.60
C PRO A 669 -5.50 -31.04 -15.03
N THR A 670 -4.56 -31.06 -15.98
CA THR A 670 -3.92 -32.30 -16.45
C THR A 670 -2.59 -32.60 -15.78
N LYS A 671 -2.01 -31.65 -15.05
CA LYS A 671 -0.70 -31.82 -14.42
C LYS A 671 -0.76 -32.81 -13.25
N LEU A 672 0.25 -33.67 -13.18
CA LEU A 672 0.39 -34.70 -12.17
C LEU A 672 1.32 -34.25 -11.04
N TYR A 673 0.93 -34.57 -9.81
CA TYR A 673 1.65 -34.36 -8.56
C TYR A 673 1.73 -35.72 -7.86
N TYR A 674 2.94 -36.20 -7.56
CA TYR A 674 3.15 -37.57 -7.07
C TYR A 674 2.46 -38.64 -7.95
N GLY A 675 2.43 -38.43 -9.27
CA GLY A 675 1.79 -39.34 -10.22
C GLY A 675 0.27 -39.17 -10.40
N PHE A 676 -0.40 -38.31 -9.62
CA PHE A 676 -1.86 -38.13 -9.68
C PHE A 676 -2.27 -36.68 -9.92
N ARG A 677 -3.44 -36.47 -10.50
CA ARG A 677 -4.02 -35.12 -10.64
C ARG A 677 -4.47 -34.61 -9.28
N LYS A 678 -4.34 -33.30 -9.04
CA LYS A 678 -4.96 -32.67 -7.86
C LYS A 678 -6.48 -32.77 -7.98
N PRO A 679 -7.20 -33.21 -6.92
CA PRO A 679 -8.65 -33.31 -6.98
C PRO A 679 -9.31 -31.94 -7.08
N ASN A 680 -10.51 -31.92 -7.65
CA ASN A 680 -11.39 -30.77 -7.61
C ASN A 680 -11.72 -30.42 -6.13
N PRO A 681 -11.45 -29.19 -5.65
CA PRO A 681 -11.78 -28.77 -4.29
C PRO A 681 -13.23 -29.03 -3.88
N ARG A 682 -14.19 -28.88 -4.81
CA ARG A 682 -15.60 -29.17 -4.57
C ARG A 682 -15.85 -30.64 -4.24
N MET A 683 -15.16 -31.55 -4.93
CA MET A 683 -15.30 -32.98 -4.64
C MET A 683 -14.74 -33.35 -3.28
N VAL A 684 -13.60 -32.76 -2.89
CA VAL A 684 -13.08 -32.93 -1.53
C VAL A 684 -14.07 -32.39 -0.50
N SER A 685 -14.65 -31.20 -0.76
CA SER A 685 -15.66 -30.62 0.14
C SER A 685 -16.88 -31.53 0.28
N LYS A 686 -17.45 -31.98 -0.83
CA LYS A 686 -18.68 -32.79 -0.88
C LYS A 686 -18.55 -34.17 -0.25
N GLU A 687 -17.43 -34.85 -0.51
CA GLU A 687 -17.21 -36.25 -0.10
C GLU A 687 -16.58 -36.39 1.29
N VAL A 688 -15.70 -35.46 1.67
CA VAL A 688 -14.93 -35.52 2.94
C VAL A 688 -15.40 -34.50 3.97
N ILE A 689 -15.66 -33.25 3.58
CA ILE A 689 -15.83 -32.13 4.53
C ILE A 689 -17.30 -31.89 4.91
N ARG A 690 -18.22 -32.05 3.97
CA ARG A 690 -19.64 -31.75 4.19
C ARG A 690 -20.27 -32.75 5.14
N THR A 691 -21.06 -32.24 6.09
CA THR A 691 -21.97 -33.04 6.92
C THR A 691 -23.40 -32.52 6.87
N HIS A 692 -24.35 -33.45 6.94
CA HIS A 692 -25.78 -33.19 7.18
C HIS A 692 -26.16 -33.38 8.65
N SER A 693 -25.31 -34.07 9.42
CA SER A 693 -25.46 -34.31 10.86
C SER A 693 -24.71 -33.25 11.66
N ILE A 694 -25.33 -32.80 12.76
CA ILE A 694 -24.68 -31.95 13.75
C ILE A 694 -24.78 -32.60 15.12
N THR A 695 -23.64 -33.03 15.63
CA THR A 695 -23.49 -33.37 17.04
C THR A 695 -23.15 -32.10 17.85
N PRO A 696 -23.95 -31.73 18.88
CA PRO A 696 -23.61 -30.63 19.77
C PRO A 696 -22.44 -31.00 20.69
N HIS A 697 -21.57 -30.04 20.99
CA HIS A 697 -20.47 -30.26 21.92
C HIS A 697 -20.98 -30.26 23.37
N GLU A 698 -20.56 -31.23 24.18
CA GLU A 698 -21.11 -31.46 25.52
C GLU A 698 -20.63 -30.41 26.55
N LYS A 699 -19.41 -29.88 26.35
CA LYS A 699 -18.75 -28.98 27.31
C LYS A 699 -18.69 -27.49 26.93
N TYR A 700 -18.63 -27.13 25.64
CA TYR A 700 -18.27 -25.78 25.21
C TYR A 700 -19.41 -25.11 24.46
N SER A 701 -19.57 -23.82 24.72
CA SER A 701 -20.64 -23.00 24.14
C SER A 701 -20.28 -22.49 22.74
N ALA A 702 -21.28 -22.02 21.99
CA ALA A 702 -21.09 -21.36 20.70
C ALA A 702 -20.25 -20.07 20.78
N MET A 703 -20.15 -19.45 21.96
CA MET A 703 -19.27 -18.31 22.22
C MET A 703 -17.78 -18.67 22.00
N LEU A 704 -17.38 -19.93 22.24
CA LEU A 704 -16.02 -20.37 21.96
C LEU A 704 -15.69 -20.24 20.48
N MET A 705 -16.61 -20.67 19.60
CA MET A 705 -16.46 -20.50 18.15
C MET A 705 -16.45 -19.02 17.77
N GLN A 706 -17.40 -18.24 18.32
CA GLN A 706 -17.55 -16.82 17.99
C GLN A 706 -16.32 -15.99 18.35
N TRP A 707 -15.71 -16.26 19.50
CA TRP A 707 -14.48 -15.58 19.93
C TRP A 707 -13.30 -15.89 19.01
N GLY A 708 -13.22 -17.14 18.51
CA GLY A 708 -12.21 -17.51 17.51
C GLY A 708 -12.32 -16.66 16.24
N GLN A 709 -13.53 -16.46 15.72
CA GLN A 709 -13.76 -15.58 14.56
C GLN A 709 -13.41 -14.12 14.88
N PHE A 710 -13.80 -13.63 16.06
CA PHE A 710 -13.52 -12.25 16.46
C PHE A 710 -12.01 -11.95 16.56
N ILE A 711 -11.23 -12.91 17.07
CA ILE A 711 -9.76 -12.79 17.16
C ILE A 711 -9.06 -13.05 15.82
N ASP A 712 -9.57 -13.94 14.95
CA ASP A 712 -9.08 -14.10 13.57
C ASP A 712 -9.09 -12.75 12.84
N HIS A 713 -10.18 -12.01 13.03
CA HIS A 713 -10.37 -10.69 12.43
C HIS A 713 -9.54 -9.57 13.07
N ASP A 714 -8.79 -9.87 14.14
CA ASP A 714 -7.79 -8.97 14.74
C ASP A 714 -6.35 -9.33 14.30
N LEU A 715 -6.16 -10.49 13.65
CA LEU A 715 -4.83 -11.02 13.33
C LEU A 715 -4.56 -11.05 11.83
N ASP A 716 -5.53 -11.45 11.02
CA ASP A 716 -5.34 -11.49 9.58
C ASP A 716 -6.54 -11.13 8.71
N PHE A 717 -6.21 -10.47 7.59
CA PHE A 717 -7.12 -10.21 6.49
C PHE A 717 -6.31 -10.18 5.19
N THR A 718 -6.65 -11.04 4.23
CA THR A 718 -5.97 -11.06 2.93
C THR A 718 -6.70 -10.19 1.91
N ALA A 719 -6.01 -9.23 1.31
CA ALA A 719 -6.54 -8.50 0.15
C ALA A 719 -6.71 -9.42 -1.05
N THR A 720 -7.82 -9.28 -1.78
CA THR A 720 -8.06 -9.96 -3.05
C THR A 720 -7.75 -9.07 -4.24
N ALA A 721 -7.74 -9.67 -5.43
CA ALA A 721 -7.75 -8.92 -6.68
C ALA A 721 -8.90 -7.90 -6.70
N ILE A 722 -8.62 -6.71 -7.23
CA ILE A 722 -9.63 -5.66 -7.38
C ILE A 722 -10.43 -5.87 -8.66
N SER A 723 -9.85 -6.40 -9.74
CA SER A 723 -10.63 -6.65 -10.94
C SER A 723 -11.34 -8.01 -10.86
N ARG A 724 -12.59 -8.07 -11.34
CA ARG A 724 -13.33 -9.32 -11.57
C ARG A 724 -13.31 -9.77 -13.03
N HIS A 725 -12.63 -8.99 -13.85
CA HIS A 725 -12.50 -9.25 -15.27
C HIS A 725 -11.06 -9.67 -15.50
N ALA A 726 -10.86 -10.79 -16.17
CA ALA A 726 -9.54 -11.22 -16.56
C ALA A 726 -8.83 -10.11 -17.34
N TYR A 727 -7.62 -9.75 -16.92
CA TYR A 727 -6.92 -8.56 -17.42
C TYR A 727 -6.78 -8.58 -18.95
N ALA A 728 -6.46 -9.76 -19.48
CA ALA A 728 -6.15 -9.95 -20.89
C ALA A 728 -7.38 -10.07 -21.81
N THR A 729 -8.48 -10.65 -21.31
CA THR A 729 -9.64 -11.03 -22.15
C THR A 729 -10.89 -10.23 -21.83
N GLY A 730 -10.93 -9.56 -20.68
CA GLY A 730 -12.15 -8.96 -20.15
C GLY A 730 -13.21 -9.98 -19.73
N ALA A 731 -12.89 -11.28 -19.68
CA ALA A 731 -13.83 -12.31 -19.24
C ALA A 731 -14.16 -12.11 -17.75
N ILE A 732 -15.43 -12.05 -17.42
CA ILE A 732 -15.86 -11.90 -16.02
C ILE A 732 -15.67 -13.23 -15.30
N CYS A 733 -15.07 -13.25 -14.11
CA CYS A 733 -14.79 -14.49 -13.39
C CYS A 733 -16.05 -15.32 -13.10
N ASN A 734 -17.22 -14.71 -12.98
CA ASN A 734 -18.48 -15.44 -12.81
C ASN A 734 -19.04 -16.08 -14.10
N ASN A 735 -18.47 -15.72 -15.26
CA ASN A 735 -18.91 -16.14 -16.59
C ASN A 735 -17.89 -17.02 -17.33
N THR A 736 -16.82 -17.46 -16.67
CA THR A 736 -15.81 -18.35 -17.24
C THR A 736 -15.42 -19.42 -16.23
N CYS A 737 -15.06 -20.63 -16.69
CA CYS A 737 -14.42 -21.63 -15.85
C CYS A 737 -12.97 -21.87 -16.27
N GLU A 738 -12.44 -21.07 -17.20
CA GLU A 738 -11.04 -21.08 -17.57
C GLU A 738 -10.21 -20.36 -16.49
N ASN A 739 -9.07 -20.94 -16.15
CA ASN A 739 -8.12 -20.32 -15.23
C ASN A 739 -7.36 -19.22 -15.98
N ILE A 740 -7.71 -17.95 -15.69
CA ILE A 740 -7.15 -16.75 -16.31
C ILE A 740 -7.13 -15.65 -15.25
N ASP A 741 -5.96 -15.10 -14.93
CA ASP A 741 -5.84 -14.11 -13.84
C ASP A 741 -6.81 -12.92 -14.01
N PRO A 742 -7.51 -12.50 -12.93
CA PRO A 742 -7.40 -13.03 -11.57
C PRO A 742 -8.34 -14.21 -11.24
N CYS A 743 -9.03 -14.77 -12.23
CA CYS A 743 -10.01 -15.85 -12.06
C CYS A 743 -9.31 -17.23 -11.89
N PHE A 744 -9.59 -17.91 -10.78
CA PHE A 744 -9.14 -19.28 -10.49
C PHE A 744 -10.31 -20.12 -9.93
N ASN A 745 -11.38 -20.18 -10.72
CA ASN A 745 -12.68 -20.73 -10.34
C ASN A 745 -12.64 -22.22 -10.00
N ILE A 746 -13.59 -22.66 -9.17
CA ILE A 746 -13.70 -24.06 -8.74
C ILE A 746 -14.70 -24.78 -9.65
N PRO A 747 -14.30 -25.75 -10.47
CA PRO A 747 -15.23 -26.45 -11.37
C PRO A 747 -16.35 -27.16 -10.60
N LEU A 748 -17.55 -27.21 -11.18
CA LEU A 748 -18.66 -28.04 -10.71
C LEU A 748 -18.81 -29.26 -11.61
N ASN A 749 -19.04 -30.42 -10.99
CA ASN A 749 -19.34 -31.63 -11.74
C ASN A 749 -20.80 -31.62 -12.21
N SER A 750 -21.10 -32.39 -13.26
CA SER A 750 -22.45 -32.47 -13.83
C SER A 750 -23.52 -32.97 -12.85
N ASP A 751 -23.14 -33.66 -11.79
CA ASP A 751 -24.02 -34.18 -10.74
C ASP A 751 -24.28 -33.16 -9.61
N ASP A 752 -23.60 -32.01 -9.56
CA ASP A 752 -23.83 -30.93 -8.59
C ASP A 752 -25.06 -30.07 -8.94
N LEU A 753 -26.20 -30.71 -9.19
CA LEU A 753 -27.44 -30.08 -9.67
C LEU A 753 -27.91 -28.90 -8.80
N LYS A 754 -27.66 -28.93 -7.48
CA LYS A 754 -28.07 -27.85 -6.56
C LYS A 754 -27.33 -26.55 -6.87
N LEU A 755 -26.02 -26.61 -7.07
CA LEU A 755 -25.21 -25.43 -7.39
C LEU A 755 -25.31 -25.07 -8.87
N LEU A 756 -25.33 -26.05 -9.77
CA LEU A 756 -25.52 -25.81 -11.20
C LEU A 756 -26.81 -25.04 -11.52
N LYS A 757 -27.91 -25.31 -10.80
CA LYS A 757 -29.17 -24.57 -10.95
C LYS A 757 -29.08 -23.10 -10.49
N ARG A 758 -28.09 -22.76 -9.67
CA ARG A 758 -27.92 -21.44 -9.07
C ARG A 758 -26.78 -20.65 -9.71
N GLN A 759 -25.83 -21.32 -10.36
CA GLN A 759 -24.71 -20.73 -11.06
C GLN A 759 -25.05 -20.47 -12.53
N ARG A 760 -24.46 -19.41 -13.11
CA ARG A 760 -24.57 -19.15 -14.56
C ARG A 760 -23.71 -20.10 -15.38
N HIS A 761 -22.65 -20.65 -14.79
CA HIS A 761 -21.71 -21.58 -15.42
C HIS A 761 -21.40 -22.75 -14.47
N ALA A 762 -20.77 -23.81 -15.00
CA ALA A 762 -20.39 -25.00 -14.24
C ALA A 762 -19.14 -24.78 -13.35
N CYS A 763 -19.08 -23.68 -12.60
CA CYS A 763 -18.04 -23.39 -11.63
C CYS A 763 -18.51 -22.43 -10.52
N ILE A 764 -17.83 -22.47 -9.37
CA ILE A 764 -17.96 -21.50 -8.27
C ILE A 764 -16.92 -20.41 -8.52
N GLU A 765 -17.36 -19.14 -8.48
CA GLU A 765 -16.46 -17.99 -8.65
C GLU A 765 -15.38 -17.94 -7.56
N PHE A 766 -14.14 -17.65 -7.97
CA PHE A 766 -12.99 -17.50 -7.10
C PHE A 766 -11.95 -16.59 -7.74
N GLU A 767 -11.76 -15.42 -7.15
CA GLU A 767 -10.70 -14.48 -7.48
C GLU A 767 -9.46 -14.74 -6.60
N ARG A 768 -8.28 -14.69 -7.22
CA ARG A 768 -7.00 -14.84 -6.52
C ARG A 768 -6.74 -13.70 -5.55
N SER A 769 -5.97 -14.01 -4.52
CA SER A 769 -5.53 -13.02 -3.54
C SER A 769 -4.52 -12.07 -4.16
N SER A 770 -4.63 -10.78 -3.83
CA SER A 770 -3.64 -9.78 -4.17
C SER A 770 -2.30 -10.13 -3.53
N ALA A 771 -1.22 -9.77 -4.19
CA ALA A 771 0.13 -10.07 -3.77
C ALA A 771 0.94 -8.81 -3.47
N VAL A 772 2.06 -8.98 -2.79
CA VAL A 772 2.97 -7.90 -2.46
C VAL A 772 3.78 -7.55 -3.70
N CYS A 773 3.95 -6.26 -3.98
CA CYS A 773 4.79 -5.78 -5.07
C CYS A 773 6.23 -6.34 -4.98
N GLY A 774 6.86 -6.62 -6.13
CA GLY A 774 8.19 -7.23 -6.19
C GLY A 774 8.25 -8.72 -5.81
N SER A 775 7.10 -9.39 -5.72
CA SER A 775 6.98 -10.84 -5.51
C SER A 775 6.46 -11.53 -6.78
N GLY A 776 6.46 -12.86 -6.84
CA GLY A 776 5.92 -13.65 -7.95
C GLY A 776 6.71 -13.55 -9.26
N GLU A 777 8.04 -13.52 -9.17
CA GLU A 777 8.99 -13.30 -10.26
C GLU A 777 10.27 -14.13 -10.09
N THR A 778 11.09 -14.18 -11.14
CA THR A 778 12.36 -14.91 -11.14
C THR A 778 13.43 -14.15 -11.93
N SER A 779 14.71 -14.30 -11.54
CA SER A 779 15.86 -13.71 -12.23
C SER A 779 17.08 -14.65 -12.23
N LEU A 780 17.53 -15.07 -13.42
CA LEU A 780 18.69 -15.92 -13.71
C LEU A 780 19.99 -15.12 -13.58
N ILE A 781 19.94 -13.81 -13.88
CA ILE A 781 21.08 -12.91 -13.71
C ILE A 781 21.52 -12.89 -12.25
N TYR A 782 20.55 -12.94 -11.33
CA TYR A 782 20.81 -12.97 -9.89
C TYR A 782 20.60 -14.36 -9.26
N ARG A 783 20.28 -15.38 -10.06
CA ARG A 783 19.87 -16.73 -9.61
C ARG A 783 18.91 -16.69 -8.41
N ASN A 784 17.89 -15.84 -8.47
CA ASN A 784 16.97 -15.60 -7.37
C ASN A 784 15.51 -15.70 -7.83
N VAL A 785 14.71 -16.47 -7.09
CA VAL A 785 13.26 -16.60 -7.28
C VAL A 785 12.59 -15.84 -6.15
N ALA A 786 11.80 -14.82 -6.48
CA ALA A 786 10.93 -14.15 -5.53
C ALA A 786 9.52 -14.71 -5.70
N TYR A 787 9.13 -15.65 -4.83
CA TYR A 787 7.80 -16.28 -4.84
C TYR A 787 6.68 -15.25 -4.71
N ARG A 788 5.49 -15.54 -5.24
CA ARG A 788 4.28 -14.72 -5.04
C ARG A 788 3.93 -14.75 -3.56
N GLU A 789 3.87 -13.59 -2.94
CA GLU A 789 3.52 -13.46 -1.52
C GLU A 789 2.24 -12.66 -1.35
N GLN A 790 1.29 -13.18 -0.57
CA GLN A 790 0.06 -12.45 -0.21
C GLN A 790 0.34 -11.50 0.96
N MET A 791 -0.48 -10.46 1.07
CA MET A 791 -0.37 -9.47 2.13
C MET A 791 -1.44 -9.64 3.19
N ASN A 792 -1.06 -9.42 4.45
CA ASN A 792 -1.98 -9.14 5.53
C ASN A 792 -2.28 -7.64 5.54
N ILE A 793 -3.54 -7.23 5.39
CA ILE A 793 -3.92 -5.80 5.38
C ILE A 793 -4.30 -5.25 6.76
N ILE A 794 -4.22 -6.08 7.79
CA ILE A 794 -4.40 -5.67 9.19
C ILE A 794 -3.16 -6.00 10.02
N THR A 795 -3.08 -5.50 11.25
CA THR A 795 -1.94 -5.75 12.14
C THR A 795 -1.90 -7.24 12.54
N SER A 796 -0.73 -7.74 12.92
CA SER A 796 -0.56 -9.13 13.38
C SER A 796 -0.69 -9.30 14.89
N TYR A 797 -1.07 -8.24 15.62
CA TYR A 797 -1.13 -8.21 17.07
C TYR A 797 -2.57 -8.37 17.55
N ILE A 798 -2.78 -8.95 18.73
CA ILE A 798 -4.06 -8.85 19.41
C ILE A 798 -4.11 -7.46 20.07
N ASP A 799 -4.55 -6.46 19.32
CA ASP A 799 -4.55 -5.06 19.72
C ASP A 799 -5.91 -4.36 19.55
N GLY A 800 -6.94 -5.11 19.15
CA GLY A 800 -8.26 -4.58 18.88
C GLY A 800 -8.36 -3.82 17.56
N SER A 801 -7.48 -4.07 16.59
CA SER A 801 -7.59 -3.57 15.21
C SER A 801 -8.96 -3.84 14.59
N GLY A 802 -9.64 -4.94 14.95
CA GLY A 802 -11.03 -5.19 14.55
C GLY A 802 -12.07 -4.20 15.12
N ILE A 803 -11.70 -3.42 16.14
CA ILE A 803 -12.50 -2.36 16.76
C ILE A 803 -12.01 -0.98 16.31
N TYR A 804 -10.69 -0.79 16.24
CA TYR A 804 -10.04 0.52 16.07
C TYR A 804 -9.55 0.81 14.66
N GLY A 805 -9.54 -0.18 13.77
CA GLY A 805 -8.94 -0.10 12.45
C GLY A 805 -7.43 -0.37 12.48
N SER A 806 -6.87 -0.64 11.29
CA SER A 806 -5.44 -0.94 11.11
C SER A 806 -4.65 0.23 10.49
N ARG A 807 -5.24 1.42 10.48
CA ARG A 807 -4.68 2.66 9.93
C ARG A 807 -5.22 3.88 10.67
N ASP A 808 -4.48 4.97 10.60
CA ASP A 808 -4.92 6.27 11.13
C ASP A 808 -6.23 6.74 10.51
N GLU A 809 -6.44 6.50 9.21
CA GLU A 809 -7.69 6.86 8.53
C GLU A 809 -8.91 6.09 9.07
N ASP A 810 -8.74 4.79 9.33
CA ASP A 810 -9.82 3.94 9.83
C ASP A 810 -10.19 4.36 11.24
N ALA A 811 -9.19 4.54 12.10
CA ALA A 811 -9.36 5.03 13.46
C ALA A 811 -10.04 6.40 13.48
N TYR A 812 -9.66 7.30 12.58
CA TYR A 812 -10.27 8.61 12.46
C TYR A 812 -11.76 8.54 12.12
N GLU A 813 -12.16 7.64 11.20
CA GLU A 813 -13.56 7.50 10.77
C GLU A 813 -14.46 6.84 11.83
N LEU A 814 -13.86 6.00 12.67
CA LEU A 814 -14.53 5.29 13.77
C LEU A 814 -14.68 6.14 15.04
N ARG A 815 -13.96 7.26 15.16
CA ARG A 815 -13.92 8.08 16.38
C ARG A 815 -14.95 9.19 16.39
N GLU A 816 -15.43 9.49 17.59
CA GLU A 816 -16.07 10.76 17.89
C GLU A 816 -14.99 11.77 18.29
N LEU A 817 -14.68 12.71 17.40
CA LEU A 817 -13.53 13.62 17.52
C LEU A 817 -13.77 14.80 18.45
N HIS A 818 -14.51 14.57 19.54
CA HIS A 818 -14.69 15.57 20.58
C HIS A 818 -13.41 15.71 21.41
N PRO A 819 -12.93 16.94 21.67
CA PRO A 819 -11.60 17.19 22.25
C PRO A 819 -11.37 16.58 23.64
N ASP A 820 -12.43 16.32 24.42
CA ASP A 820 -12.31 15.90 25.83
C ASP A 820 -12.96 14.54 26.15
N ARG A 821 -13.51 13.81 25.16
CA ARG A 821 -14.31 12.59 25.44
C ARG A 821 -13.62 11.29 25.06
N GLY A 822 -12.90 11.27 23.94
CA GLY A 822 -12.17 10.08 23.48
C GLY A 822 -13.05 8.86 23.17
N LEU A 823 -14.25 9.07 22.64
CA LEU A 823 -15.22 8.02 22.34
C LEU A 823 -15.10 7.50 20.90
N LEU A 824 -15.61 6.29 20.66
CA LEU A 824 -15.97 5.79 19.34
C LEU A 824 -17.35 6.31 18.93
N ARG A 825 -17.50 6.64 17.64
CA ARG A 825 -18.73 7.14 17.02
C ARG A 825 -19.79 6.04 16.99
N TYR A 826 -21.05 6.45 17.14
CA TYR A 826 -22.23 5.63 16.88
C TYR A 826 -23.29 6.49 16.18
N ASP A 827 -24.18 5.86 15.42
CA ASP A 827 -25.24 6.56 14.67
C ASP A 827 -26.64 6.36 15.29
N THR A 828 -26.83 5.32 16.10
CA THR A 828 -28.11 4.97 16.72
C THR A 828 -27.89 4.18 18.02
N THR A 829 -28.94 4.03 18.82
CA THR A 829 -28.92 3.37 20.13
C THR A 829 -30.02 2.31 20.25
N SER A 830 -29.87 1.38 21.20
CA SER A 830 -30.94 0.49 21.64
C SER A 830 -32.03 1.25 22.40
N GLU A 831 -33.15 0.58 22.70
CA GLU A 831 -34.25 1.15 23.49
C GLU A 831 -33.82 1.63 24.89
N VAL A 832 -32.77 1.02 25.45
CA VAL A 832 -32.19 1.40 26.75
C VAL A 832 -31.05 2.42 26.61
N GLY A 833 -30.87 3.00 25.42
CA GLY A 833 -29.91 4.08 25.19
C GLY A 833 -28.45 3.64 24.96
N LYS A 834 -28.16 2.33 24.79
CA LYS A 834 -26.80 1.87 24.53
C LYS A 834 -26.45 1.93 23.04
N PRO A 835 -25.24 2.37 22.64
CA PRO A 835 -24.91 2.62 21.25
C PRO A 835 -24.81 1.34 20.42
N TYR A 836 -25.22 1.41 19.15
CA TYR A 836 -24.84 0.43 18.13
C TYR A 836 -23.60 0.92 17.38
N LEU A 837 -23.00 0.06 16.57
CA LEU A 837 -21.96 0.49 15.63
C LEU A 837 -22.48 1.61 14.70
N PRO A 838 -21.62 2.52 14.23
CA PRO A 838 -22.01 3.51 13.23
C PRO A 838 -22.38 2.82 11.91
N PHE A 839 -23.20 3.46 11.07
CA PHE A 839 -23.50 2.94 9.74
C PHE A 839 -22.39 3.33 8.76
N GLU A 840 -22.13 2.43 7.82
CA GLU A 840 -21.28 2.70 6.66
C GLU A 840 -21.99 3.65 5.69
N ARG A 841 -21.35 4.78 5.35
CA ARG A 841 -21.95 5.88 4.57
C ARG A 841 -21.29 6.05 3.21
N ASP A 842 -19.98 5.85 3.14
CA ASP A 842 -19.15 6.19 1.99
C ASP A 842 -18.68 4.95 1.22
N SER A 843 -18.78 3.75 1.81
CA SER A 843 -18.69 2.50 1.07
C SER A 843 -20.03 2.19 0.39
N PRO A 844 -20.03 1.72 -0.87
CA PRO A 844 -21.24 1.21 -1.50
C PRO A 844 -21.62 -0.20 -0.99
N MET A 845 -20.90 -0.74 0.01
CA MET A 845 -21.31 -1.91 0.76
C MET A 845 -22.68 -1.69 1.44
N ASP A 846 -23.74 -2.27 0.90
CA ASP A 846 -25.12 -1.99 1.31
C ASP A 846 -25.90 -3.23 1.76
N CYS A 847 -25.87 -3.53 3.06
CA CYS A 847 -26.52 -4.71 3.66
C CYS A 847 -28.05 -4.75 3.52
N ARG A 848 -28.69 -3.73 2.91
CA ARG A 848 -30.13 -3.72 2.68
C ARG A 848 -30.52 -4.78 1.65
N ARG A 849 -31.17 -5.85 2.11
CA ARG A 849 -31.71 -6.92 1.24
C ARG A 849 -32.87 -6.49 0.34
N ASN A 850 -33.54 -5.39 0.66
CA ASN A 850 -34.62 -4.81 -0.16
C ASN A 850 -34.40 -3.30 -0.24
N HIS A 851 -34.09 -2.81 -1.44
CA HIS A 851 -33.89 -1.37 -1.70
C HIS A 851 -35.20 -0.55 -1.67
N SER A 852 -36.34 -1.16 -1.36
CA SER A 852 -37.55 -0.40 -1.02
C SER A 852 -37.25 0.58 0.11
N ILE A 853 -37.85 1.78 0.03
CA ILE A 853 -37.66 2.91 0.96
C ILE A 853 -37.82 2.51 2.45
N ASN A 854 -38.50 1.41 2.75
CA ASN A 854 -38.82 0.98 4.12
C ASN A 854 -37.75 0.13 4.83
N ASN A 855 -36.64 -0.25 4.20
CA ASN A 855 -35.51 -0.89 4.91
C ASN A 855 -34.29 0.06 4.92
N PRO A 856 -34.13 0.91 5.95
CA PRO A 856 -33.05 1.89 5.99
C PRO A 856 -31.72 1.34 6.52
N ILE A 857 -31.66 0.08 6.98
CA ILE A 857 -30.53 -0.44 7.76
C ILE A 857 -29.39 -0.85 6.83
N ARG A 858 -28.37 0.00 6.75
CA ARG A 858 -27.10 -0.26 6.05
C ARG A 858 -26.22 -1.20 6.86
N CYS A 859 -25.08 -1.59 6.29
CA CYS A 859 -24.03 -2.25 7.06
C CYS A 859 -23.51 -1.34 8.17
N PHE A 860 -23.05 -1.97 9.24
CA PHE A 860 -22.28 -1.30 10.28
C PHE A 860 -20.82 -1.09 9.85
N LEU A 861 -20.20 -0.04 10.38
CA LEU A 861 -18.79 0.27 10.24
C LEU A 861 -18.09 -0.11 11.56
N ALA A 862 -16.99 -0.86 11.45
CA ALA A 862 -16.12 -1.27 12.55
C ALA A 862 -14.65 -1.20 12.09
N GLY A 863 -13.71 -1.51 13.00
CA GLY A 863 -12.28 -1.58 12.67
C GLY A 863 -11.93 -2.67 11.64
N ASP A 864 -12.72 -3.74 11.59
CA ASP A 864 -12.67 -4.76 10.55
C ASP A 864 -13.96 -4.75 9.71
N TYR A 865 -13.80 -4.81 8.39
CA TYR A 865 -14.91 -4.74 7.46
C TYR A 865 -15.86 -5.94 7.61
N ARG A 866 -15.34 -7.12 7.94
CA ARG A 866 -16.10 -8.36 8.04
C ARG A 866 -17.01 -8.41 9.26
N ALA A 867 -17.10 -7.34 10.07
CA ALA A 867 -18.01 -7.24 11.22
C ALA A 867 -19.49 -7.53 10.90
N ASN A 868 -19.92 -7.40 9.64
CA ASN A 868 -21.29 -7.69 9.18
C ASN A 868 -21.46 -9.10 8.59
N GLU A 869 -20.41 -9.91 8.57
CA GLU A 869 -20.42 -11.25 7.94
C GLU A 869 -21.58 -12.08 8.45
N GLN A 870 -21.80 -12.09 9.75
CA GLN A 870 -23.00 -12.64 10.37
C GLN A 870 -23.34 -11.87 11.67
N VAL A 871 -24.63 -11.84 12.02
CA VAL A 871 -25.16 -10.95 13.07
C VAL A 871 -24.64 -11.22 14.49
N GLY A 872 -24.21 -12.44 14.82
CA GLY A 872 -23.52 -12.77 16.07
C GLY A 872 -22.13 -12.13 16.16
N LEU A 873 -21.40 -12.03 15.05
CA LEU A 873 -20.14 -11.28 14.98
C LEU A 873 -20.41 -9.78 15.16
N THR A 874 -21.42 -9.25 14.48
CA THR A 874 -21.84 -7.84 14.63
C THR A 874 -22.20 -7.51 16.08
N ALA A 875 -22.87 -8.43 16.78
CA ALA A 875 -23.17 -8.29 18.20
C ALA A 875 -21.90 -8.20 19.06
N MET A 876 -20.88 -9.01 18.78
CA MET A 876 -19.58 -8.93 19.47
C MET A 876 -18.85 -7.61 19.22
N HIS A 877 -18.78 -7.13 17.97
CA HIS A 877 -18.21 -5.81 17.68
C HIS A 877 -18.98 -4.69 18.41
N THR A 878 -20.31 -4.81 18.52
CA THR A 878 -21.13 -3.85 19.27
C THR A 878 -20.79 -3.85 20.76
N ILE A 879 -20.61 -5.02 21.38
CA ILE A 879 -20.21 -5.15 22.78
C ILE A 879 -18.86 -4.45 23.03
N PHE A 880 -17.89 -4.59 22.13
CA PHE A 880 -16.57 -3.97 22.31
C PHE A 880 -16.52 -2.48 21.98
N LEU A 881 -17.35 -1.98 21.05
CA LEU A 881 -17.55 -0.53 20.91
C LEU A 881 -18.10 0.06 22.21
N ARG A 882 -19.10 -0.60 22.80
CA ARG A 882 -19.69 -0.18 24.07
C ARG A 882 -18.66 -0.21 25.21
N GLU A 883 -17.82 -1.25 25.27
CA GLU A 883 -16.79 -1.35 26.30
C GLU A 883 -15.75 -0.23 26.21
N HIS A 884 -15.31 0.11 25.00
CA HIS A 884 -14.43 1.28 24.80
C HIS A 884 -15.09 2.55 25.33
N ASN A 885 -16.33 2.84 24.91
CA ASN A 885 -17.03 4.06 25.31
C ASN A 885 -17.29 4.11 26.82
N ARG A 886 -17.58 2.96 27.45
CA ARG A 886 -17.72 2.83 28.90
C ARG A 886 -16.41 3.16 29.62
N LEU A 887 -15.28 2.59 29.16
CA LEU A 887 -13.96 2.85 29.73
C LEU A 887 -13.52 4.29 29.54
N ALA A 888 -13.68 4.85 28.33
CA ALA A 888 -13.36 6.25 28.04
C ALA A 888 -14.15 7.21 28.94
N THR A 889 -15.45 6.95 29.12
CA THR A 889 -16.30 7.74 30.04
C THR A 889 -15.80 7.65 31.49
N GLN A 890 -15.46 6.45 31.96
CA GLN A 890 -14.94 6.25 33.32
C GLN A 890 -13.56 6.88 33.53
N LEU A 891 -12.67 6.77 32.54
CA LEU A 891 -11.34 7.39 32.55
C LEU A 891 -11.45 8.92 32.62
N ASN A 892 -12.37 9.50 31.85
CA ASN A 892 -12.64 10.95 31.90
C ASN A 892 -13.10 11.38 33.30
N LEU A 893 -13.99 10.61 33.95
CA LEU A 893 -14.47 10.92 35.30
C LEU A 893 -13.37 10.92 36.37
N VAL A 894 -12.40 9.99 36.28
CA VAL A 894 -11.28 9.95 37.24
C VAL A 894 -10.12 10.87 36.85
N ASN A 895 -10.02 11.26 35.57
CA ASN A 895 -8.98 12.12 35.02
C ASN A 895 -9.56 13.28 34.17
N PRO A 896 -10.32 14.23 34.75
CA PRO A 896 -11.04 15.27 34.00
C PRO A 896 -10.15 16.33 33.33
N ARG A 897 -8.82 16.20 33.45
CA ARG A 897 -7.82 17.08 32.81
C ARG A 897 -7.18 16.45 31.58
N LEU A 898 -7.38 15.16 31.34
CA LEU A 898 -6.84 14.50 30.15
C LEU A 898 -7.64 14.92 28.93
N ASP A 899 -6.94 15.10 27.82
CA ASP A 899 -7.60 15.30 26.53
C ASP A 899 -8.22 13.99 26.01
N GLY A 900 -9.11 14.14 25.04
CA GLY A 900 -9.83 13.06 24.40
C GLY A 900 -8.93 12.13 23.59
N GLU A 901 -7.74 12.57 23.16
CA GLU A 901 -6.77 11.67 22.54
C GLU A 901 -6.20 10.70 23.57
N THR A 902 -5.75 11.22 24.72
CA THR A 902 -5.20 10.41 25.80
C THR A 902 -6.25 9.47 26.36
N ILE A 903 -7.49 9.94 26.58
CA ILE A 903 -8.61 9.10 27.03
C ILE A 903 -8.88 7.97 26.03
N TYR A 904 -8.91 8.28 24.73
CA TYR A 904 -9.10 7.28 23.68
C TYR A 904 -7.99 6.23 23.69
N GLN A 905 -6.71 6.65 23.76
CA GLN A 905 -5.59 5.72 23.73
C GLN A 905 -5.51 4.85 24.98
N GLU A 906 -5.82 5.38 26.17
CA GLU A 906 -5.89 4.59 27.40
C GLU A 906 -7.04 3.57 27.34
N ALA A 907 -8.23 3.96 26.90
CA ALA A 907 -9.34 3.03 26.71
C ALA A 907 -8.99 1.94 25.68
N ARG A 908 -8.38 2.32 24.54
CA ARG A 908 -7.88 1.39 23.52
C ARG A 908 -6.87 0.40 24.09
N LYS A 909 -5.92 0.88 24.88
CA LYS A 909 -4.87 0.08 25.52
C LYS A 909 -5.47 -0.94 26.51
N ILE A 910 -6.43 -0.53 27.33
CA ILE A 910 -7.14 -1.42 28.27
C ILE A 910 -7.91 -2.49 27.51
N VAL A 911 -8.68 -2.11 26.47
CA VAL A 911 -9.44 -3.08 25.66
C VAL A 911 -8.50 -4.09 24.99
N GLY A 912 -7.39 -3.64 24.40
CA GLY A 912 -6.37 -4.55 23.83
C GLY A 912 -5.85 -5.55 24.86
N ALA A 913 -5.58 -5.10 26.09
CA ALA A 913 -5.17 -5.98 27.18
C ALA A 913 -6.24 -7.00 27.59
N MET A 914 -7.52 -6.60 27.60
CA MET A 914 -8.63 -7.52 27.86
C MET A 914 -8.72 -8.61 26.78
N LEU A 915 -8.57 -8.24 25.50
CA LEU A 915 -8.57 -9.19 24.39
C LEU A 915 -7.42 -10.20 24.52
N GLN A 916 -6.22 -9.73 24.83
CA GLN A 916 -5.05 -10.57 25.09
C GLN A 916 -5.27 -11.52 26.27
N HIS A 917 -5.77 -10.99 27.40
CA HIS A 917 -6.01 -11.75 28.60
C HIS A 917 -7.04 -12.87 28.38
N ILE A 918 -8.22 -12.54 27.84
CA ILE A 918 -9.30 -13.51 27.57
C ILE A 918 -8.82 -14.55 26.56
N THR A 919 -8.11 -14.15 25.52
CA THR A 919 -7.65 -15.08 24.48
C THR A 919 -6.65 -16.11 25.02
N PHE A 920 -5.65 -15.69 25.81
CA PHE A 920 -4.60 -16.59 26.28
C PHE A 920 -4.95 -17.37 27.55
N ASN A 921 -5.81 -16.84 28.42
CA ASN A 921 -6.11 -17.47 29.70
C ASN A 921 -7.41 -18.28 29.65
N ASP A 922 -8.43 -17.78 28.94
CA ASP A 922 -9.74 -18.41 28.94
C ASP A 922 -9.97 -19.24 27.67
N TRP A 923 -9.62 -18.72 26.49
CA TRP A 923 -10.01 -19.33 25.22
C TRP A 923 -9.00 -20.35 24.68
N LEU A 924 -7.75 -19.95 24.46
CA LEU A 924 -6.74 -20.78 23.78
C LEU A 924 -6.44 -22.12 24.50
N PRO A 925 -6.41 -22.20 25.85
CA PRO A 925 -6.28 -23.48 26.53
C PRO A 925 -7.44 -24.45 26.28
N LYS A 926 -8.63 -23.96 25.95
CA LYS A 926 -9.79 -24.81 25.59
C LYS A 926 -9.72 -25.30 24.15
N VAL A 927 -9.12 -24.50 23.25
CA VAL A 927 -8.89 -24.87 21.85
C VAL A 927 -7.80 -25.92 21.72
N LEU A 928 -6.62 -25.66 22.28
CA LEU A 928 -5.48 -26.59 22.21
C LEU A 928 -5.69 -27.80 23.13
N GLY A 929 -6.48 -27.64 24.19
CA GLY A 929 -6.48 -28.52 25.35
C GLY A 929 -5.37 -28.10 26.32
N LYS A 930 -5.69 -28.04 27.62
CA LYS A 930 -4.80 -27.46 28.65
C LYS A 930 -3.40 -28.07 28.65
N ALA A 931 -3.29 -29.40 28.56
CA ALA A 931 -2.01 -30.09 28.50
C ALA A 931 -1.16 -29.68 27.28
N GLN A 932 -1.78 -29.53 26.10
CA GLN A 932 -1.05 -29.08 24.91
C GLN A 932 -0.70 -27.60 24.98
N PHE A 933 -1.58 -26.76 25.53
CA PHE A 933 -1.28 -25.34 25.75
C PHE A 933 -0.05 -25.18 26.65
N ASP A 934 -0.03 -25.89 27.78
CA ASP A 934 1.08 -25.83 28.73
C ASP A 934 2.38 -26.35 28.11
N GLN A 935 2.30 -27.38 27.25
CA GLN A 935 3.45 -27.95 26.55
C GLN A 935 3.99 -27.07 25.41
N LEU A 936 3.11 -26.52 24.55
CA LEU A 936 3.50 -25.86 23.31
C LEU A 936 3.72 -24.34 23.47
N ILE A 937 2.99 -23.71 24.41
CA ILE A 937 3.01 -22.26 24.64
C ILE A 937 3.56 -21.92 26.03
N GLY A 938 3.03 -22.58 27.07
CA GLY A 938 3.41 -22.37 28.46
C GLY A 938 3.16 -20.94 28.99
N SER A 939 3.73 -20.63 30.16
CA SER A 939 3.64 -19.30 30.78
C SER A 939 4.45 -18.24 30.03
N TYR A 940 4.00 -16.99 30.10
CA TYR A 940 4.78 -15.85 29.62
C TYR A 940 6.01 -15.63 30.51
N HIS A 941 7.13 -15.24 29.88
CA HIS A 941 8.40 -14.99 30.58
C HIS A 941 8.90 -13.56 30.34
N SER A 942 9.08 -13.18 29.07
CA SER A 942 9.52 -11.85 28.68
C SER A 942 9.22 -11.58 27.20
N TYR A 943 9.20 -10.29 26.84
CA TYR A 943 9.26 -9.85 25.45
C TYR A 943 10.62 -10.23 24.83
N LYS A 944 10.61 -10.63 23.56
CA LYS A 944 11.79 -11.06 22.80
C LYS A 944 11.90 -10.25 21.50
N LEU A 945 12.92 -9.40 21.44
CA LEU A 945 13.15 -8.48 20.31
C LEU A 945 13.49 -9.19 18.99
N ASP A 946 13.99 -10.42 19.05
CA ASP A 946 14.35 -11.27 17.90
C ASP A 946 13.19 -12.13 17.38
N VAL A 947 12.00 -12.05 18.01
CA VAL A 947 10.80 -12.77 17.58
C VAL A 947 9.97 -11.90 16.62
N ASP A 948 9.79 -12.42 15.41
CA ASP A 948 8.89 -11.84 14.40
C ASP A 948 7.44 -12.25 14.66
N ALA A 949 6.63 -11.30 15.11
CA ALA A 949 5.22 -11.49 15.42
C ALA A 949 4.29 -11.60 14.19
N SER A 950 4.79 -11.38 12.97
CA SER A 950 3.97 -11.44 11.75
C SER A 950 3.17 -12.75 11.63
N ILE A 951 1.92 -12.64 11.20
CA ILE A 951 1.09 -13.82 10.91
C ILE A 951 1.69 -14.63 9.77
N SER A 952 1.73 -15.94 9.95
CA SER A 952 2.16 -16.88 8.92
C SER A 952 1.04 -17.21 7.94
N ASN A 953 1.40 -17.39 6.67
CA ASN A 953 0.46 -17.69 5.61
C ASN A 953 -0.32 -18.99 5.91
N ALA A 954 0.35 -20.00 6.48
CA ALA A 954 -0.26 -21.27 6.88
C ALA A 954 -1.31 -21.11 8.00
N PHE A 955 -1.08 -20.19 8.93
CA PHE A 955 -2.02 -19.89 10.01
C PHE A 955 -3.31 -19.26 9.45
N ALA A 956 -3.18 -18.11 8.77
CA ALA A 956 -4.29 -17.33 8.22
C ALA A 956 -5.10 -18.10 7.15
N THR A 957 -4.39 -18.86 6.31
CA THR A 957 -5.00 -19.47 5.11
C THR A 957 -5.57 -20.86 5.37
N ALA A 958 -5.09 -21.57 6.40
CA ALA A 958 -5.48 -22.96 6.64
C ALA A 958 -5.73 -23.27 8.12
N ALA A 959 -4.73 -23.11 9.00
CA ALA A 959 -4.82 -23.68 10.34
C ALA A 959 -5.90 -23.01 11.20
N PHE A 960 -5.97 -21.67 11.22
CA PHE A 960 -6.93 -20.97 12.08
C PHE A 960 -8.38 -21.07 11.57
N ARG A 961 -8.55 -21.47 10.30
CA ARG A 961 -9.84 -21.81 9.70
C ARG A 961 -10.46 -23.11 10.22
N PHE A 962 -9.84 -23.80 11.18
CA PHE A 962 -10.47 -24.90 11.91
C PHE A 962 -11.79 -24.48 12.56
N GLY A 963 -11.94 -23.19 12.90
CA GLY A 963 -13.16 -22.62 13.47
C GLY A 963 -14.42 -22.91 12.63
N HIS A 964 -14.28 -23.06 11.30
CA HIS A 964 -15.39 -23.45 10.42
C HIS A 964 -16.00 -24.81 10.77
N THR A 965 -15.24 -25.70 11.42
CA THR A 965 -15.74 -27.02 11.89
C THR A 965 -16.61 -26.92 13.16
N LEU A 966 -16.59 -25.77 13.84
CA LEU A 966 -17.30 -25.51 15.11
C LEU A 966 -18.65 -24.81 14.91
N ILE A 967 -18.98 -24.42 13.68
CA ILE A 967 -20.14 -23.58 13.36
C ILE A 967 -21.44 -24.42 13.31
N ASN A 968 -22.45 -23.99 14.06
CA ASN A 968 -23.80 -24.57 14.04
C ASN A 968 -24.61 -24.19 12.78
N LEU A 969 -25.65 -24.96 12.45
CA LEU A 969 -26.61 -24.61 11.38
C LEU A 969 -27.54 -23.44 11.75
N VAL A 970 -27.66 -23.12 13.04
CA VAL A 970 -28.62 -22.18 13.58
C VAL A 970 -27.93 -21.31 14.63
N LEU A 971 -28.13 -20.00 14.55
CA LEU A 971 -27.90 -19.09 15.65
C LEU A 971 -29.13 -19.08 16.55
N ASN A 972 -28.98 -19.63 17.75
CA ASN A 972 -30.04 -19.57 18.74
C ASN A 972 -30.24 -18.11 19.19
N ARG A 973 -31.49 -17.74 19.41
CA ARG A 973 -31.89 -16.42 19.93
C ARG A 973 -32.75 -16.64 21.15
N LEU A 974 -32.28 -16.18 22.31
CA LEU A 974 -32.86 -16.52 23.60
C LEU A 974 -33.31 -15.29 24.40
N ASP A 975 -34.47 -15.39 25.03
CA ASP A 975 -35.00 -14.38 25.95
C ASP A 975 -34.26 -14.37 27.31
N GLY A 976 -34.70 -13.51 28.23
CA GLY A 976 -34.14 -13.41 29.58
C GLY A 976 -34.27 -14.67 30.43
N GLU A 977 -35.17 -15.59 30.08
CA GLU A 977 -35.38 -16.90 30.73
C GLU A 977 -34.67 -18.05 30.01
N PHE A 978 -33.79 -17.73 29.06
CA PHE A 978 -33.04 -18.67 28.22
C PHE A 978 -33.95 -19.58 27.37
N LYS A 979 -35.13 -19.08 26.99
CA LYS A 979 -36.05 -19.75 26.05
C LYS A 979 -35.98 -19.08 24.67
N PRO A 980 -36.36 -19.78 23.59
CA PRO A 980 -36.44 -19.16 22.26
C PRO A 980 -37.34 -17.91 22.27
N ILE A 981 -36.87 -16.80 21.69
CA ILE A 981 -37.70 -15.61 21.49
C ILE A 981 -38.87 -15.89 20.54
N ALA A 982 -39.88 -15.02 20.51
CA ALA A 982 -41.08 -15.19 19.68
C ALA A 982 -40.77 -15.34 18.17
N SER A 983 -39.75 -14.64 17.67
CA SER A 983 -39.28 -14.77 16.28
C SER A 983 -38.50 -16.05 16.00
N GLY A 984 -38.30 -16.92 16.99
CA GLY A 984 -37.59 -18.20 16.89
C GLY A 984 -36.08 -18.07 16.70
N HIS A 985 -35.41 -19.20 16.47
CA HIS A 985 -33.99 -19.22 16.15
C HIS A 985 -33.72 -18.84 14.68
N LEU A 986 -32.48 -18.45 14.37
CA LEU A 986 -32.10 -17.95 13.05
C LEU A 986 -31.25 -18.98 12.29
N PRO A 987 -31.70 -19.53 11.16
CA PRO A 987 -30.85 -20.35 10.31
C PRO A 987 -29.60 -19.57 9.87
N LEU A 988 -28.42 -20.18 9.92
CA LEU A 988 -27.15 -19.49 9.64
C LEU A 988 -27.13 -18.82 8.26
N LYS A 989 -27.66 -19.51 7.23
CA LYS A 989 -27.78 -18.96 5.87
C LYS A 989 -28.57 -17.63 5.80
N ASP A 990 -29.44 -17.38 6.77
CA ASP A 990 -30.28 -16.18 6.84
C ASP A 990 -29.63 -15.08 7.70
N ALA A 991 -28.58 -15.41 8.44
CA ALA A 991 -27.82 -14.52 9.32
C ALA A 991 -26.73 -13.71 8.61
N PHE A 992 -26.31 -14.16 7.43
CA PHE A 992 -25.23 -13.51 6.70
C PHE A 992 -25.63 -12.14 6.17
N PHE A 993 -24.83 -11.11 6.45
CA PHE A 993 -25.03 -9.72 6.00
C PHE A 993 -26.44 -9.19 6.27
N ALA A 994 -26.95 -9.44 7.48
CA ALA A 994 -28.35 -9.20 7.84
C ALA A 994 -28.50 -8.30 9.09
N PRO A 995 -27.86 -7.12 9.17
CA PRO A 995 -27.90 -6.27 10.36
C PRO A 995 -29.33 -5.82 10.72
N GLU A 996 -30.29 -5.85 9.79
CA GLU A 996 -31.70 -5.59 10.06
C GLU A 996 -32.29 -6.55 11.12
N ILE A 997 -31.71 -7.75 11.27
CA ILE A 997 -32.15 -8.75 12.25
C ILE A 997 -31.89 -8.29 13.68
N ILE A 998 -30.88 -7.44 13.91
CA ILE A 998 -30.62 -6.86 15.24
C ILE A 998 -31.79 -5.96 15.66
N PHE A 999 -32.32 -5.15 14.73
CA PHE A 999 -33.42 -4.23 15.03
C PHE A 999 -34.78 -4.94 15.08
N THR A 1000 -34.98 -5.95 14.23
CA THR A 1000 -36.24 -6.72 14.20
C THR A 1000 -36.29 -7.85 15.21
N GLY A 1001 -35.15 -8.21 15.83
CA GLY A 1001 -34.99 -9.36 16.71
C GLY A 1001 -34.66 -9.00 18.17
N GLU A 1002 -35.21 -7.90 18.67
CA GLU A 1002 -35.06 -7.45 20.08
C GLU A 1002 -33.60 -7.08 20.48
N GLY A 1003 -32.80 -6.55 19.55
CA GLY A 1003 -31.44 -6.08 19.80
C GLY A 1003 -30.38 -7.19 19.70
N ILE A 1004 -29.23 -6.97 20.35
CA ILE A 1004 -28.11 -7.93 20.34
C ILE A 1004 -28.24 -9.01 21.43
N ASP A 1005 -29.02 -8.72 22.47
CA ASP A 1005 -29.16 -9.56 23.66
C ASP A 1005 -29.54 -11.01 23.35
N PRO A 1006 -30.56 -11.28 22.50
CA PRO A 1006 -30.92 -12.66 22.20
C PRO A 1006 -29.83 -13.44 21.49
N LEU A 1007 -29.04 -12.77 20.64
CA LEU A 1007 -27.90 -13.37 19.96
C LEU A 1007 -26.78 -13.69 20.95
N ILE A 1008 -26.44 -12.74 21.83
CA ILE A 1008 -25.40 -12.93 22.85
C ILE A 1008 -25.77 -14.06 23.81
N ARG A 1009 -27.02 -14.10 24.33
CA ARG A 1009 -27.50 -15.24 25.14
C ARG A 1009 -27.42 -16.54 24.36
N GLY A 1010 -27.83 -16.53 23.10
CA GLY A 1010 -27.72 -17.69 22.20
C GLY A 1010 -26.30 -18.23 22.10
N LEU A 1011 -25.30 -17.36 21.97
CA LEU A 1011 -23.89 -17.73 21.85
C LEU A 1011 -23.36 -18.39 23.13
N PHE A 1012 -23.58 -17.80 24.30
CA PHE A 1012 -23.02 -18.35 25.54
C PHE A 1012 -23.87 -19.49 26.14
N ALA A 1013 -25.18 -19.53 25.90
CA ALA A 1013 -26.09 -20.51 26.50
C ALA A 1013 -26.41 -21.71 25.60
N SER A 1014 -25.85 -21.78 24.39
CA SER A 1014 -26.02 -22.92 23.47
C SER A 1014 -24.69 -23.62 23.22
N PRO A 1015 -24.68 -24.94 22.99
CA PRO A 1015 -23.46 -25.66 22.66
C PRO A 1015 -22.96 -25.26 21.27
N MET A 1016 -21.64 -25.24 21.07
CA MET A 1016 -21.07 -25.19 19.71
C MET A 1016 -21.25 -26.54 19.00
N LYS A 1017 -21.02 -26.59 17.70
CA LYS A 1017 -20.94 -27.86 16.98
C LYS A 1017 -19.67 -28.60 17.40
N LYS A 1018 -19.76 -29.92 17.65
CA LYS A 1018 -18.62 -30.77 17.94
C LYS A 1018 -17.77 -30.96 16.67
N PRO A 1019 -16.44 -30.75 16.72
CA PRO A 1019 -15.57 -30.98 15.58
C PRO A 1019 -15.22 -32.47 15.52
N LEU A 1020 -16.05 -33.30 14.91
CA LEU A 1020 -15.72 -34.71 14.67
C LEU A 1020 -15.01 -34.85 13.32
N PRO A 1021 -14.02 -35.76 13.15
CA PRO A 1021 -13.35 -35.97 11.86
C PRO A 1021 -14.30 -36.30 10.69
N GLU A 1022 -15.43 -36.94 10.97
CA GLU A 1022 -16.48 -37.33 10.03
C GLU A 1022 -17.65 -36.32 9.93
N GLU A 1023 -17.78 -35.39 10.87
CA GLU A 1023 -18.74 -34.30 10.85
C GLU A 1023 -17.99 -32.96 10.85
N LEU A 1024 -17.54 -32.47 9.69
CA LEU A 1024 -16.69 -31.28 9.61
C LEU A 1024 -17.51 -29.99 9.41
N LEU A 1025 -17.78 -29.55 8.17
CA LEU A 1025 -18.54 -28.32 7.91
C LEU A 1025 -20.01 -28.64 7.63
N ASN A 1026 -20.89 -27.86 8.23
CA ASN A 1026 -22.33 -28.02 8.03
C ASN A 1026 -22.77 -27.60 6.61
N MET A 1027 -23.92 -28.11 6.18
CA MET A 1027 -24.44 -27.88 4.83
C MET A 1027 -24.71 -26.40 4.49
N HIS A 1028 -24.93 -25.50 5.46
CA HIS A 1028 -25.09 -24.08 5.16
C HIS A 1028 -23.78 -23.40 4.75
N LEU A 1029 -22.64 -23.95 5.17
CA LEU A 1029 -21.31 -23.47 4.77
C LEU A 1029 -20.83 -24.10 3.46
N THR A 1030 -21.26 -25.32 3.14
CA THR A 1030 -20.79 -26.04 1.94
C THR A 1030 -21.76 -25.99 0.77
N GLU A 1031 -23.03 -25.61 0.97
CA GLU A 1031 -24.06 -25.65 -0.08
C GLU A 1031 -24.89 -24.36 -0.21
N ASP A 1032 -24.86 -23.49 0.79
CA ASP A 1032 -25.71 -22.31 0.90
C ASP A 1032 -24.94 -21.07 1.39
N LEU A 1033 -23.60 -21.08 1.32
CA LEU A 1033 -22.79 -19.99 1.83
C LEU A 1033 -23.17 -18.70 1.10
N PHE A 1034 -23.58 -17.71 1.89
CA PHE A 1034 -24.08 -16.42 1.45
C PHE A 1034 -25.24 -16.47 0.47
N ASN A 1035 -26.02 -17.55 0.35
CA ASN A 1035 -27.02 -17.69 -0.73
C ASN A 1035 -28.14 -16.61 -0.75
N ARG A 1036 -28.49 -16.01 0.40
CA ARG A 1036 -29.39 -14.86 0.49
C ARG A 1036 -28.67 -13.53 0.28
N ALA A 1037 -27.38 -13.60 0.54
CA ALA A 1037 -26.47 -12.51 0.52
C ALA A 1037 -25.51 -12.58 -0.68
N HIS A 1038 -25.86 -13.30 -1.73
CA HIS A 1038 -25.01 -13.53 -2.87
C HIS A 1038 -25.91 -14.03 -3.99
N GLU A 1039 -25.69 -13.60 -5.23
CA GLU A 1039 -26.49 -14.07 -6.37
C GLU A 1039 -26.41 -15.59 -6.51
N VAL A 1040 -25.32 -16.17 -6.00
CA VAL A 1040 -25.09 -17.61 -6.07
C VAL A 1040 -24.57 -18.19 -4.76
N ALA A 1041 -25.00 -19.41 -4.42
CA ALA A 1041 -24.45 -20.14 -3.28
C ALA A 1041 -22.98 -20.53 -3.52
N LEU A 1042 -22.15 -20.33 -2.50
CA LEU A 1042 -20.74 -20.72 -2.47
C LEU A 1042 -20.51 -21.95 -1.59
N ASP A 1043 -19.26 -22.43 -1.54
CA ASP A 1043 -18.81 -23.55 -0.71
C ASP A 1043 -17.53 -23.18 0.06
N LEU A 1044 -17.65 -22.96 1.36
CA LEU A 1044 -16.53 -22.55 2.22
C LEU A 1044 -15.43 -23.61 2.32
N GLY A 1045 -15.79 -24.89 2.31
CA GLY A 1045 -14.83 -26.00 2.35
C GLY A 1045 -13.97 -26.02 1.09
N ALA A 1046 -14.61 -25.88 -0.07
CA ALA A 1046 -13.93 -25.80 -1.36
C ALA A 1046 -13.08 -24.52 -1.48
N ILE A 1047 -13.60 -23.37 -1.05
CA ILE A 1047 -12.88 -22.09 -1.04
C ILE A 1047 -11.61 -22.17 -0.18
N ASN A 1048 -11.65 -22.81 0.99
CA ASN A 1048 -10.46 -22.94 1.85
C ASN A 1048 -9.35 -23.77 1.19
N ILE A 1049 -9.72 -24.89 0.54
CA ILE A 1049 -8.77 -25.70 -0.22
C ILE A 1049 -8.18 -24.88 -1.38
N GLN A 1050 -9.04 -24.22 -2.16
CA GLN A 1050 -8.62 -23.43 -3.32
C GLN A 1050 -7.74 -22.24 -2.92
N ARG A 1051 -8.04 -21.57 -1.80
CA ARG A 1051 -7.23 -20.48 -1.25
C ARG A 1051 -5.85 -20.96 -0.77
N GLY A 1052 -5.77 -22.15 -0.16
CA GLY A 1052 -4.48 -22.77 0.16
C GLY A 1052 -3.60 -22.98 -1.07
N ARG A 1053 -4.19 -23.42 -2.19
CA ARG A 1053 -3.50 -23.58 -3.47
C ARG A 1053 -3.09 -22.24 -4.10
N ASP A 1054 -3.97 -21.24 -4.07
CA ASP A 1054 -3.70 -19.87 -4.52
C ASP A 1054 -2.51 -19.23 -3.77
N HIS A 1055 -2.43 -19.47 -2.46
CA HIS A 1055 -1.36 -18.96 -1.61
C HIS A 1055 -0.06 -19.78 -1.68
N GLY A 1056 -0.02 -20.84 -2.50
CA GLY A 1056 1.15 -21.69 -2.65
C GLY A 1056 1.52 -22.43 -1.37
N LEU A 1057 0.54 -22.83 -0.55
CA LEU A 1057 0.82 -23.62 0.66
C LEU A 1057 1.32 -25.02 0.29
N PRO A 1058 2.40 -25.50 0.93
CA PRO A 1058 2.76 -26.91 0.87
C PRO A 1058 1.67 -27.86 1.36
N GLY A 1059 1.75 -29.12 0.93
CA GLY A 1059 0.81 -30.17 1.32
C GLY A 1059 0.87 -30.50 2.82
N TYR A 1060 -0.19 -31.14 3.32
CA TYR A 1060 -0.36 -31.53 4.72
C TYR A 1060 0.84 -32.32 5.29
N THR A 1061 1.39 -33.28 4.53
CA THR A 1061 2.50 -34.13 5.00
C THR A 1061 3.79 -33.35 5.26
N GLN A 1062 4.03 -32.26 4.53
CA GLN A 1062 5.20 -31.40 4.74
C GLN A 1062 5.10 -30.61 6.04
N TYR A 1063 3.89 -30.14 6.39
CA TYR A 1063 3.65 -29.48 7.67
C TYR A 1063 3.72 -30.45 8.85
N ARG A 1064 3.26 -31.71 8.70
CA ARG A 1064 3.50 -32.75 9.71
C ARG A 1064 4.99 -32.91 10.00
N LYS A 1065 5.79 -33.06 8.95
CA LYS A 1065 7.25 -33.19 9.06
C LYS A 1065 7.88 -31.97 9.73
N TRP A 1066 7.46 -30.76 9.36
CA TRP A 1066 7.93 -29.51 9.99
C TRP A 1066 7.58 -29.44 11.48
N CYS A 1067 6.38 -29.90 11.85
CA CYS A 1067 5.94 -30.01 13.24
C CYS A 1067 6.60 -31.16 14.02
N ASN A 1068 7.60 -31.85 13.43
CA ASN A 1068 8.24 -33.03 14.01
C ASN A 1068 7.23 -34.14 14.41
N LEU A 1069 6.17 -34.27 13.62
CA LEU A 1069 5.20 -35.36 13.73
C LEU A 1069 5.62 -36.51 12.80
N SER A 1070 4.96 -37.66 12.95
CA SER A 1070 5.22 -38.84 12.10
C SER A 1070 5.19 -38.47 10.61
N ALA A 1071 6.24 -38.88 9.89
CA ALA A 1071 6.33 -38.77 8.45
C ALA A 1071 5.26 -39.66 7.80
N VAL A 1072 4.73 -39.21 6.67
CA VAL A 1072 3.67 -39.89 5.92
C VAL A 1072 4.14 -39.96 4.48
N GLU A 1073 4.54 -41.16 4.06
CA GLU A 1073 4.94 -41.47 2.68
C GLU A 1073 3.88 -42.36 2.02
N GLU A 1074 3.21 -43.22 2.78
CA GLU A 1074 2.15 -44.12 2.31
C GLU A 1074 0.82 -43.93 3.08
N TRP A 1075 -0.28 -44.48 2.55
CA TRP A 1075 -1.61 -44.34 3.15
C TRP A 1075 -1.75 -45.04 4.51
N SER A 1076 -0.99 -46.12 4.74
CA SER A 1076 -0.94 -46.86 6.01
C SER A 1076 -0.37 -46.03 7.15
N ASP A 1077 0.52 -45.08 6.86
CA ASP A 1077 1.10 -44.17 7.87
C ASP A 1077 0.05 -43.26 8.51
N LEU A 1078 -1.11 -43.07 7.84
CA LEU A 1078 -2.22 -42.29 8.37
C LEU A 1078 -3.12 -43.08 9.34
N TRP A 1079 -2.95 -44.40 9.46
CA TRP A 1079 -3.72 -45.20 10.41
C TRP A 1079 -3.43 -44.76 11.85
N GLY A 1080 -4.49 -44.47 12.61
CA GLY A 1080 -4.38 -43.90 13.96
C GLY A 1080 -4.15 -42.38 14.00
N ILE A 1081 -3.89 -41.74 12.84
CA ILE A 1081 -3.84 -40.28 12.70
C ILE A 1081 -5.19 -39.75 12.20
N MET A 1082 -5.85 -40.50 11.31
CA MET A 1082 -7.19 -40.20 10.77
C MET A 1082 -8.09 -41.43 10.84
N PRO A 1083 -9.43 -41.27 10.85
CA PRO A 1083 -10.33 -42.42 10.80
C PRO A 1083 -10.18 -43.20 9.48
N PRO A 1084 -10.34 -44.54 9.49
CA PRO A 1084 -10.20 -45.38 8.30
C PRO A 1084 -11.09 -44.95 7.12
N ASP A 1085 -12.35 -44.56 7.37
CA ASP A 1085 -13.27 -44.12 6.32
C ASP A 1085 -12.82 -42.81 5.67
N VAL A 1086 -12.20 -41.92 6.44
CA VAL A 1086 -11.64 -40.67 5.91
C VAL A 1086 -10.40 -40.97 5.05
N ILE A 1087 -9.53 -41.87 5.51
CA ILE A 1087 -8.34 -42.30 4.74
C ILE A 1087 -8.75 -42.92 3.41
N LYS A 1088 -9.80 -43.75 3.40
CA LYS A 1088 -10.36 -44.33 2.18
C LYS A 1088 -10.80 -43.24 1.18
N LYS A 1089 -11.61 -42.28 1.62
CA LYS A 1089 -12.07 -41.17 0.76
C LYS A 1089 -10.91 -40.30 0.26
N LEU A 1090 -9.93 -40.01 1.11
CA LEU A 1090 -8.74 -39.26 0.71
C LEU A 1090 -7.90 -40.04 -0.30
N THR A 1091 -7.81 -41.36 -0.16
CA THR A 1091 -7.12 -42.25 -1.12
C THR A 1091 -7.78 -42.16 -2.50
N GLU A 1092 -9.10 -42.29 -2.55
CA GLU A 1092 -9.89 -42.22 -3.79
C GLU A 1092 -9.76 -40.86 -4.49
N LEU A 1093 -9.68 -39.76 -3.75
CA LEU A 1093 -9.64 -38.41 -4.31
C LEU A 1093 -8.22 -37.92 -4.66
N TYR A 1094 -7.24 -38.13 -3.78
CA TYR A 1094 -5.90 -37.54 -3.92
C TYR A 1094 -4.87 -38.47 -4.58
N GLY A 1095 -5.12 -39.79 -4.58
CA GLY A 1095 -4.25 -40.83 -5.14
C GLY A 1095 -2.96 -41.09 -4.34
N HIS A 1096 -2.33 -40.05 -3.81
CA HIS A 1096 -1.13 -40.12 -2.96
C HIS A 1096 -1.25 -39.20 -1.72
N PRO A 1097 -0.80 -39.61 -0.52
CA PRO A 1097 -0.95 -38.80 0.70
C PRO A 1097 -0.20 -37.46 0.63
N GLY A 1098 0.94 -37.41 -0.09
CA GLY A 1098 1.67 -36.18 -0.38
C GLY A 1098 0.88 -35.12 -1.16
N ASN A 1099 -0.25 -35.49 -1.77
CA ASN A 1099 -1.15 -34.54 -2.45
C ASN A 1099 -2.19 -33.91 -1.52
N ILE A 1100 -2.36 -34.35 -0.27
CA ILE A 1100 -3.41 -33.80 0.62
C ILE A 1100 -3.15 -32.30 0.87
N ASP A 1101 -4.15 -31.46 0.57
CA ASP A 1101 -4.07 -30.03 0.85
C ASP A 1101 -4.10 -29.77 2.37
N LEU A 1102 -3.33 -28.78 2.85
CA LEU A 1102 -3.14 -28.55 4.30
C LEU A 1102 -4.46 -28.41 5.06
N PHE A 1103 -5.42 -27.65 4.53
CA PHE A 1103 -6.72 -27.47 5.18
C PHE A 1103 -7.46 -28.81 5.32
N ALA A 1104 -7.55 -29.59 4.24
CA ALA A 1104 -8.24 -30.87 4.23
C ALA A 1104 -7.60 -31.86 5.21
N GLY A 1105 -6.27 -32.00 5.19
CA GLY A 1105 -5.57 -32.93 6.08
C GLY A 1105 -5.61 -32.50 7.55
N GLY A 1106 -5.49 -31.21 7.85
CA GLY A 1106 -5.44 -30.72 9.24
C GLY A 1106 -6.77 -30.84 9.99
N ILE A 1107 -7.91 -30.66 9.31
CA ILE A 1107 -9.23 -30.78 9.96
C ILE A 1107 -9.70 -32.23 10.14
N THR A 1108 -9.15 -33.17 9.37
CA THR A 1108 -9.50 -34.60 9.42
C THR A 1108 -8.69 -35.41 10.43
N GLU A 1109 -7.68 -34.81 11.05
CA GLU A 1109 -6.91 -35.46 12.11
C GLU A 1109 -7.77 -35.81 13.32
N ILE A 1110 -7.46 -36.97 13.92
CA ILE A 1110 -7.96 -37.34 15.24
C ILE A 1110 -7.39 -36.34 16.26
N ARG A 1111 -8.28 -35.82 17.11
CA ARG A 1111 -7.96 -34.82 18.13
C ARG A 1111 -7.44 -35.51 19.38
N LYS A 1112 -6.48 -34.91 20.05
CA LYS A 1112 -6.05 -35.39 21.39
C LYS A 1112 -7.10 -35.01 22.44
N ASP A 1113 -7.14 -35.75 23.54
CA ASP A 1113 -8.07 -35.51 24.64
C ASP A 1113 -8.07 -34.05 25.11
N GLY A 1114 -9.27 -33.47 25.16
CA GLY A 1114 -9.50 -32.08 25.55
C GLY A 1114 -9.19 -31.02 24.50
N SER A 1115 -8.57 -31.39 23.38
CA SER A 1115 -8.28 -30.49 22.24
C SER A 1115 -9.43 -30.46 21.25
N LEU A 1116 -9.64 -29.32 20.60
CA LEU A 1116 -10.61 -29.16 19.50
C LEU A 1116 -9.99 -29.38 18.12
N ILE A 1117 -8.67 -29.54 18.06
CA ILE A 1117 -7.91 -29.59 16.81
C ILE A 1117 -6.89 -30.73 16.80
N GLY A 1118 -6.50 -31.16 15.60
CA GLY A 1118 -5.48 -32.19 15.41
C GLY A 1118 -4.07 -31.72 15.78
N PRO A 1119 -3.11 -32.65 16.00
CA PRO A 1119 -1.73 -32.32 16.29
C PRO A 1119 -1.05 -31.33 15.32
N THR A 1120 -1.31 -31.43 14.02
CA THR A 1120 -0.67 -30.54 13.02
C THR A 1120 -1.14 -29.10 13.18
N PHE A 1121 -2.45 -28.89 13.31
CA PHE A 1121 -2.99 -27.56 13.55
C PHE A 1121 -2.67 -27.05 14.96
N SER A 1122 -2.58 -27.93 15.95
CA SER A 1122 -2.11 -27.56 17.30
C SER A 1122 -0.71 -26.97 17.26
N CYS A 1123 0.20 -27.61 16.52
CA CYS A 1123 1.56 -27.11 16.32
C CYS A 1123 1.59 -25.73 15.63
N ILE A 1124 0.90 -25.56 14.49
CA ILE A 1124 0.90 -24.30 13.72
C ILE A 1124 0.26 -23.16 14.53
N ILE A 1125 -0.89 -23.41 15.15
CA ILE A 1125 -1.60 -22.41 15.96
C ILE A 1125 -0.79 -22.03 17.19
N ALA A 1126 -0.24 -23.01 17.92
CA ALA A 1126 0.58 -22.72 19.09
C ALA A 1126 1.85 -21.94 18.74
N GLU A 1127 2.48 -22.26 17.61
CA GLU A 1127 3.64 -21.52 17.13
C GLU A 1127 3.30 -20.05 16.83
N GLN A 1128 2.18 -19.80 16.15
CA GLN A 1128 1.74 -18.43 15.85
C GLN A 1128 1.42 -17.63 17.12
N PHE A 1129 0.56 -18.16 18.01
CA PHE A 1129 0.17 -17.45 19.23
C PHE A 1129 1.37 -17.18 20.14
N ARG A 1130 2.31 -18.12 20.24
CA ARG A 1130 3.56 -17.89 20.98
C ARG A 1130 4.36 -16.72 20.41
N ARG A 1131 4.48 -16.59 19.07
CA ARG A 1131 5.19 -15.45 18.45
C ARG A 1131 4.46 -14.14 18.66
N VAL A 1132 3.14 -14.11 18.50
CA VAL A 1132 2.34 -12.89 18.71
C VAL A 1132 2.45 -12.42 20.17
N ARG A 1133 2.51 -13.34 21.13
CA ARG A 1133 2.74 -13.00 22.55
C ARG A 1133 4.17 -12.53 22.82
N ASP A 1134 5.16 -13.36 22.47
CA ASP A 1134 6.55 -13.15 22.86
C ASP A 1134 7.19 -12.00 22.05
N GLY A 1135 6.73 -11.73 20.82
CA GLY A 1135 7.21 -10.68 19.92
C GLY A 1135 6.43 -9.37 20.00
N ASP A 1136 5.49 -9.22 20.93
CA ASP A 1136 4.72 -7.99 21.13
C ASP A 1136 5.28 -7.15 22.29
N ARG A 1137 5.89 -6.00 21.97
CA ARG A 1137 6.44 -5.05 22.95
C ARG A 1137 5.38 -4.46 23.87
N PHE A 1138 4.11 -4.50 23.49
CA PHE A 1138 2.99 -3.98 24.26
C PHE A 1138 2.11 -5.10 24.83
N TRP A 1139 2.64 -6.34 24.90
CA TRP A 1139 1.97 -7.45 25.58
C TRP A 1139 1.60 -7.06 27.01
N TYR A 1140 0.36 -7.32 27.41
CA TYR A 1140 -0.20 -6.75 28.64
C TYR A 1140 0.53 -7.16 29.93
N GLU A 1141 1.21 -8.31 29.95
CA GLU A 1141 2.00 -8.77 31.12
C GLU A 1141 3.45 -8.29 31.11
N LYS A 1142 3.91 -7.62 30.04
CA LYS A 1142 5.26 -7.10 29.99
C LYS A 1142 5.40 -5.97 31.02
N ASN A 1143 6.43 -6.07 31.86
CA ASN A 1143 6.82 -4.99 32.78
C ASN A 1143 6.95 -3.68 32.01
N ASP A 1144 6.37 -2.60 32.55
CA ASP A 1144 6.23 -1.23 32.02
C ASP A 1144 4.99 -0.93 31.15
N VAL A 1145 4.26 -1.93 30.66
CA VAL A 1145 3.04 -1.68 29.86
C VAL A 1145 1.90 -1.21 30.77
N PHE A 1146 1.72 -1.87 31.90
CA PHE A 1146 0.82 -1.48 32.98
C PHE A 1146 1.56 -1.52 34.31
N THR A 1147 1.12 -0.70 35.26
CA THR A 1147 1.54 -0.84 36.66
C THR A 1147 1.00 -2.15 37.26
N GLU A 1148 1.61 -2.64 38.34
CA GLU A 1148 1.16 -3.87 39.01
C GLU A 1148 -0.31 -3.78 39.47
N ALA A 1149 -0.73 -2.63 39.99
CA ALA A 1149 -2.11 -2.40 40.40
C ALA A 1149 -3.08 -2.47 39.21
N GLN A 1150 -2.72 -1.87 38.07
CA GLN A 1150 -3.50 -1.93 36.83
C GLN A 1150 -3.58 -3.37 36.29
N LEU A 1151 -2.45 -4.09 36.26
CA LEU A 1151 -2.38 -5.46 35.78
C LEU A 1151 -3.24 -6.40 36.63
N ASN A 1152 -3.26 -6.22 37.95
CA ASN A 1152 -4.10 -6.99 38.86
C ASN A 1152 -5.60 -6.79 38.60
N GLU A 1153 -6.04 -5.60 38.16
CA GLU A 1153 -7.42 -5.38 37.75
C GLU A 1153 -7.72 -6.02 36.38
N ILE A 1154 -6.81 -5.89 35.39
CA ILE A 1154 -6.97 -6.53 34.07
C ILE A 1154 -7.13 -8.04 34.20
N LYS A 1155 -6.34 -8.70 35.07
CA LYS A 1155 -6.38 -10.15 35.30
C LYS A 1155 -7.68 -10.66 35.97
N LYS A 1156 -8.57 -9.77 36.41
CA LYS A 1156 -9.91 -10.14 36.91
C LYS A 1156 -10.98 -10.12 35.82
N VAL A 1157 -10.69 -9.49 34.68
CA VAL A 1157 -11.67 -9.28 33.62
C VAL A 1157 -12.02 -10.62 32.97
N THR A 1158 -13.32 -10.89 32.84
CA THR A 1158 -13.83 -12.01 32.05
C THR A 1158 -14.74 -11.47 30.95
N LEU A 1159 -14.89 -12.25 29.88
CA LEU A 1159 -15.86 -11.89 28.84
C LEU A 1159 -17.30 -11.83 29.39
N ALA A 1160 -17.62 -12.62 30.43
CA ALA A 1160 -18.90 -12.55 31.12
C ALA A 1160 -19.16 -11.15 31.71
N ARG A 1161 -18.15 -10.56 32.38
CA ARG A 1161 -18.24 -9.22 32.94
C ARG A 1161 -18.43 -8.16 31.86
N ILE A 1162 -17.64 -8.22 30.78
CA ILE A 1162 -17.75 -7.31 29.64
C ILE A 1162 -19.17 -7.37 29.05
N ILE A 1163 -19.73 -8.57 28.89
CA ILE A 1163 -21.11 -8.74 28.42
C ILE A 1163 -22.11 -8.12 29.40
N CYS A 1164 -21.98 -8.39 30.70
CA CYS A 1164 -22.87 -7.80 31.71
C CYS A 1164 -22.83 -6.26 31.72
N ASP A 1165 -21.67 -5.65 31.49
CA ASP A 1165 -21.54 -4.19 31.45
C ASP A 1165 -22.15 -3.58 30.18
N ASN A 1166 -22.10 -4.30 29.06
CA ASN A 1166 -22.37 -3.73 27.73
C ASN A 1166 -23.62 -4.25 27.03
N ALA A 1167 -24.19 -5.39 27.44
CA ALA A 1167 -25.48 -5.88 26.94
C ALA A 1167 -26.64 -4.99 27.40
N ASP A 1168 -27.79 -5.05 26.72
CA ASP A 1168 -28.93 -4.18 27.03
C ASP A 1168 -29.64 -4.61 28.32
N LYS A 1169 -29.98 -5.90 28.45
CA LYS A 1169 -30.80 -6.48 29.54
C LYS A 1169 -30.33 -7.89 29.92
N ILE A 1170 -29.01 -8.16 29.91
CA ILE A 1170 -28.44 -9.43 30.41
C ILE A 1170 -28.03 -9.25 31.88
N ASP A 1171 -28.77 -9.87 32.79
CA ASP A 1171 -28.57 -9.82 34.24
C ASP A 1171 -28.00 -11.12 34.82
N ARG A 1172 -28.08 -12.22 34.07
CA ARG A 1172 -27.60 -13.55 34.44
C ARG A 1172 -26.68 -14.13 33.38
N ILE A 1173 -25.51 -14.63 33.78
CA ILE A 1173 -24.51 -15.21 32.88
C ILE A 1173 -23.60 -16.17 33.66
N GLN A 1174 -23.08 -17.20 33.00
CA GLN A 1174 -22.05 -18.06 33.60
C GLN A 1174 -20.71 -17.33 33.71
N GLN A 1175 -19.89 -17.71 34.69
CA GLN A 1175 -18.59 -17.05 34.92
C GLN A 1175 -17.64 -17.18 33.73
N ASP A 1176 -17.61 -18.36 33.11
CA ASP A 1176 -16.82 -18.65 31.91
C ASP A 1176 -17.78 -18.91 30.75
N VAL A 1177 -17.97 -17.89 29.91
CA VAL A 1177 -18.93 -17.93 28.78
C VAL A 1177 -18.59 -18.96 27.73
N PHE A 1178 -17.37 -19.51 27.73
CA PHE A 1178 -16.95 -20.55 26.80
C PHE A 1178 -17.40 -21.95 27.23
N ILE A 1179 -17.87 -22.12 28.47
CA ILE A 1179 -18.46 -23.37 28.97
C ILE A 1179 -19.95 -23.37 28.68
N TYR A 1180 -20.44 -24.47 28.11
CA TYR A 1180 -21.86 -24.72 27.93
C TYR A 1180 -22.47 -25.17 29.27
N PRO A 1181 -23.44 -24.43 29.83
CA PRO A 1181 -24.01 -24.73 31.15
C PRO A 1181 -25.02 -25.89 31.15
N GLY A 1182 -25.39 -26.44 29.98
CA GLY A 1182 -26.42 -27.47 29.89
C GLY A 1182 -27.81 -26.93 30.25
N GLN A 1183 -28.63 -27.78 30.87
CA GLN A 1183 -29.94 -27.38 31.39
C GLN A 1183 -29.90 -26.86 32.83
N ASN A 1184 -28.73 -26.81 33.47
CA ASN A 1184 -28.63 -26.45 34.86
C ASN A 1184 -28.69 -24.92 35.04
N LYS A 1185 -29.83 -24.42 35.54
CA LYS A 1185 -30.01 -22.98 35.82
C LYS A 1185 -29.07 -22.43 36.89
N GLU A 1186 -28.52 -23.27 37.77
CA GLU A 1186 -27.59 -22.83 38.82
C GLU A 1186 -26.23 -22.37 38.28
N PHE A 1187 -25.92 -22.66 37.01
CA PHE A 1187 -24.69 -22.19 36.36
C PHE A 1187 -24.68 -20.68 36.07
N TYR A 1188 -25.84 -20.03 36.03
CA TYR A 1188 -25.93 -18.61 35.71
C TYR A 1188 -25.83 -17.75 36.98
N ASN A 1189 -24.74 -17.01 37.09
CA ASN A 1189 -24.54 -16.04 38.16
C ASN A 1189 -25.26 -14.73 37.83
N GLN A 1190 -25.76 -14.05 38.87
CA GLN A 1190 -26.18 -12.66 38.76
C GLN A 1190 -24.98 -11.79 38.40
N CYS A 1191 -25.12 -10.92 37.39
CA CYS A 1191 -24.07 -10.01 36.93
C CYS A 1191 -23.52 -9.15 38.08
N SER A 1192 -24.32 -8.81 39.08
CA SER A 1192 -23.88 -8.05 40.26
C SER A 1192 -22.84 -8.78 41.14
N ARG A 1193 -22.66 -10.09 40.96
CA ARG A 1193 -21.66 -10.90 41.68
C ARG A 1193 -20.33 -11.02 40.93
N LEU A 1194 -20.30 -10.67 39.64
CA LEU A 1194 -19.07 -10.72 38.84
C LEU A 1194 -18.24 -9.45 39.11
N PRO A 1195 -16.93 -9.59 39.41
CA PRO A 1195 -16.09 -8.46 39.74
C PRO A 1195 -16.00 -7.47 38.58
N HIS A 1196 -16.11 -6.17 38.89
CA HIS A 1196 -15.88 -5.09 37.93
C HIS A 1196 -14.39 -4.76 37.84
N LEU A 1197 -13.97 -4.27 36.67
CA LEU A 1197 -12.67 -3.61 36.53
C LEU A 1197 -12.71 -2.30 37.31
N ASP A 1198 -11.87 -2.17 38.34
CA ASP A 1198 -11.69 -0.91 39.04
C ASP A 1198 -10.77 0.02 38.25
N ILE A 1199 -11.28 1.18 37.82
CA ILE A 1199 -10.50 2.14 37.02
C ILE A 1199 -9.60 3.06 37.86
N ARG A 1200 -9.76 3.06 39.20
CA ARG A 1200 -8.98 3.94 40.10
C ARG A 1200 -7.45 3.84 39.93
N PRO A 1201 -6.85 2.67 39.64
CA PRO A 1201 -5.42 2.56 39.35
C PRO A 1201 -4.94 3.36 38.12
N TRP A 1202 -5.83 3.84 37.24
CA TRP A 1202 -5.50 4.73 36.12
C TRP A 1202 -5.61 6.23 36.47
N GLN A 1203 -5.92 6.58 37.72
CA GLN A 1203 -5.95 7.98 38.13
C GLN A 1203 -4.54 8.58 38.16
N SER A 1204 -4.30 9.60 37.34
CA SER A 1204 -3.04 10.34 37.27
C SER A 1204 -2.94 11.33 38.45
N CYS A 1205 -1.99 11.10 39.36
CA CYS A 1205 -1.62 12.08 40.39
C CYS A 1205 -0.47 12.93 39.87
N CYS A 1206 -0.64 14.26 39.79
CA CYS A 1206 0.47 15.14 39.49
C CYS A 1206 1.52 15.04 40.62
N GLU A 1207 2.77 14.73 40.26
CA GLU A 1207 3.90 14.51 41.17
C GLU A 1207 4.22 15.67 42.14
N ALA A 1208 3.54 16.82 42.03
CA ALA A 1208 3.79 18.00 42.87
C ALA A 1208 2.64 18.43 43.80
N SER A 1209 1.48 17.78 43.84
CA SER A 1209 0.32 18.31 44.61
C SER A 1209 -0.39 17.34 45.55
N CYS A 1210 0.17 16.16 45.84
CA CYS A 1210 -0.40 15.26 46.86
C CYS A 1210 0.02 15.60 48.31
N SER A 1211 0.31 16.87 48.62
CA SER A 1211 0.49 17.33 50.00
C SER A 1211 -0.73 18.13 50.50
N ILE A 1212 -1.52 17.48 51.36
CA ILE A 1212 -2.31 18.06 52.47
C ILE A 1212 -3.63 18.78 52.10
N ALA A 1213 -3.87 19.26 50.87
CA ALA A 1213 -5.12 19.97 50.54
C ALA A 1213 -6.31 19.08 50.05
N ASP A 1214 -6.11 17.78 49.82
CA ASP A 1214 -7.03 16.95 49.02
C ASP A 1214 -8.03 16.08 49.82
N ASN A 1215 -8.04 16.18 51.15
CA ASN A 1215 -8.94 15.37 51.98
C ASN A 1215 -10.44 15.75 51.85
N ARG A 1216 -10.77 16.92 51.31
CA ARG A 1216 -12.18 17.29 51.02
C ARG A 1216 -12.65 16.82 49.64
N TYR A 1217 -11.76 16.71 48.66
CA TYR A 1217 -12.10 16.23 47.31
C TYR A 1217 -12.19 14.70 47.25
N ARG A 1218 -11.32 13.98 47.98
CA ARG A 1218 -11.43 12.51 48.15
C ARG A 1218 -12.75 12.06 48.77
N GLY A 1219 -13.35 12.85 49.66
CA GLY A 1219 -14.67 12.57 50.25
C GLY A 1219 -15.84 12.80 49.29
N PHE A 1220 -15.72 13.77 48.38
CA PHE A 1220 -16.75 14.09 47.40
C PHE A 1220 -16.71 13.14 46.19
N GLN A 1221 -15.53 12.78 45.69
CA GLN A 1221 -15.36 11.78 44.64
C GLN A 1221 -15.73 10.36 45.09
N ARG A 1222 -15.41 9.96 46.34
CA ARG A 1222 -15.91 8.69 46.91
C ARG A 1222 -17.44 8.64 46.91
N ARG A 1223 -18.12 9.76 47.17
CA ARG A 1223 -19.58 9.84 47.08
C ARG A 1223 -20.08 9.78 45.64
N ILE A 1224 -19.46 10.48 44.69
CA ILE A 1224 -19.92 10.47 43.28
C ILE A 1224 -19.77 9.09 42.63
N ILE A 1225 -18.66 8.38 42.84
CA ILE A 1225 -18.47 7.04 42.26
C ILE A 1225 -19.44 6.03 42.90
N LEU A 1226 -19.66 6.10 44.22
CA LEU A 1226 -20.68 5.29 44.90
C LEU A 1226 -22.10 5.66 44.44
N TYR A 1227 -22.39 6.94 44.21
CA TYR A 1227 -23.68 7.41 43.68
C TYR A 1227 -23.88 7.04 42.21
N TYR A 1228 -22.82 6.91 41.39
CA TYR A 1228 -22.95 6.46 40.00
C TYR A 1228 -23.18 4.95 39.95
N ASP A 1229 -22.49 4.15 40.78
CA ASP A 1229 -22.78 2.72 40.92
C ASP A 1229 -24.19 2.48 41.52
N GLU A 1230 -24.66 3.31 42.45
CA GLU A 1230 -26.05 3.27 42.92
C GLU A 1230 -27.04 3.79 41.87
N ALA A 1231 -26.72 4.83 41.10
CA ALA A 1231 -27.57 5.37 40.05
C ALA A 1231 -27.70 4.38 38.89
N VAL A 1232 -26.65 3.67 38.51
CA VAL A 1232 -26.69 2.59 37.52
C VAL A 1232 -27.48 1.39 38.08
N LYS A 1233 -27.37 1.08 39.37
CA LYS A 1233 -28.25 0.09 40.03
C LYS A 1233 -29.72 0.51 40.08
N LEU A 1234 -30.01 1.80 40.27
CA LEU A 1234 -31.36 2.38 40.33
C LEU A 1234 -31.98 2.58 38.94
N GLU A 1235 -31.17 2.87 37.93
CA GLU A 1235 -31.59 3.01 36.54
C GLU A 1235 -31.97 1.65 35.94
N ASN A 1236 -31.29 0.58 36.35
CA ASN A 1236 -31.72 -0.79 36.08
C ASN A 1236 -33.03 -1.21 36.79
N ALA A 1237 -33.47 -0.47 37.81
CA ALA A 1237 -34.74 -0.69 38.50
C ALA A 1237 -35.94 0.05 37.84
N LYS A 1238 -35.71 0.87 36.79
CA LYS A 1238 -36.75 1.69 36.13
C LYS A 1238 -37.84 0.91 35.37
N ASN A 1239 -37.78 -0.43 35.32
CA ASN A 1239 -38.81 -1.26 34.66
C ASN A 1239 -39.92 -1.79 35.60
N ALA A 1240 -40.00 -1.32 36.85
CA ALA A 1240 -41.17 -1.56 37.68
C ALA A 1240 -42.21 -0.45 37.49
N THR A 1241 -43.43 -0.86 37.14
CA THR A 1241 -44.57 -0.07 36.70
C THR A 1241 -45.09 0.96 37.73
N SER A 1242 -45.62 2.08 37.20
CA SER A 1242 -46.51 3.11 37.79
C SER A 1242 -45.93 4.27 38.65
N SER A 1243 -46.03 5.50 38.07
CA SER A 1243 -46.38 6.85 38.61
C SER A 1243 -46.00 7.28 40.06
N PRO A 1244 -45.70 8.57 40.38
CA PRO A 1244 -45.22 9.73 39.60
C PRO A 1244 -44.00 10.47 40.24
N TRP A 1245 -42.91 10.66 39.49
CA TRP A 1245 -41.71 11.40 39.93
C TRP A 1245 -41.78 12.91 39.69
N GLN A 1246 -42.67 13.61 40.40
CA GLN A 1246 -42.73 15.09 40.42
C GLN A 1246 -42.25 15.74 41.72
N ASN A 1247 -41.79 14.99 42.73
CA ASN A 1247 -41.53 15.53 44.07
C ASN A 1247 -40.17 15.22 44.71
N TYR A 1248 -39.12 14.82 43.97
CA TYR A 1248 -37.83 14.46 44.58
C TYR A 1248 -36.57 15.04 43.90
N ILE A 1249 -36.61 16.31 43.50
CA ILE A 1249 -35.39 17.12 43.31
C ILE A 1249 -35.49 18.36 44.21
N LEU A 1250 -35.34 18.13 45.52
CA LEU A 1250 -35.18 19.16 46.55
C LEU A 1250 -34.16 18.63 47.57
N LEU A 1251 -32.93 18.38 47.14
CA LEU A 1251 -31.80 18.21 48.05
C LEU A 1251 -31.03 19.51 48.13
N GLN A 1252 -31.34 20.25 49.20
CA GLN A 1252 -30.61 21.41 49.69
C GLN A 1252 -29.10 21.13 49.74
N THR A 1253 -28.33 21.87 48.95
CA THR A 1253 -26.93 22.12 49.26
C THR A 1253 -26.88 23.29 50.25
N LYS A 1254 -26.11 23.11 51.32
CA LYS A 1254 -26.04 24.00 52.49
C LYS A 1254 -25.47 25.41 52.21
N ASN A 1255 -25.34 25.85 50.95
CA ASN A 1255 -24.65 27.09 50.55
C ASN A 1255 -25.35 27.95 49.48
N GLY A 1256 -26.62 27.72 49.13
CA GLY A 1256 -27.41 28.75 48.43
C GLY A 1256 -26.91 29.20 47.04
N ILE A 1257 -26.18 28.36 46.30
CA ILE A 1257 -25.80 28.67 44.92
C ILE A 1257 -26.76 27.93 43.97
N GLN A 1258 -27.66 28.70 43.35
CA GLN A 1258 -28.41 28.26 42.17
C GLN A 1258 -27.46 28.23 40.98
N LEU A 1259 -27.25 27.07 40.38
CA LEU A 1259 -26.70 26.96 39.02
C LEU A 1259 -27.82 26.45 38.09
N PRO A 1260 -27.99 27.06 36.90
CA PRO A 1260 -29.05 26.73 35.98
C PRO A 1260 -28.83 25.34 35.35
N VAL A 1261 -29.92 24.58 35.26
CA VAL A 1261 -30.00 23.26 34.64
C VAL A 1261 -30.01 23.42 33.12
N GLU A 1262 -28.84 23.70 32.53
CA GLU A 1262 -28.66 23.70 31.06
C GLU A 1262 -27.38 22.98 30.61
N ARG A 1263 -26.77 22.12 31.44
CA ARG A 1263 -25.50 21.44 31.08
C ARG A 1263 -25.36 19.95 31.40
N TYR A 1264 -26.47 19.22 31.52
CA TYR A 1264 -26.41 17.75 31.70
C TYR A 1264 -27.26 16.96 30.68
N THR A 1265 -27.27 17.44 29.45
CA THR A 1265 -27.48 16.61 28.25
C THR A 1265 -26.29 16.80 27.32
N HIS A 1266 -25.08 16.44 27.77
CA HIS A 1266 -23.90 16.20 26.93
C HIS A 1266 -22.90 15.30 27.65
#